data_AF-F4PZH9-F1
#
_entry.id   AF-F4PZH9-F1
#
_cell.length_a   1.000
_cell.length_b   1.000
_cell.length_c   1.000
_cell.angle_alpha   90.00
_cell.angle_beta   90.00
_cell.angle_gamma   90.00
#
_symmetry.space_group_name_H-M   'P 1'
#
loop_
_entity.id
_entity.type
_entity.pdbx_description
1 polymer ?
#
loop_
_entity_poly.entity_id
_entity_poly.type
_entity_poly.pdbx_seq_one_letter_code
_entity_poly.pdbx_strand_id
1 'polypeptide(L)'
;MTSLLSKLSNLFLSYIITDTDDKLQCHIDAQTNSPLLQLSNLLLSHIISYIEDNADIICLLLTCKRLYSQNRSSLRRSIQFKGAPTELINGYLSNRLKTTINQFNLSSFKDILENSISDQCVIVSDKIQDSYPQWIQQDRVIAPGSIVDSDKTSHITTALVHYYKEETLKSIYEIPSIETLIIHFQCDDTIINLASISRLPNLQKLSILSYNFNLGTHTSLKSLTLDVSDTYPLSDLGLDKFVSLTELTFKCRFVTGFGPGLLPSSLTSLKIYPRGELPPRDTFLSLTLLEKLEIDVGRITMTVKKEEERPLINLESLLNLKTLKFDGYIDPTLGHDTLVVSVPPSIKILNLQSSSVRIPQRCVVPLLERLYVHESTLIDEQNSLLSSSPLITKLCIHGCSEPIPANLIPPTIKKLTILKVHSDKDIMGRVAFTSLVNLAHLTIYGDYEPVKPNLPQSLVKLKQTHNKAAVSRTNIHLKKIVWKTRNPNLVLLSSSSYPPNLETLDLLGIYGNYKITSLPPTLKYLSMRLALPPNPSVKGYLIYSISSRFRPKKQSKQQQQSKQQSKKQSKKQSKKQSQQSLLLPSSTTHLTCAFWNESKVAFRLDEIINQTNVKYLTMTTYKGSFQFTIKRLDTDKKNVLVLEKDTLQGGIITQRKSINSQQQQYDPIYLYLETNSSNNPYLSNLLLLHIIKEIDSNVDIICLLFTCKKLYHNSSSLRRSIQFKDILENSVSDQCVIVSDTFFHVEKYPKWIRDLISSAKRVDKSNITTALVHYFYQPTSTPTTSIYDMVSLETLFIQHERNSLDLDLISQLPNLERLAVSAIELNKLSPHTTLKLTKFSSHRYCVTGIRSGLLPSSLTSLSLRLQEIPPIDTFISLTLLVKLKIDMEKISMVERSIYNKDGYKPFINLESITTLKTFKFCGYGDRMNYYKCIEISIPSSIKILLLSSDIIQISSQCIMPQLEKLYVVQKTLIDGKVSLVSSSQSLKKLVIYDCFYKIPVNIIIPSTLERLTIRKLIDCQDILGRVVFPPSLTHLTVFGDYEPVKLPESLIKLKQEFNKHAMSYSHPNLKKLVWMTRITSLTFRGPKIVLPCPIIPNIETLDFVDIFWSHTIDYIPPTIKHLSMRLEVPPQPWLRGYPIFSITSRITVPQQQPSQPWLPSNTTNLSCFLRAENFKVAFRLDEIINHTNVRYLSITTFDRTTKHFTIQRLDSDNKNVLVLETQTLLGGIITQQRKSINCQQQQQQYDPIYLYFDTYNNNPFEFNWRYA
;
A
#
# COMPACT_ATOMS: atom_id res chain seq x y z
N MET A 1 -6.81 -5.61 29.29
CA MET A 1 -7.02 -4.96 30.61
C MET A 1 -8.48 -4.93 31.11
N THR A 2 -9.43 -4.12 30.62
CA THR A 2 -10.82 -4.16 31.16
C THR A 2 -11.54 -5.50 30.98
N SER A 3 -11.34 -6.17 29.83
CA SER A 3 -11.76 -7.56 29.63
C SER A 3 -11.08 -8.53 30.62
N LEU A 4 -9.77 -8.36 30.85
CA LEU A 4 -9.00 -9.16 31.82
C LEU A 4 -9.51 -8.94 33.27
N LEU A 5 -9.82 -7.70 33.65
CA LEU A 5 -10.42 -7.37 34.95
C LEU A 5 -11.84 -7.95 35.08
N SER A 6 -12.63 -7.98 34.00
CA SER A 6 -13.94 -8.65 34.00
C SER A 6 -13.81 -10.18 34.12
N LYS A 7 -12.86 -10.81 33.41
CA LYS A 7 -12.57 -12.25 33.55
C LYS A 7 -12.03 -12.60 34.94
N LEU A 8 -11.09 -11.82 35.47
CA LEU A 8 -10.57 -11.97 36.84
C LEU A 8 -11.67 -11.74 37.88
N SER A 9 -12.56 -10.76 37.68
CA SER A 9 -13.74 -10.56 38.54
C SER A 9 -14.65 -11.78 38.54
N ASN A 10 -14.90 -12.39 37.38
CA ASN A 10 -15.73 -13.59 37.30
C ASN A 10 -15.06 -14.82 37.91
N LEU A 11 -13.72 -14.94 37.80
CA LEU A 11 -12.94 -16.05 38.34
C LEU A 11 -12.76 -15.92 39.87
N PHE A 12 -12.61 -14.69 40.39
CA PHE A 12 -12.75 -14.40 41.81
C PHE A 12 -14.18 -14.68 42.31
N LEU A 13 -15.22 -14.28 41.56
CA LEU A 13 -16.61 -14.62 41.93
C LEU A 13 -16.81 -16.14 41.99
N SER A 14 -16.35 -16.92 41.01
CA SER A 14 -16.52 -18.38 41.06
C SER A 14 -15.75 -19.03 42.21
N TYR A 15 -14.57 -18.49 42.57
CA TYR A 15 -13.79 -18.99 43.70
C TYR A 15 -14.43 -18.65 45.05
N ILE A 16 -15.02 -17.46 45.18
CA ILE A 16 -15.75 -17.01 46.38
C ILE A 16 -17.11 -17.73 46.51
N ILE A 17 -17.75 -18.11 45.40
CA ILE A 17 -19.04 -18.83 45.39
C ILE A 17 -18.88 -20.33 45.73
N THR A 18 -17.66 -20.88 45.67
CA THR A 18 -17.38 -22.28 46.04
C THR A 18 -16.88 -22.48 47.47
N ASP A 19 -16.67 -21.41 48.24
CA ASP A 19 -16.10 -21.48 49.60
C ASP A 19 -16.92 -20.61 50.56
N THR A 20 -18.14 -21.07 50.84
CA THR A 20 -19.07 -20.49 51.81
C THR A 20 -19.27 -21.43 52.99
N ASP A 21 -18.35 -21.39 53.94
CA ASP A 21 -18.59 -21.87 55.30
C ASP A 21 -18.02 -20.85 56.31
N ASP A 22 -18.39 -21.00 57.58
CA ASP A 22 -18.67 -19.82 58.41
C ASP A 22 -17.44 -19.15 59.10
N LYS A 23 -17.58 -17.83 59.35
CA LYS A 23 -16.72 -16.95 60.18
C LYS A 23 -15.26 -16.68 59.75
N LEU A 24 -15.02 -15.48 59.22
CA LEU A 24 -13.94 -14.63 59.76
C LEU A 24 -14.23 -13.12 59.66
N GLN A 25 -14.64 -12.51 60.77
CA GLN A 25 -14.74 -11.06 60.93
C GLN A 25 -13.36 -10.52 61.34
N CYS A 26 -12.73 -9.66 60.54
CA CYS A 26 -11.47 -9.00 60.94
C CYS A 26 -11.34 -7.58 60.36
N HIS A 27 -10.70 -6.69 61.12
CA HIS A 27 -10.49 -5.28 60.75
C HIS A 27 -9.60 -5.12 59.51
N ILE A 28 -9.95 -4.15 58.65
CA ILE A 28 -9.07 -3.63 57.61
C ILE A 28 -8.50 -2.29 58.10
N ASP A 29 -7.31 -2.34 58.70
CA ASP A 29 -6.47 -1.14 58.85
C ASP A 29 -5.75 -0.83 57.53
N ALA A 30 -5.69 0.45 57.17
CA ALA A 30 -5.31 0.90 55.84
C ALA A 30 -3.78 1.01 55.61
N GLN A 31 -3.02 -0.08 55.81
CA GLN A 31 -1.59 -0.14 55.48
C GLN A 31 -1.20 -1.31 54.55
N THR A 32 -1.02 -0.97 53.27
CA THR A 32 0.02 -1.50 52.37
C THR A 32 0.29 -3.02 52.32
N ASN A 33 -0.63 -3.79 51.72
CA ASN A 33 -0.27 -4.89 50.81
C ASN A 33 -1.44 -5.17 49.85
N SER A 34 -1.16 -5.65 48.62
CA SER A 34 -2.22 -6.00 47.66
C SER A 34 -2.43 -7.53 47.61
N PRO A 35 -3.69 -8.02 47.58
CA PRO A 35 -4.00 -9.46 47.62
C PRO A 35 -3.51 -10.23 46.38
N LEU A 36 -3.18 -9.51 45.30
CA LEU A 36 -2.54 -10.05 44.10
C LEU A 36 -1.17 -10.73 44.36
N LEU A 37 -0.57 -10.54 45.54
CA LEU A 37 0.69 -11.17 45.95
C LEU A 37 0.51 -12.50 46.71
N GLN A 38 -0.72 -12.94 46.97
CA GLN A 38 -1.02 -14.19 47.68
C GLN A 38 -1.44 -15.36 46.76
N LEU A 39 -1.49 -15.15 45.45
CA LEU A 39 -1.84 -16.21 44.49
C LEU A 39 -0.75 -17.30 44.43
N SER A 40 -1.17 -18.57 44.47
CA SER A 40 -0.24 -19.70 44.46
C SER A 40 0.48 -19.85 43.11
N ASN A 41 1.71 -20.38 43.12
CA ASN A 41 2.47 -20.62 41.90
C ASN A 41 1.78 -21.62 40.94
N LEU A 42 0.99 -22.55 41.47
CA LEU A 42 0.18 -23.47 40.65
C LEU A 42 -0.94 -22.72 39.93
N LEU A 43 -1.73 -21.91 40.64
CA LEU A 43 -2.80 -21.12 40.06
C LEU A 43 -2.25 -20.11 39.03
N LEU A 44 -1.09 -19.52 39.31
CA LEU A 44 -0.39 -18.64 38.37
C LEU A 44 0.13 -19.37 37.14
N SER A 45 0.69 -20.57 37.29
CA SER A 45 1.09 -21.41 36.15
C SER A 45 -0.12 -21.80 35.30
N HIS A 46 -1.27 -22.10 35.91
CA HIS A 46 -2.52 -22.34 35.19
C HIS A 46 -2.97 -21.08 34.45
N ILE A 47 -3.05 -19.91 35.11
CA ILE A 47 -3.40 -18.63 34.50
C ILE A 47 -2.50 -18.33 33.29
N ILE A 48 -1.18 -18.50 33.42
CA ILE A 48 -0.19 -18.34 32.35
C ILE A 48 -0.44 -19.35 31.21
N SER A 49 -0.73 -20.60 31.52
CA SER A 49 -1.01 -21.64 30.51
C SER A 49 -2.28 -21.37 29.70
N TYR A 50 -3.28 -20.72 30.32
CA TYR A 50 -4.55 -20.30 29.72
C TYR A 50 -4.46 -18.99 28.91
N ILE A 51 -3.32 -18.29 28.90
CA ILE A 51 -3.13 -17.18 27.97
C ILE A 51 -2.64 -17.75 26.64
N GLU A 52 -3.59 -18.07 25.76
CA GLU A 52 -3.40 -18.56 24.38
C GLU A 52 -2.73 -17.52 23.44
N ASP A 53 -2.43 -16.33 23.97
CA ASP A 53 -2.32 -15.07 23.26
C ASP A 53 -1.20 -14.22 23.87
N ASN A 54 -0.24 -13.75 23.07
CA ASN A 54 1.02 -13.22 23.62
C ASN A 54 0.94 -11.76 24.14
N ALA A 55 -0.12 -10.99 23.83
CA ALA A 55 -0.23 -9.60 24.30
C ALA A 55 -0.78 -9.49 25.73
N ASP A 56 -1.66 -10.39 26.16
CA ASP A 56 -2.00 -10.49 27.58
C ASP A 56 -0.82 -11.10 28.38
N ILE A 57 0.07 -11.89 27.77
CA ILE A 57 1.39 -12.25 28.35
C ILE A 57 2.29 -11.00 28.53
N ILE A 58 2.45 -10.14 27.51
CA ILE A 58 3.12 -8.82 27.68
C ILE A 58 2.52 -8.05 28.84
N CYS A 59 1.20 -7.92 28.86
CA CYS A 59 0.51 -7.07 29.82
C CYS A 59 0.66 -7.62 31.23
N LEU A 60 0.59 -8.94 31.41
CA LEU A 60 0.92 -9.62 32.66
C LEU A 60 2.35 -9.26 33.12
N LEU A 61 3.35 -9.38 32.24
CA LEU A 61 4.75 -9.07 32.56
C LEU A 61 5.01 -7.59 32.88
N LEU A 62 4.40 -6.67 32.12
CA LEU A 62 4.56 -5.22 32.30
C LEU A 62 3.87 -4.69 33.56
N THR A 63 2.72 -5.27 33.93
CA THR A 63 1.93 -4.86 35.11
C THR A 63 2.37 -5.61 36.37
N CYS A 64 2.61 -6.91 36.29
CA CYS A 64 2.93 -7.79 37.42
C CYS A 64 4.43 -8.03 37.57
N LYS A 65 5.27 -7.01 37.34
CA LYS A 65 6.74 -7.10 37.45
C LYS A 65 7.23 -7.74 38.75
N ARG A 66 6.57 -7.41 39.87
CA ARG A 66 6.86 -7.95 41.21
C ARG A 66 6.69 -9.47 41.27
N LEU A 67 5.72 -10.00 40.52
CA LEU A 67 5.42 -11.43 40.38
C LEU A 67 6.53 -12.14 39.59
N TYR A 68 7.06 -11.52 38.51
CA TYR A 68 8.23 -12.04 37.78
C TYR A 68 9.53 -11.96 38.61
N SER A 69 9.70 -10.92 39.43
CA SER A 69 10.90 -10.74 40.24
C SER A 69 10.95 -11.60 41.51
N GLN A 70 9.81 -11.91 42.13
CA GLN A 70 9.76 -12.63 43.41
C GLN A 70 9.57 -14.16 43.28
N ASN A 71 8.95 -14.66 42.20
CA ASN A 71 8.73 -16.11 42.06
C ASN A 71 9.97 -16.86 41.54
N ARG A 72 10.13 -18.10 42.01
CA ARG A 72 11.26 -18.99 41.70
C ARG A 72 11.30 -19.37 40.20
N SER A 73 12.46 -19.87 39.78
CA SER A 73 12.81 -20.18 38.38
C SER A 73 11.81 -21.06 37.61
N SER A 74 11.05 -21.92 38.29
CA SER A 74 10.00 -22.76 37.69
C SER A 74 8.92 -21.94 36.98
N LEU A 75 8.39 -20.89 37.62
CA LEU A 75 7.34 -20.08 37.00
C LEU A 75 7.87 -19.32 35.78
N ARG A 76 9.12 -18.83 35.84
CA ARG A 76 9.76 -18.17 34.68
C ARG A 76 9.87 -19.12 33.48
N ARG A 77 10.31 -20.37 33.71
CA ARG A 77 10.40 -21.42 32.67
C ARG A 77 9.05 -21.78 32.04
N SER A 78 7.95 -21.65 32.79
CA SER A 78 6.59 -21.91 32.29
C SER A 78 6.05 -20.83 31.35
N ILE A 79 6.62 -19.61 31.39
CA ILE A 79 6.21 -18.52 30.51
C ILE A 79 6.97 -18.65 29.18
N GLN A 80 6.24 -19.06 28.15
CA GLN A 80 6.67 -19.07 26.76
C GLN A 80 5.61 -18.39 25.90
N PHE A 81 6.01 -17.80 24.79
CA PHE A 81 5.09 -17.31 23.78
C PHE A 81 4.35 -18.50 23.15
N LYS A 82 3.03 -18.46 23.19
CA LYS A 82 2.16 -19.37 22.45
C LYS A 82 2.41 -19.12 20.97
N GLY A 83 3.32 -19.96 20.47
CA GLY A 83 4.13 -19.73 19.30
C GLY A 83 4.99 -18.45 19.26
N ALA A 84 6.23 -18.42 19.73
CA ALA A 84 7.29 -17.67 19.01
C ALA A 84 8.67 -18.35 19.17
N PRO A 85 9.42 -18.79 18.11
CA PRO A 85 9.69 -18.06 16.88
C PRO A 85 9.94 -18.92 15.61
N THR A 86 9.43 -20.16 15.48
CA THR A 86 9.53 -20.99 14.25
C THR A 86 9.04 -20.33 12.96
N GLU A 87 8.73 -19.03 12.90
CA GLU A 87 8.51 -18.29 11.66
C GLU A 87 9.81 -17.38 11.42
N LEU A 88 10.96 -17.93 11.00
CA LEU A 88 12.23 -17.15 10.83
C LEU A 88 12.43 -16.60 9.39
N ILE A 89 12.19 -15.31 9.03
CA ILE A 89 12.18 -14.79 7.61
C ILE A 89 13.24 -15.42 6.64
N ASN A 90 12.90 -16.54 5.98
CA ASN A 90 13.77 -17.41 5.15
C ASN A 90 14.86 -18.16 5.96
N GLY A 91 14.49 -18.85 7.04
CA GLY A 91 15.40 -19.37 8.06
C GLY A 91 16.12 -18.30 8.90
N TYR A 92 16.09 -17.01 8.52
CA TYR A 92 16.81 -15.95 9.23
C TYR A 92 16.02 -15.39 10.41
N LEU A 93 16.65 -15.33 11.58
CA LEU A 93 16.11 -14.63 12.75
C LEU A 93 15.95 -13.15 12.40
N SER A 94 14.70 -12.70 12.23
CA SER A 94 14.36 -11.39 11.65
C SER A 94 15.24 -10.27 12.20
N ASN A 95 15.88 -9.48 11.32
CA ASN A 95 16.71 -8.36 11.76
C ASN A 95 15.94 -7.39 12.66
N ARG A 96 14.62 -7.29 12.53
CA ARG A 96 13.76 -6.53 13.46
C ARG A 96 13.71 -7.17 14.85
N LEU A 97 13.57 -8.50 14.95
CA LEU A 97 13.58 -9.26 16.20
C LEU A 97 14.98 -9.25 16.85
N LYS A 98 16.04 -9.54 16.08
CA LYS A 98 17.44 -9.45 16.54
C LYS A 98 17.78 -8.03 17.04
N THR A 99 17.31 -7.01 16.34
CA THR A 99 17.44 -5.61 16.80
C THR A 99 16.60 -5.34 18.04
N THR A 100 15.34 -5.81 18.14
CA THR A 100 14.55 -5.65 19.39
C THR A 100 15.31 -6.23 20.58
N ILE A 101 15.68 -7.51 20.53
CA ILE A 101 16.35 -8.20 21.64
C ILE A 101 17.66 -7.48 22.01
N ASN A 102 18.49 -7.08 21.04
CA ASN A 102 19.80 -6.46 21.35
C ASN A 102 19.74 -4.95 21.63
N GLN A 103 18.82 -4.21 21.02
CA GLN A 103 18.53 -2.81 21.38
C GLN A 103 17.97 -2.75 22.80
N PHE A 104 17.25 -3.78 23.23
CA PHE A 104 16.42 -3.72 24.41
C PHE A 104 16.67 -4.79 25.49
N ASN A 105 17.68 -5.69 25.44
CA ASN A 105 17.84 -6.81 26.39
C ASN A 105 17.41 -6.55 27.85
N LEU A 106 16.24 -7.05 28.24
CA LEU A 106 15.81 -7.24 29.63
C LEU A 106 15.68 -8.75 29.80
N SER A 107 16.36 -9.31 30.79
CA SER A 107 16.49 -10.77 30.95
C SER A 107 15.17 -11.50 30.82
N SER A 108 14.07 -11.00 31.42
CA SER A 108 12.76 -11.64 31.29
C SER A 108 12.29 -11.89 29.85
N PHE A 109 12.60 -11.02 28.90
CA PHE A 109 12.19 -11.19 27.50
C PHE A 109 13.09 -12.18 26.75
N LYS A 110 14.38 -12.25 27.15
CA LYS A 110 15.31 -13.30 26.73
C LYS A 110 14.90 -14.66 27.31
N ASP A 111 14.71 -14.75 28.62
CA ASP A 111 14.27 -15.95 29.35
C ASP A 111 13.02 -16.58 28.68
N ILE A 112 12.02 -15.76 28.36
CA ILE A 112 10.77 -16.22 27.74
C ILE A 112 11.01 -16.67 26.30
N LEU A 113 11.80 -15.94 25.51
CA LEU A 113 12.15 -16.35 24.15
C LEU A 113 12.94 -17.66 24.14
N GLU A 114 13.84 -17.86 25.11
CA GLU A 114 14.58 -19.11 25.36
C GLU A 114 13.64 -20.27 25.67
N ASN A 115 12.66 -20.09 26.55
CA ASN A 115 11.62 -21.09 26.78
C ASN A 115 10.80 -21.39 25.51
N SER A 116 10.59 -20.38 24.65
CA SER A 116 9.76 -20.48 23.43
C SER A 116 10.49 -21.10 22.22
N ILE A 117 11.83 -21.24 22.31
CA ILE A 117 12.69 -22.09 21.47
C ILE A 117 13.18 -23.35 22.21
N SER A 118 12.68 -23.65 23.41
CA SER A 118 13.21 -24.80 24.18
C SER A 118 12.90 -26.15 23.53
N ASP A 119 11.92 -26.19 22.63
CA ASP A 119 11.57 -27.30 21.74
C ASP A 119 12.42 -27.35 20.44
N GLN A 120 13.36 -26.43 20.25
CA GLN A 120 13.98 -26.15 18.95
C GLN A 120 15.51 -26.22 18.96
N CYS A 121 16.07 -26.58 17.81
CA CYS A 121 17.49 -26.52 17.49
C CYS A 121 17.72 -25.77 16.18
N VAL A 122 18.82 -25.02 16.09
CA VAL A 122 19.34 -24.49 14.83
C VAL A 122 20.67 -25.18 14.56
N ILE A 123 20.88 -25.71 13.37
CA ILE A 123 22.07 -26.48 13.01
C ILE A 123 22.70 -25.77 11.83
N VAL A 124 23.90 -25.24 12.03
CA VAL A 124 24.53 -24.29 11.11
C VAL A 124 25.90 -24.78 10.67
N SER A 125 26.24 -24.53 9.41
CA SER A 125 27.62 -24.63 8.95
C SER A 125 28.53 -23.70 9.75
N ASP A 126 29.72 -24.20 10.12
CA ASP A 126 30.75 -23.59 10.97
C ASP A 126 30.97 -22.09 10.72
N LYS A 127 30.92 -21.66 9.45
CA LYS A 127 31.08 -20.26 9.00
C LYS A 127 30.00 -19.28 9.48
N ILE A 128 28.94 -19.76 10.15
CA ILE A 128 27.71 -18.99 10.44
C ILE A 128 27.40 -18.93 11.94
N GLN A 129 28.10 -19.72 12.77
CA GLN A 129 27.89 -19.77 14.23
C GLN A 129 27.99 -18.37 14.86
N ASP A 130 28.99 -17.57 14.48
CA ASP A 130 29.21 -16.17 14.91
C ASP A 130 28.06 -15.20 14.60
N SER A 131 27.16 -15.56 13.67
CA SER A 131 26.02 -14.71 13.32
C SER A 131 24.86 -14.79 14.33
N TYR A 132 24.82 -15.83 15.17
CA TYR A 132 23.82 -16.02 16.22
C TYR A 132 24.28 -15.39 17.55
N PRO A 133 23.36 -14.87 18.38
CA PRO A 133 23.70 -14.43 19.74
C PRO A 133 24.28 -15.58 20.58
N GLN A 134 25.24 -15.29 21.46
CA GLN A 134 25.91 -16.30 22.32
C GLN A 134 24.95 -17.21 23.08
N TRP A 135 23.80 -16.69 23.54
CA TRP A 135 22.80 -17.48 24.25
C TRP A 135 22.04 -18.49 23.37
N ILE A 136 22.01 -18.29 22.05
CA ILE A 136 21.57 -19.33 21.09
C ILE A 136 22.75 -20.25 20.79
N GLN A 137 23.97 -19.71 20.62
CA GLN A 137 25.18 -20.51 20.34
C GLN A 137 25.46 -21.59 21.39
N GLN A 138 25.25 -21.30 22.68
CA GLN A 138 25.67 -22.16 23.79
C GLN A 138 24.78 -23.40 24.00
N ASP A 139 23.45 -23.24 23.92
CA ASP A 139 22.49 -24.32 24.23
C ASP A 139 21.65 -24.78 23.03
N ARG A 140 21.73 -24.10 21.88
CA ARG A 140 20.77 -24.27 20.76
C ARG A 140 21.40 -24.30 19.36
N VAL A 141 22.72 -24.17 19.24
CA VAL A 141 23.45 -24.37 17.98
C VAL A 141 24.30 -25.62 18.06
N ILE A 142 23.88 -26.68 17.38
CA ILE A 142 24.73 -27.86 17.14
C ILE A 142 25.67 -27.53 15.99
N ALA A 143 26.98 -27.61 16.25
CA ALA A 143 28.02 -27.50 15.23
C ALA A 143 28.31 -28.89 14.63
N PRO A 144 28.64 -28.99 13.33
CA PRO A 144 29.01 -30.27 12.71
C PRO A 144 30.14 -30.97 13.48
N GLY A 145 29.90 -32.20 13.92
CA GLY A 145 30.88 -33.00 14.68
C GLY A 145 30.98 -32.70 16.18
N SER A 146 30.16 -31.80 16.74
CA SER A 146 30.01 -31.69 18.20
C SER A 146 29.23 -32.90 18.75
N ILE A 147 29.74 -33.53 19.80
CA ILE A 147 29.05 -34.66 20.47
C ILE A 147 27.73 -34.15 21.05
N VAL A 148 26.63 -34.74 20.63
CA VAL A 148 25.29 -34.36 21.07
C VAL A 148 25.00 -34.95 22.44
N ASP A 149 24.76 -34.10 23.42
CA ASP A 149 24.30 -34.48 24.76
C ASP A 149 22.84 -34.94 24.69
N SER A 150 22.61 -36.25 24.81
CA SER A 150 21.31 -36.90 24.63
C SER A 150 20.22 -36.36 25.56
N ASP A 151 20.61 -36.01 26.79
CA ASP A 151 19.67 -35.54 27.81
C ASP A 151 19.19 -34.13 27.44
N LYS A 152 20.08 -33.32 26.85
CA LYS A 152 19.75 -31.98 26.32
C LYS A 152 18.99 -31.97 25.00
N THR A 153 18.97 -33.06 24.23
CA THR A 153 18.27 -33.09 22.93
C THR A 153 16.97 -33.90 22.91
N SER A 154 16.73 -34.74 23.92
CA SER A 154 15.50 -35.53 24.12
C SER A 154 14.17 -34.76 23.98
N HIS A 155 14.17 -33.45 24.24
CA HIS A 155 12.99 -32.58 24.18
C HIS A 155 12.90 -31.73 22.89
N ILE A 156 13.81 -31.91 21.92
CA ILE A 156 13.86 -31.12 20.69
C ILE A 156 12.93 -31.77 19.66
N THR A 157 11.83 -31.09 19.34
CA THR A 157 10.84 -31.54 18.34
C THR A 157 10.96 -30.78 17.03
N THR A 158 11.70 -29.66 16.98
CA THR A 158 11.91 -28.88 15.76
C THR A 158 13.39 -28.64 15.48
N ALA A 159 13.84 -28.87 14.25
CA ALA A 159 15.20 -28.53 13.80
C ALA A 159 15.19 -27.68 12.52
N LEU A 160 16.01 -26.63 12.52
CA LEU A 160 16.29 -25.79 11.35
C LEU A 160 17.74 -26.00 10.90
N VAL A 161 17.94 -26.50 9.68
CA VAL A 161 19.25 -26.75 9.07
C VAL A 161 19.60 -25.62 8.10
N HIS A 162 20.74 -24.98 8.32
CA HIS A 162 21.27 -23.89 7.49
C HIS A 162 22.58 -24.30 6.83
N TYR A 163 22.64 -24.18 5.50
CA TYR A 163 23.84 -24.50 4.70
C TYR A 163 24.31 -25.95 4.91
N TYR A 164 23.38 -26.89 4.65
CA TYR A 164 23.59 -28.34 4.61
C TYR A 164 24.98 -28.76 4.12
N LYS A 165 25.67 -29.55 4.95
CA LYS A 165 26.61 -30.59 4.51
C LYS A 165 25.97 -31.93 4.86
N GLU A 166 26.33 -33.03 4.19
CA GLU A 166 25.82 -34.36 4.54
C GLU A 166 26.20 -34.76 5.99
N GLU A 167 27.39 -34.37 6.43
CA GLU A 167 27.86 -34.52 7.82
C GLU A 167 26.93 -33.83 8.83
N THR A 168 26.35 -32.69 8.46
CA THR A 168 25.45 -31.90 9.32
C THR A 168 24.12 -32.62 9.59
N LEU A 169 23.66 -33.53 8.72
CA LEU A 169 22.48 -34.34 9.00
C LEU A 169 22.78 -35.50 9.98
N LYS A 170 24.04 -35.94 10.13
CA LYS A 170 24.37 -37.10 10.99
C LYS A 170 23.95 -36.85 12.45
N SER A 171 24.26 -35.66 12.98
CA SER A 171 23.85 -35.20 14.32
C SER A 171 22.34 -34.97 14.48
N ILE A 172 21.55 -35.02 13.40
CA ILE A 172 20.07 -34.95 13.47
C ILE A 172 19.49 -36.34 13.74
N TYR A 173 20.10 -37.39 13.20
CA TYR A 173 19.67 -38.78 13.42
C TYR A 173 19.91 -39.26 14.85
N GLU A 174 20.67 -38.50 15.64
CA GLU A 174 20.88 -38.68 17.09
C GLU A 174 19.72 -38.08 17.91
N ILE A 175 18.78 -37.36 17.28
CA ILE A 175 17.65 -36.67 17.92
C ILE A 175 16.31 -37.25 17.40
N PRO A 176 15.89 -38.44 17.88
CA PRO A 176 14.70 -39.14 17.36
C PRO A 176 13.37 -38.43 17.67
N SER A 177 13.36 -37.43 18.55
CA SER A 177 12.19 -36.62 18.95
C SER A 177 11.76 -35.59 17.91
N ILE A 178 12.52 -35.36 16.83
CA ILE A 178 12.21 -34.34 15.83
C ILE A 178 10.93 -34.69 15.05
N GLU A 179 9.91 -33.84 15.21
CA GLU A 179 8.64 -33.89 14.48
C GLU A 179 8.59 -32.91 13.29
N THR A 180 9.38 -31.82 13.34
CA THR A 180 9.44 -30.79 12.28
C THR A 180 10.88 -30.50 11.89
N LEU A 181 11.19 -30.60 10.61
CA LEU A 181 12.51 -30.35 10.05
C LEU A 181 12.40 -29.33 8.90
N ILE A 182 13.17 -28.25 8.97
CA ILE A 182 13.19 -27.22 7.94
C ILE A 182 14.62 -27.03 7.45
N ILE A 183 14.81 -27.11 6.14
CA ILE A 183 16.12 -27.15 5.49
C ILE A 183 16.24 -25.95 4.56
N HIS A 184 17.16 -25.06 4.87
CA HIS A 184 17.49 -23.89 4.06
C HIS A 184 18.89 -24.04 3.46
N PHE A 185 18.92 -24.19 2.14
CA PHE A 185 20.14 -24.40 1.39
C PHE A 185 20.25 -23.44 0.21
N GLN A 186 21.40 -22.78 0.12
CA GLN A 186 21.69 -21.72 -0.84
C GLN A 186 23.10 -21.89 -1.40
N CYS A 187 23.36 -23.07 -1.98
CA CYS A 187 24.52 -23.36 -2.81
C CYS A 187 24.02 -24.11 -4.05
N ASP A 188 24.60 -23.81 -5.21
CA ASP A 188 23.87 -24.00 -6.47
C ASP A 188 24.10 -25.39 -7.11
N ASP A 189 25.23 -26.06 -6.84
CA ASP A 189 25.65 -27.27 -7.57
C ASP A 189 25.37 -28.62 -6.88
N THR A 190 25.14 -28.67 -5.56
CA THR A 190 25.06 -29.94 -4.82
C THR A 190 23.63 -30.43 -4.61
N ILE A 191 23.29 -31.61 -5.14
CA ILE A 191 22.03 -32.30 -4.88
C ILE A 191 21.98 -32.73 -3.40
N ILE A 192 21.03 -32.20 -2.63
CA ILE A 192 20.84 -32.58 -1.22
C ILE A 192 20.20 -33.98 -1.15
N ASN A 193 20.94 -35.01 -0.69
CA ASN A 193 20.39 -36.34 -0.49
C ASN A 193 19.68 -36.45 0.87
N LEU A 194 18.34 -36.42 0.84
CA LEU A 194 17.48 -36.49 2.02
C LEU A 194 17.02 -37.93 2.34
N ALA A 195 17.43 -38.94 1.58
CA ALA A 195 16.95 -40.31 1.81
C ALA A 195 17.27 -40.85 3.22
N SER A 196 18.35 -40.36 3.83
CA SER A 196 18.74 -40.65 5.21
C SER A 196 17.82 -40.03 6.28
N ILE A 197 16.93 -39.08 5.92
CA ILE A 197 15.92 -38.50 6.84
C ILE A 197 14.88 -39.53 7.28
N SER A 198 14.69 -40.61 6.52
CA SER A 198 13.93 -41.80 6.93
C SER A 198 14.31 -42.38 8.30
N ARG A 199 15.50 -42.02 8.82
CA ARG A 199 15.98 -42.37 10.17
C ARG A 199 15.36 -41.56 11.31
N LEU A 200 14.53 -40.55 11.03
CA LEU A 200 13.81 -39.74 12.03
C LEU A 200 12.37 -40.27 12.20
N PRO A 201 12.11 -41.19 13.17
CA PRO A 201 10.84 -41.93 13.20
C PRO A 201 9.61 -41.02 13.37
N ASN A 202 9.75 -39.95 14.16
CA ASN A 202 8.67 -39.03 14.51
C ASN A 202 8.46 -37.87 13.53
N LEU A 203 9.26 -37.77 12.46
CA LEU A 203 9.31 -36.61 11.57
C LEU A 203 8.04 -36.50 10.70
N GLN A 204 7.17 -35.58 11.10
CA GLN A 204 5.83 -35.36 10.55
C GLN A 204 5.74 -34.16 9.62
N LYS A 205 6.65 -33.18 9.71
CA LYS A 205 6.63 -31.95 8.88
C LYS A 205 8.00 -31.63 8.29
N LEU A 206 8.07 -31.44 6.98
CA LEU A 206 9.31 -31.14 6.25
C LEU A 206 9.12 -29.92 5.36
N SER A 207 9.98 -28.91 5.47
CA SER A 207 9.99 -27.75 4.57
C SER A 207 11.38 -27.54 3.99
N ILE A 208 11.51 -27.72 2.67
CA ILE A 208 12.78 -27.58 1.96
C ILE A 208 12.77 -26.30 1.13
N LEU A 209 13.84 -25.51 1.23
CA LEU A 209 14.21 -24.44 0.31
C LEU A 209 15.64 -24.73 -0.18
N SER A 210 15.78 -25.12 -1.45
CA SER A 210 17.02 -25.65 -2.02
C SER A 210 17.12 -25.38 -3.52
N TYR A 211 18.33 -25.42 -4.09
CA TYR A 211 18.48 -25.47 -5.54
C TYR A 211 18.09 -26.87 -6.08
N ASN A 212 18.79 -27.92 -5.65
CA ASN A 212 18.53 -29.32 -6.05
C ASN A 212 18.55 -30.30 -4.86
N PHE A 213 17.74 -31.37 -4.91
CA PHE A 213 17.49 -32.29 -3.79
C PHE A 213 16.91 -33.66 -4.25
N ASN A 214 17.05 -34.68 -3.42
CA ASN A 214 16.42 -36.00 -3.55
C ASN A 214 15.73 -36.35 -2.22
N LEU A 215 14.41 -36.57 -2.25
CA LEU A 215 13.57 -36.77 -1.06
C LEU A 215 13.74 -38.13 -0.37
N GLY A 216 14.09 -39.19 -1.11
CA GLY A 216 13.97 -40.57 -0.63
C GLY A 216 12.53 -40.96 -0.25
N THR A 217 12.37 -41.73 0.82
CA THR A 217 11.06 -42.24 1.29
C THR A 217 10.83 -41.90 2.75
N HIS A 218 9.60 -41.53 3.12
CA HIS A 218 9.24 -41.24 4.52
C HIS A 218 7.81 -41.66 4.82
N THR A 219 7.63 -42.61 5.73
CA THR A 219 6.32 -43.21 6.04
C THR A 219 5.51 -42.41 7.05
N SER A 220 6.15 -41.68 7.97
CA SER A 220 5.49 -40.87 9.02
C SER A 220 5.29 -39.39 8.67
N LEU A 221 5.72 -38.94 7.48
CA LEU A 221 5.62 -37.55 7.07
C LEU A 221 4.18 -37.19 6.71
N LYS A 222 3.61 -36.19 7.39
CA LYS A 222 2.22 -35.70 7.21
C LYS A 222 2.13 -34.40 6.42
N SER A 223 3.19 -33.59 6.43
CA SER A 223 3.18 -32.27 5.79
C SER A 223 4.52 -31.98 5.11
N LEU A 224 4.48 -31.58 3.83
CA LEU A 224 5.66 -31.31 3.00
C LEU A 224 5.52 -29.98 2.26
N THR A 225 6.55 -29.14 2.35
CA THR A 225 6.71 -27.98 1.47
C THR A 225 8.02 -28.02 0.71
N LEU A 226 7.95 -27.57 -0.54
CA LEU A 226 9.06 -27.54 -1.47
C LEU A 226 9.12 -26.18 -2.15
N ASP A 227 10.29 -25.55 -2.07
CA ASP A 227 10.58 -24.22 -2.60
C ASP A 227 11.90 -24.31 -3.35
N VAL A 228 11.79 -24.55 -4.66
CA VAL A 228 12.88 -25.07 -5.46
C VAL A 228 13.05 -24.15 -6.67
N SER A 229 14.30 -23.83 -6.98
CA SER A 229 14.66 -22.90 -8.06
C SER A 229 14.69 -23.61 -9.43
N ASP A 230 15.25 -24.82 -9.46
CA ASP A 230 15.46 -25.63 -10.66
C ASP A 230 14.21 -26.44 -11.04
N THR A 231 14.15 -26.95 -12.28
CA THR A 231 12.99 -27.68 -12.79
C THR A 231 12.99 -29.16 -12.42
N TYR A 232 11.88 -29.63 -11.85
CA TYR A 232 11.68 -31.03 -11.48
C TYR A 232 10.47 -31.64 -12.19
N PRO A 233 10.63 -32.75 -12.92
CA PRO A 233 9.53 -33.66 -13.22
C PRO A 233 8.89 -34.16 -11.91
N LEU A 234 7.56 -34.24 -11.86
CA LEU A 234 6.85 -34.67 -10.65
C LEU A 234 7.20 -36.11 -10.23
N SER A 235 7.55 -36.97 -11.19
CA SER A 235 8.03 -38.34 -10.99
C SER A 235 9.26 -38.41 -10.07
N ASP A 236 10.18 -37.47 -10.25
CA ASP A 236 11.53 -37.53 -9.69
C ASP A 236 11.52 -37.15 -8.20
N LEU A 237 10.43 -36.54 -7.75
CA LEU A 237 10.15 -36.24 -6.35
C LEU A 237 9.67 -37.46 -5.54
N GLY A 238 9.26 -38.56 -6.19
CA GLY A 238 8.88 -39.82 -5.54
C GLY A 238 7.74 -39.71 -4.51
N LEU A 239 6.82 -38.75 -4.71
CA LEU A 239 5.83 -38.35 -3.71
C LEU A 239 4.78 -39.43 -3.44
N ASP A 240 4.56 -40.34 -4.40
CA ASP A 240 3.73 -41.55 -4.27
C ASP A 240 4.06 -42.39 -3.02
N LYS A 241 5.32 -42.35 -2.56
CA LYS A 241 5.86 -43.17 -1.47
C LYS A 241 5.56 -42.60 -0.08
N PHE A 242 5.00 -41.40 0.00
CA PHE A 242 4.74 -40.69 1.26
C PHE A 242 3.32 -40.95 1.76
N VAL A 243 3.06 -42.20 2.18
CA VAL A 243 1.71 -42.73 2.50
C VAL A 243 0.96 -42.05 3.65
N SER A 244 1.63 -41.25 4.49
CA SER A 244 0.99 -40.44 5.54
C SER A 244 0.77 -38.98 5.14
N LEU A 245 1.19 -38.56 3.94
CA LEU A 245 1.25 -37.15 3.57
C LEU A 245 -0.16 -36.58 3.36
N THR A 246 -0.66 -35.84 4.33
CA THR A 246 -1.94 -35.13 4.27
C THR A 246 -1.80 -33.76 3.60
N GLU A 247 -0.65 -33.11 3.72
CA GLU A 247 -0.40 -31.75 3.24
C GLU A 247 0.82 -31.66 2.31
N LEU A 248 0.66 -31.13 1.09
CA LEU A 248 1.74 -30.82 0.15
C LEU A 248 1.64 -29.39 -0.37
N THR A 249 2.73 -28.64 -0.40
CA THR A 249 2.77 -27.27 -0.95
C THR A 249 4.08 -26.97 -1.67
N PHE A 250 4.03 -26.92 -3.01
CA PHE A 250 5.03 -26.23 -3.82
C PHE A 250 4.89 -24.71 -3.61
N LYS A 251 5.98 -23.93 -3.71
CA LYS A 251 5.92 -22.44 -3.61
C LYS A 251 6.36 -21.68 -4.87
N CYS A 252 7.27 -22.27 -5.64
CA CYS A 252 7.77 -21.70 -6.89
C CYS A 252 7.25 -22.50 -8.11
N ARG A 253 7.25 -21.87 -9.29
CA ARG A 253 6.91 -22.55 -10.56
C ARG A 253 8.11 -23.36 -11.02
N PHE A 254 8.24 -24.55 -10.44
CA PHE A 254 9.39 -25.44 -10.62
C PHE A 254 9.00 -26.84 -11.13
N VAL A 255 7.77 -27.30 -10.84
CA VAL A 255 7.28 -28.63 -11.23
C VAL A 255 6.80 -28.66 -12.68
N THR A 256 7.29 -29.65 -13.44
CA THR A 256 6.88 -30.07 -14.78
C THR A 256 6.47 -31.55 -14.76
N GLY A 257 6.06 -32.13 -15.89
CA GLY A 257 5.91 -33.59 -15.98
C GLY A 257 4.90 -34.19 -15.00
N PHE A 258 3.76 -33.51 -14.79
CA PHE A 258 2.63 -34.04 -14.04
C PHE A 258 2.06 -35.30 -14.74
N GLY A 259 1.50 -36.23 -13.98
CA GLY A 259 0.91 -37.46 -14.49
C GLY A 259 0.12 -38.23 -13.43
N PRO A 260 -0.62 -39.29 -13.83
CA PRO A 260 -1.44 -40.08 -12.92
C PRO A 260 -0.61 -40.79 -11.85
N GLY A 261 -1.15 -40.90 -10.63
CA GLY A 261 -0.55 -41.66 -9.53
C GLY A 261 0.67 -41.04 -8.86
N LEU A 262 1.29 -40.01 -9.44
CA LEU A 262 2.50 -39.34 -8.90
C LEU A 262 2.27 -38.51 -7.62
N LEU A 263 1.04 -38.45 -7.12
CA LEU A 263 0.65 -37.71 -5.92
C LEU A 263 -0.02 -38.67 -4.91
N PRO A 264 0.41 -38.68 -3.64
CA PRO A 264 -0.03 -39.66 -2.65
C PRO A 264 -1.51 -39.45 -2.28
N SER A 265 -2.28 -40.53 -2.30
CA SER A 265 -3.73 -40.54 -2.06
C SER A 265 -4.16 -40.09 -0.65
N SER A 266 -3.21 -40.08 0.30
CA SER A 266 -3.36 -39.57 1.66
C SER A 266 -3.58 -38.07 1.76
N LEU A 267 -3.31 -37.30 0.70
CA LEU A 267 -3.42 -35.84 0.72
C LEU A 267 -4.86 -35.43 1.02
N THR A 268 -5.08 -34.78 2.17
CA THR A 268 -6.25 -33.92 2.41
C THR A 268 -6.03 -32.54 1.81
N SER A 269 -4.82 -32.22 1.37
CA SER A 269 -4.43 -30.84 1.16
C SER A 269 -3.23 -30.69 0.22
N LEU A 270 -3.41 -30.00 -0.91
CA LEU A 270 -2.42 -29.84 -1.97
C LEU A 270 -2.35 -28.40 -2.47
N LYS A 271 -1.16 -27.84 -2.62
CA LYS A 271 -0.92 -26.61 -3.40
C LYS A 271 0.18 -26.82 -4.42
N ILE A 272 -0.12 -26.44 -5.67
CA ILE A 272 0.78 -26.54 -6.81
C ILE A 272 0.93 -25.23 -7.58
N TYR A 273 2.10 -25.11 -8.22
CA TYR A 273 2.51 -24.00 -9.07
C TYR A 273 3.11 -24.61 -10.37
N PRO A 274 2.29 -25.03 -11.36
CA PRO A 274 2.81 -25.67 -12.57
C PRO A 274 3.70 -24.73 -13.39
N ARG A 275 4.79 -25.24 -13.95
CA ARG A 275 5.73 -24.46 -14.77
C ARG A 275 5.54 -24.73 -16.27
N GLY A 276 4.78 -23.89 -16.94
CA GLY A 276 4.64 -23.91 -18.41
C GLY A 276 3.74 -25.03 -18.97
N GLU A 277 3.47 -26.07 -18.19
CA GLU A 277 2.58 -27.17 -18.54
C GLU A 277 1.34 -27.18 -17.63
N LEU A 278 0.23 -27.72 -18.13
CA LEU A 278 -0.97 -28.00 -17.32
C LEU A 278 -0.91 -29.45 -16.82
N PRO A 279 -1.36 -29.74 -15.59
CA PRO A 279 -1.52 -31.11 -15.13
C PRO A 279 -2.45 -31.91 -16.06
N PRO A 280 -2.05 -33.11 -16.54
CA PRO A 280 -2.92 -34.01 -17.29
C PRO A 280 -4.23 -34.34 -16.57
N ARG A 281 -5.23 -34.71 -17.35
CA ARG A 281 -6.63 -34.94 -16.93
C ARG A 281 -6.79 -35.85 -15.72
N ASP A 282 -5.89 -36.81 -15.58
CA ASP A 282 -5.90 -37.91 -14.62
C ASP A 282 -5.00 -37.68 -13.39
N THR A 283 -4.15 -36.64 -13.39
CA THR A 283 -3.16 -36.32 -12.33
C THR A 283 -3.72 -36.42 -10.91
N PHE A 284 -4.96 -35.99 -10.71
CA PHE A 284 -5.58 -35.89 -9.38
C PHE A 284 -6.42 -37.09 -8.98
N LEU A 285 -6.67 -38.08 -9.87
CA LEU A 285 -7.69 -39.12 -9.64
C LEU A 285 -7.45 -39.97 -8.36
N SER A 286 -6.19 -40.12 -7.93
CA SER A 286 -5.82 -40.83 -6.70
C SER A 286 -6.22 -40.11 -5.41
N LEU A 287 -6.45 -38.80 -5.45
CA LEU A 287 -6.50 -37.93 -4.26
C LEU A 287 -7.90 -37.89 -3.61
N THR A 288 -8.53 -39.05 -3.42
CA THR A 288 -9.92 -39.16 -2.96
C THR A 288 -10.19 -38.50 -1.60
N LEU A 289 -9.17 -38.34 -0.74
CA LEU A 289 -9.25 -37.66 0.56
C LEU A 289 -9.06 -36.14 0.48
N LEU A 290 -8.70 -35.59 -0.68
CA LEU A 290 -8.27 -34.20 -0.83
C LEU A 290 -9.40 -33.25 -0.45
N GLU A 291 -9.31 -32.62 0.73
CA GLU A 291 -10.16 -31.52 1.17
C GLU A 291 -9.72 -30.18 0.56
N LYS A 292 -8.44 -29.89 0.34
CA LYS A 292 -7.97 -28.62 -0.28
C LYS A 292 -7.07 -28.87 -1.48
N LEU A 293 -7.29 -28.08 -2.53
CA LEU A 293 -6.36 -27.89 -3.63
C LEU A 293 -6.04 -26.39 -3.79
N GLU A 294 -4.89 -26.05 -4.35
CA GLU A 294 -4.65 -24.76 -4.99
C GLU A 294 -3.72 -24.95 -6.20
N ILE A 295 -4.03 -24.33 -7.33
CA ILE A 295 -3.27 -24.39 -8.58
C ILE A 295 -2.98 -22.95 -9.05
N ASP A 296 -1.76 -22.46 -8.91
CA ASP A 296 -1.35 -21.18 -9.50
C ASP A 296 -0.57 -21.45 -10.80
N VAL A 297 -1.30 -21.45 -11.93
CA VAL A 297 -0.71 -21.61 -13.27
C VAL A 297 0.09 -20.37 -13.70
N GLY A 298 -0.11 -19.22 -13.04
CA GLY A 298 0.60 -17.98 -13.37
C GLY A 298 0.40 -17.55 -14.81
N ARG A 299 1.49 -17.42 -15.57
CA ARG A 299 1.46 -17.24 -17.03
C ARG A 299 1.96 -18.50 -17.72
N ILE A 300 1.03 -19.34 -18.16
CA ILE A 300 1.34 -20.41 -19.10
C ILE A 300 1.25 -19.84 -20.51
N THR A 301 2.33 -19.97 -21.27
CA THR A 301 2.30 -19.86 -22.74
C THR A 301 2.05 -21.25 -23.30
N MET A 302 0.82 -21.57 -23.67
CA MET A 302 0.49 -22.89 -24.20
C MET A 302 1.11 -23.08 -25.59
N THR A 303 2.19 -23.85 -25.66
CA THR A 303 2.79 -24.34 -26.91
C THR A 303 1.98 -25.53 -27.42
N VAL A 304 0.88 -25.24 -28.13
CA VAL A 304 -0.04 -26.25 -28.67
C VAL A 304 0.71 -27.21 -29.60
N LYS A 305 0.98 -28.42 -29.11
CA LYS A 305 1.24 -29.60 -29.95
C LYS A 305 -0.08 -29.99 -30.62
N LYS A 306 -0.01 -30.48 -31.86
CA LYS A 306 -1.14 -30.44 -32.81
C LYS A 306 -2.47 -31.03 -32.29
N GLU A 307 -3.50 -30.18 -32.31
CA GLU A 307 -4.94 -30.40 -32.57
C GLU A 307 -5.77 -31.41 -31.75
N GLU A 308 -5.23 -32.48 -31.14
CA GLU A 308 -6.09 -33.63 -30.77
C GLU A 308 -6.83 -33.56 -29.40
N GLU A 309 -6.30 -32.90 -28.37
CA GLU A 309 -7.00 -32.76 -27.07
C GLU A 309 -7.05 -31.33 -26.51
N ARG A 310 -8.25 -30.91 -26.05
CA ARG A 310 -8.43 -29.66 -25.31
C ARG A 310 -7.89 -29.78 -23.89
N PRO A 311 -7.26 -28.73 -23.32
CA PRO A 311 -6.83 -28.75 -21.92
C PRO A 311 -8.02 -29.00 -20.98
N LEU A 312 -7.97 -30.12 -20.26
CA LEU A 312 -9.01 -30.57 -19.32
C LEU A 312 -8.37 -31.08 -18.02
N ILE A 313 -8.61 -30.39 -16.91
CA ILE A 313 -8.30 -30.90 -15.57
C ILE A 313 -9.56 -31.57 -15.02
N ASN A 314 -9.62 -32.90 -15.01
CA ASN A 314 -10.73 -33.60 -14.37
C ASN A 314 -10.49 -33.73 -12.87
N LEU A 315 -11.49 -33.37 -12.08
CA LEU A 315 -11.47 -33.57 -10.64
C LEU A 315 -12.67 -34.40 -10.16
N GLU A 316 -13.64 -34.80 -11.00
CA GLU A 316 -14.99 -35.34 -10.64
C GLU A 316 -15.03 -36.39 -9.51
N SER A 317 -13.90 -37.08 -9.28
CA SER A 317 -13.65 -38.08 -8.23
C SER A 317 -13.14 -37.55 -6.87
N LEU A 318 -12.89 -36.25 -6.66
CA LEU A 318 -12.38 -35.72 -5.37
C LEU A 318 -13.54 -35.48 -4.39
N LEU A 319 -14.16 -36.59 -3.96
CA LEU A 319 -15.43 -36.63 -3.22
C LEU A 319 -15.39 -36.01 -1.81
N ASN A 320 -14.19 -35.69 -1.30
CA ASN A 320 -13.99 -34.99 -0.02
C ASN A 320 -13.59 -33.52 -0.15
N LEU A 321 -13.36 -33.05 -1.38
CA LEU A 321 -12.84 -31.72 -1.65
C LEU A 321 -13.77 -30.66 -1.06
N LYS A 322 -13.18 -29.68 -0.40
CA LYS A 322 -13.82 -28.54 0.25
C LYS A 322 -13.26 -27.27 -0.32
N THR A 323 -12.04 -27.23 -0.84
CA THR A 323 -11.41 -26.05 -1.44
C THR A 323 -10.66 -26.44 -2.72
N LEU A 324 -10.69 -25.64 -3.79
CA LEU A 324 -9.68 -25.62 -4.87
C LEU A 324 -9.45 -24.14 -5.23
N LYS A 325 -8.31 -23.56 -4.87
CA LYS A 325 -7.93 -22.25 -5.41
C LYS A 325 -7.26 -22.36 -6.78
N PHE A 326 -7.46 -21.42 -7.68
CA PHE A 326 -6.87 -21.35 -9.00
C PHE A 326 -6.55 -19.89 -9.30
N ASP A 327 -5.27 -19.60 -9.40
CA ASP A 327 -4.77 -18.31 -9.85
C ASP A 327 -4.14 -18.49 -11.22
N GLY A 328 -4.31 -17.51 -12.10
CA GLY A 328 -3.85 -17.70 -13.46
C GLY A 328 -4.24 -16.57 -14.41
N TYR A 329 -3.26 -16.19 -15.21
CA TYR A 329 -3.43 -15.47 -16.46
C TYR A 329 -2.85 -16.38 -17.55
N ILE A 330 -3.63 -17.38 -17.98
CA ILE A 330 -3.41 -18.03 -19.27
C ILE A 330 -3.58 -16.90 -20.29
N ASP A 331 -2.48 -16.45 -20.90
CA ASP A 331 -2.53 -15.32 -21.83
C ASP A 331 -3.43 -15.73 -22.99
N PRO A 332 -4.62 -15.13 -23.19
CA PRO A 332 -5.63 -15.71 -24.08
C PRO A 332 -5.15 -15.80 -25.53
N THR A 333 -4.08 -15.06 -25.86
CA THR A 333 -3.62 -14.66 -27.18
C THR A 333 -3.07 -15.77 -28.08
N LEU A 334 -2.81 -16.95 -27.50
CA LEU A 334 -2.15 -18.06 -28.17
C LEU A 334 -3.13 -19.02 -28.87
N GLY A 335 -4.43 -18.91 -28.59
CA GLY A 335 -5.47 -19.78 -29.16
C GLY A 335 -6.72 -19.79 -28.27
N HIS A 336 -7.85 -20.23 -28.81
CA HIS A 336 -9.15 -20.23 -28.10
C HIS A 336 -9.31 -21.35 -27.04
N ASP A 337 -8.21 -21.93 -26.58
CA ASP A 337 -8.19 -23.08 -25.68
C ASP A 337 -8.51 -22.67 -24.24
N THR A 338 -9.79 -22.45 -23.97
CA THR A 338 -10.30 -22.34 -22.60
C THR A 338 -10.09 -23.68 -21.90
N LEU A 339 -9.27 -23.68 -20.84
CA LEU A 339 -9.10 -24.82 -19.95
C LEU A 339 -10.47 -25.23 -19.41
N VAL A 340 -10.82 -26.50 -19.56
CA VAL A 340 -11.98 -27.07 -18.88
C VAL A 340 -11.49 -27.62 -17.55
N VAL A 341 -12.21 -27.34 -16.47
CA VAL A 341 -12.08 -28.07 -15.21
C VAL A 341 -13.36 -28.87 -15.00
N SER A 342 -13.32 -30.03 -14.37
CA SER A 342 -14.53 -30.79 -14.01
C SER A 342 -14.64 -30.95 -12.51
N VAL A 343 -15.86 -31.15 -11.99
CA VAL A 343 -16.18 -30.78 -10.61
C VAL A 343 -16.92 -31.85 -9.76
N PRO A 344 -16.24 -32.46 -8.74
CA PRO A 344 -16.71 -33.28 -7.58
C PRO A 344 -17.82 -32.65 -6.71
N PRO A 345 -18.14 -33.11 -5.47
CA PRO A 345 -19.43 -32.83 -4.84
C PRO A 345 -19.50 -32.06 -3.52
N SER A 346 -18.55 -32.21 -2.62
CA SER A 346 -18.66 -31.97 -1.18
C SER A 346 -18.48 -30.51 -0.72
N ILE A 347 -18.51 -29.54 -1.61
CA ILE A 347 -17.39 -28.56 -1.63
C ILE A 347 -17.78 -27.18 -1.11
N LYS A 348 -16.80 -26.37 -0.63
CA LYS A 348 -17.06 -25.08 0.02
C LYS A 348 -15.95 -23.96 0.06
N ILE A 349 -14.89 -23.95 -0.81
CA ILE A 349 -13.97 -22.84 -1.25
C ILE A 349 -13.42 -22.89 -2.71
N LEU A 350 -14.10 -22.25 -3.66
CA LEU A 350 -13.74 -21.99 -5.10
C LEU A 350 -12.50 -21.12 -5.25
N ASN A 351 -11.91 -21.16 -6.44
CA ASN A 351 -11.28 -19.99 -7.04
C ASN A 351 -10.95 -20.33 -8.53
N LEU A 352 -11.41 -19.58 -9.54
CA LEU A 352 -10.65 -19.01 -10.67
C LEU A 352 -10.68 -17.49 -10.57
N GLN A 353 -9.51 -16.88 -10.42
CA GLN A 353 -9.40 -15.46 -10.77
C GLN A 353 -9.14 -15.21 -12.26
N SER A 354 -9.22 -16.26 -13.09
CA SER A 354 -8.85 -16.32 -14.51
C SER A 354 -10.06 -16.33 -15.46
N SER A 355 -9.92 -15.68 -16.62
CA SER A 355 -10.90 -15.74 -17.74
C SER A 355 -10.93 -17.11 -18.39
N SER A 356 -9.77 -17.67 -18.63
CA SER A 356 -9.59 -18.64 -19.72
C SER A 356 -9.99 -20.06 -19.33
N VAL A 357 -10.94 -20.22 -18.41
CA VAL A 357 -11.21 -21.49 -17.73
C VAL A 357 -12.71 -21.66 -17.40
N ARG A 358 -13.28 -22.80 -17.78
CA ARG A 358 -14.73 -23.15 -17.74
C ARG A 358 -14.99 -24.47 -17.00
N ILE A 359 -16.24 -24.88 -16.77
CA ILE A 359 -16.60 -26.22 -16.25
C ILE A 359 -17.86 -26.79 -16.94
N PRO A 360 -17.95 -28.11 -17.19
CA PRO A 360 -19.13 -28.72 -17.78
C PRO A 360 -20.43 -28.52 -16.97
N GLN A 361 -21.47 -28.05 -17.67
CA GLN A 361 -22.84 -27.89 -17.14
C GLN A 361 -23.48 -29.18 -16.58
N ARG A 362 -22.93 -30.36 -16.90
CA ARG A 362 -23.42 -31.69 -16.46
C ARG A 362 -23.34 -31.88 -14.96
N CYS A 363 -22.46 -31.14 -14.31
CA CYS A 363 -22.31 -31.16 -12.89
C CYS A 363 -23.54 -30.42 -12.30
N VAL A 364 -24.12 -30.87 -11.17
CA VAL A 364 -25.26 -30.22 -10.47
C VAL A 364 -24.91 -29.90 -9.01
N VAL A 365 -24.93 -28.64 -8.55
CA VAL A 365 -23.96 -28.16 -7.55
C VAL A 365 -24.06 -28.35 -5.99
N PRO A 366 -25.14 -28.68 -5.27
CA PRO A 366 -25.34 -28.57 -3.80
C PRO A 366 -24.44 -28.02 -2.60
N LEU A 367 -23.20 -27.42 -2.58
CA LEU A 367 -22.57 -26.76 -1.34
C LEU A 367 -22.15 -25.22 -1.27
N LEU A 368 -20.88 -24.74 -1.21
CA LEU A 368 -20.43 -23.27 -1.29
C LEU A 368 -20.16 -22.49 0.12
N GLU A 369 -18.97 -21.80 0.46
CA GLU A 369 -18.67 -20.69 1.53
C GLU A 369 -17.37 -19.64 1.47
N ARG A 370 -17.43 -18.29 1.05
CA ARG A 370 -16.48 -17.06 0.70
C ARG A 370 -15.68 -16.50 -0.66
N LEU A 371 -15.96 -16.67 -2.02
CA LEU A 371 -15.16 -16.49 -3.35
C LEU A 371 -15.11 -15.26 -4.44
N TYR A 372 -14.42 -15.25 -5.62
CA TYR A 372 -14.12 -14.03 -6.50
C TYR A 372 -13.86 -14.05 -8.11
N VAL A 373 -14.81 -14.19 -9.09
CA VAL A 373 -14.76 -14.70 -10.57
C VAL A 373 -14.61 -13.87 -11.92
N HIS A 374 -13.75 -14.22 -12.92
CA HIS A 374 -13.41 -13.46 -14.20
C HIS A 374 -14.46 -12.89 -15.22
N GLU A 375 -14.42 -13.08 -16.57
CA GLU A 375 -15.55 -12.79 -17.53
C GLU A 375 -15.29 -13.46 -18.90
N SER A 376 -16.08 -14.53 -19.19
CA SER A 376 -15.91 -15.60 -20.21
C SER A 376 -16.45 -17.01 -19.77
N THR A 377 -17.57 -17.14 -19.04
CA THR A 377 -18.07 -18.42 -18.47
C THR A 377 -19.54 -18.41 -18.00
N LEU A 378 -20.07 -17.43 -17.23
CA LEU A 378 -21.49 -17.42 -16.79
C LEU A 378 -22.44 -16.79 -17.83
N ILE A 379 -22.03 -16.20 -18.98
CA ILE A 379 -22.84 -15.74 -20.18
C ILE A 379 -22.45 -16.64 -21.38
N ASP A 380 -21.31 -17.32 -21.33
CA ASP A 380 -20.97 -18.40 -22.24
C ASP A 380 -21.76 -19.68 -21.90
N GLU A 381 -21.42 -20.37 -20.81
CA GLU A 381 -22.18 -21.53 -20.36
C GLU A 381 -23.55 -21.05 -19.95
N GLN A 382 -24.60 -21.61 -20.56
CA GLN A 382 -25.95 -21.27 -20.14
C GLN A 382 -26.22 -21.85 -18.76
N ASN A 383 -26.00 -20.96 -17.80
CA ASN A 383 -26.67 -20.92 -16.54
C ASN A 383 -26.17 -22.00 -15.54
N SER A 384 -26.26 -23.31 -15.84
CA SER A 384 -26.46 -24.47 -14.92
C SER A 384 -25.98 -24.49 -13.45
N LEU A 385 -24.88 -23.83 -13.10
CA LEU A 385 -24.12 -24.05 -11.86
C LEU A 385 -24.82 -23.56 -10.58
N LEU A 386 -26.03 -23.01 -10.69
CA LEU A 386 -26.39 -21.91 -9.79
C LEU A 386 -27.87 -21.70 -9.54
N SER A 387 -28.67 -22.19 -10.46
CA SER A 387 -29.90 -22.88 -10.17
C SER A 387 -29.65 -23.95 -9.13
N SER A 388 -28.71 -24.83 -9.45
CA SER A 388 -28.29 -25.87 -8.56
C SER A 388 -27.65 -25.31 -7.27
N SER A 389 -27.46 -23.98 -7.16
CA SER A 389 -27.02 -23.26 -5.98
C SER A 389 -28.10 -22.52 -5.15
N PRO A 390 -28.81 -23.16 -4.18
CA PRO A 390 -29.68 -22.44 -3.25
C PRO A 390 -29.03 -21.49 -2.20
N LEU A 391 -28.10 -21.93 -1.35
CA LEU A 391 -27.78 -21.28 -0.06
C LEU A 391 -27.21 -19.86 -0.02
N ILE A 392 -26.75 -19.39 -1.15
CA ILE A 392 -25.43 -18.80 -1.24
C ILE A 392 -25.34 -17.32 -0.70
N THR A 393 -24.46 -16.86 0.21
CA THR A 393 -24.65 -15.52 0.88
C THR A 393 -23.52 -14.47 0.98
N LYS A 394 -22.48 -14.50 0.13
CA LYS A 394 -21.63 -13.30 -0.20
C LYS A 394 -21.19 -13.40 -1.67
N LEU A 395 -21.14 -12.27 -2.44
CA LEU A 395 -20.88 -11.98 -3.92
C LEU A 395 -19.53 -11.12 -4.07
N CYS A 396 -18.50 -11.41 -4.93
CA CYS A 396 -17.19 -10.67 -5.20
C CYS A 396 -16.37 -10.96 -6.52
N ILE A 397 -15.48 -10.03 -7.03
CA ILE A 397 -14.84 -10.01 -8.41
C ILE A 397 -13.52 -9.06 -8.69
N HIS A 398 -12.69 -9.12 -9.81
CA HIS A 398 -11.39 -8.47 -10.30
C HIS A 398 -11.20 -7.71 -11.75
N GLY A 399 -11.16 -8.27 -13.01
CA GLY A 399 -11.76 -8.03 -14.46
C GLY A 399 -12.95 -8.90 -15.29
N CYS A 400 -14.34 -9.10 -15.38
CA CYS A 400 -15.87 -8.80 -15.12
C CYS A 400 -16.77 -7.49 -15.22
N SER A 401 -17.56 -7.21 -16.28
CA SER A 401 -18.65 -6.20 -16.20
C SER A 401 -19.77 -6.10 -17.27
N GLU A 402 -20.56 -7.12 -17.65
CA GLU A 402 -21.74 -6.89 -18.54
C GLU A 402 -23.15 -6.87 -17.86
N PRO A 403 -24.27 -6.51 -18.55
CA PRO A 403 -25.56 -7.21 -18.65
C PRO A 403 -26.24 -7.98 -17.54
N ILE A 404 -25.83 -7.98 -16.26
CA ILE A 404 -26.51 -8.58 -15.10
C ILE A 404 -27.99 -8.87 -15.41
N PRO A 405 -28.32 -10.08 -15.92
CA PRO A 405 -29.65 -10.41 -16.40
C PRO A 405 -30.65 -10.33 -15.27
N ALA A 406 -31.89 -10.13 -15.66
CA ALA A 406 -33.04 -9.88 -14.80
C ALA A 406 -33.26 -10.84 -13.61
N ASN A 407 -32.60 -12.00 -13.51
CA ASN A 407 -32.71 -12.89 -12.36
C ASN A 407 -31.34 -13.24 -11.75
N LEU A 408 -30.24 -12.67 -12.26
CA LEU A 408 -28.90 -13.29 -12.22
C LEU A 408 -28.20 -13.37 -10.86
N ILE A 409 -28.97 -13.08 -9.84
CA ILE A 409 -28.67 -13.09 -8.42
C ILE A 409 -30.02 -13.40 -7.74
N PRO A 410 -30.44 -14.67 -7.79
CA PRO A 410 -31.55 -15.38 -7.07
C PRO A 410 -32.08 -14.94 -5.69
N PRO A 411 -32.90 -15.81 -5.06
CA PRO A 411 -33.46 -15.65 -3.73
C PRO A 411 -32.58 -15.20 -2.61
N THR A 412 -31.56 -15.85 -1.93
CA THR A 412 -30.90 -15.88 -0.52
C THR A 412 -29.91 -14.87 0.34
N ILE A 413 -28.65 -14.35 0.02
CA ILE A 413 -27.83 -13.04 0.41
C ILE A 413 -27.73 -12.66 1.92
N LYS A 414 -26.49 -12.30 2.40
CA LYS A 414 -26.26 -11.21 3.41
C LYS A 414 -25.07 -10.20 3.17
N LYS A 415 -23.97 -10.45 2.42
CA LYS A 415 -22.87 -9.46 2.07
C LYS A 415 -22.41 -9.29 0.54
N LEU A 416 -22.63 -8.16 -0.19
CA LEU A 416 -22.24 -7.98 -1.64
C LEU A 416 -20.83 -7.41 -1.79
N THR A 417 -20.24 -7.77 -2.92
CA THR A 417 -19.21 -7.07 -3.67
C THR A 417 -19.51 -7.33 -5.16
N ILE A 418 -19.97 -6.33 -5.91
CA ILE A 418 -20.09 -6.37 -7.40
C ILE A 418 -18.91 -5.67 -8.01
N LEU A 419 -18.39 -6.18 -9.14
CA LEU A 419 -17.19 -5.61 -9.70
C LEU A 419 -16.93 -5.66 -11.28
N LYS A 420 -16.76 -4.74 -12.34
CA LYS A 420 -16.31 -3.33 -12.93
C LYS A 420 -14.84 -2.79 -12.96
N VAL A 421 -14.00 -3.04 -13.95
CA VAL A 421 -12.62 -2.62 -13.93
C VAL A 421 -12.61 -1.12 -14.29
N HIS A 422 -12.58 -0.61 -15.53
CA HIS A 422 -12.86 0.80 -15.84
C HIS A 422 -13.47 1.07 -17.27
N SER A 423 -14.65 1.73 -17.48
CA SER A 423 -15.41 2.16 -18.72
C SER A 423 -16.97 2.45 -18.56
N ASP A 424 -17.89 2.08 -19.49
CA ASP A 424 -19.12 2.83 -19.94
C ASP A 424 -20.58 2.32 -19.89
N LYS A 425 -20.98 1.21 -20.55
CA LYS A 425 -22.35 0.64 -20.51
C LYS A 425 -22.82 0.51 -19.03
N ASP A 426 -24.12 0.50 -18.75
CA ASP A 426 -24.61 0.44 -17.36
C ASP A 426 -24.34 -1.05 -16.88
N ILE A 427 -24.54 -1.52 -15.63
CA ILE A 427 -24.27 -2.96 -15.30
C ILE A 427 -25.14 -3.76 -14.28
N MET A 428 -26.41 -3.45 -13.96
CA MET A 428 -27.15 -3.97 -12.75
C MET A 428 -28.65 -3.55 -12.70
N GLY A 429 -29.32 -3.44 -13.83
CA GLY A 429 -30.36 -2.42 -14.02
C GLY A 429 -31.67 -2.86 -14.62
N ARG A 430 -31.60 -4.00 -15.26
CA ARG A 430 -32.29 -5.21 -14.89
C ARG A 430 -31.74 -5.75 -13.54
N VAL A 431 -31.64 -4.87 -12.53
CA VAL A 431 -31.88 -5.21 -11.11
C VAL A 431 -32.95 -4.31 -10.51
N ALA A 432 -33.96 -5.00 -10.04
CA ALA A 432 -35.06 -4.58 -9.20
C ALA A 432 -34.52 -4.43 -7.80
N PHE A 433 -33.86 -3.35 -7.41
CA PHE A 433 -33.47 -3.23 -5.99
C PHE A 433 -34.68 -3.01 -5.04
N THR A 434 -35.91 -3.20 -5.53
CA THR A 434 -37.19 -3.26 -4.83
C THR A 434 -37.29 -4.36 -3.78
N SER A 435 -37.50 -5.65 -4.08
CA SER A 435 -38.16 -6.54 -3.10
C SER A 435 -37.28 -7.58 -2.36
N LEU A 436 -36.51 -8.51 -2.99
CA LEU A 436 -35.58 -9.50 -2.32
C LEU A 436 -35.08 -8.97 -0.98
N VAL A 437 -35.54 -9.51 0.12
CA VAL A 437 -35.81 -8.74 1.33
C VAL A 437 -34.63 -8.37 2.26
N ASN A 438 -33.75 -9.29 2.66
CA ASN A 438 -32.57 -9.22 3.56
C ASN A 438 -31.27 -8.55 3.04
N LEU A 439 -31.28 -7.75 1.97
CA LEU A 439 -30.05 -7.23 1.33
C LEU A 439 -29.27 -6.28 2.26
N ALA A 440 -28.33 -6.80 3.06
CA ALA A 440 -27.73 -6.04 4.16
C ALA A 440 -26.49 -5.21 3.76
N HIS A 441 -25.61 -5.71 2.88
CA HIS A 441 -24.43 -4.97 2.42
C HIS A 441 -24.33 -4.93 0.88
N LEU A 442 -24.06 -3.75 0.32
CA LEU A 442 -23.86 -3.50 -1.12
C LEU A 442 -22.47 -2.87 -1.34
N THR A 443 -21.52 -3.58 -1.98
CA THR A 443 -20.15 -3.08 -2.22
C THR A 443 -19.82 -3.00 -3.71
N ILE A 444 -19.25 -1.87 -4.11
CA ILE A 444 -19.24 -1.32 -5.45
C ILE A 444 -17.93 -0.50 -5.58
N TYR A 445 -16.84 -1.03 -6.16
CA TYR A 445 -15.57 -0.33 -6.49
C TYR A 445 -15.47 0.18 -7.97
N GLY A 446 -14.30 0.24 -8.64
CA GLY A 446 -14.22 0.60 -10.09
C GLY A 446 -14.60 2.07 -10.43
N ASP A 447 -15.10 2.33 -11.64
CA ASP A 447 -15.82 3.56 -12.00
C ASP A 447 -17.28 3.60 -11.48
N TYR A 448 -18.24 4.32 -12.09
CA TYR A 448 -19.42 4.85 -11.38
C TYR A 448 -20.76 4.60 -12.07
N GLU A 449 -21.77 4.19 -11.30
CA GLU A 449 -23.18 4.40 -11.66
C GLU A 449 -24.07 4.93 -10.54
N PRO A 450 -25.24 5.52 -10.92
CA PRO A 450 -26.24 5.94 -9.98
C PRO A 450 -27.05 4.75 -9.50
N VAL A 451 -27.00 4.57 -8.19
CA VAL A 451 -27.93 3.71 -7.48
C VAL A 451 -29.31 4.40 -7.50
N LYS A 452 -30.17 4.10 -8.49
CA LYS A 452 -31.59 4.52 -8.59
C LYS A 452 -32.33 4.37 -7.24
N PRO A 453 -33.41 5.14 -6.98
CA PRO A 453 -33.97 5.30 -5.63
C PRO A 453 -34.53 4.03 -5.00
N ASN A 454 -35.01 3.06 -5.78
CA ASN A 454 -35.61 1.80 -5.31
C ASN A 454 -34.54 0.89 -4.67
N LEU A 455 -33.96 1.25 -3.54
CA LEU A 455 -33.04 0.44 -2.74
C LEU A 455 -33.81 -0.39 -1.69
N PRO A 456 -33.23 -1.49 -1.20
CA PRO A 456 -33.70 -2.19 -0.01
C PRO A 456 -34.07 -1.32 1.17
N GLN A 457 -35.09 -1.74 1.91
CA GLN A 457 -35.25 -1.31 3.31
C GLN A 457 -34.17 -1.92 4.21
N SER A 458 -33.68 -3.13 3.93
CA SER A 458 -32.66 -3.85 4.70
C SER A 458 -31.22 -3.34 4.56
N LEU A 459 -30.94 -2.42 3.63
CA LEU A 459 -29.55 -2.07 3.30
C LEU A 459 -28.95 -1.12 4.33
N VAL A 460 -28.27 -1.69 5.32
CA VAL A 460 -27.58 -0.94 6.38
C VAL A 460 -26.24 -0.33 5.93
N LYS A 461 -25.61 -0.86 4.85
CA LYS A 461 -24.25 -0.49 4.43
C LYS A 461 -24.10 -0.42 2.91
N LEU A 462 -23.74 0.76 2.41
CA LEU A 462 -23.39 1.00 1.01
C LEU A 462 -21.91 1.40 0.89
N LYS A 463 -21.14 0.70 0.07
CA LYS A 463 -19.75 1.03 -0.25
C LYS A 463 -19.63 1.21 -1.75
N GLN A 464 -19.36 2.42 -2.23
CA GLN A 464 -19.48 2.81 -3.64
C GLN A 464 -18.27 3.63 -4.11
N THR A 465 -17.79 3.38 -5.33
CA THR A 465 -16.90 4.30 -6.04
C THR A 465 -17.70 5.20 -6.97
N HIS A 466 -17.47 6.50 -6.89
CA HIS A 466 -18.30 7.53 -7.50
C HIS A 466 -17.40 8.43 -8.36
N ASN A 467 -17.79 8.85 -9.58
CA ASN A 467 -16.92 9.70 -10.43
C ASN A 467 -17.55 11.03 -10.87
N LYS A 468 -18.88 11.17 -10.80
CA LYS A 468 -19.61 12.43 -11.04
C LYS A 468 -20.56 12.68 -9.85
N ALA A 469 -20.91 13.92 -9.55
CA ALA A 469 -21.72 14.24 -8.36
C ALA A 469 -23.22 13.91 -8.52
N ALA A 470 -23.94 14.02 -7.39
CA ALA A 470 -25.36 13.72 -7.12
C ALA A 470 -25.72 12.23 -6.99
N VAL A 471 -26.32 11.92 -5.83
CA VAL A 471 -27.19 10.75 -5.56
C VAL A 471 -28.57 11.35 -5.25
N SER A 472 -29.65 10.81 -5.83
CA SER A 472 -31.02 11.24 -5.51
C SER A 472 -31.46 10.72 -4.13
N ARG A 473 -32.50 11.35 -3.54
CA ARG A 473 -32.96 11.18 -2.14
C ARG A 473 -32.71 9.76 -1.58
N THR A 474 -31.81 9.68 -0.60
CA THR A 474 -31.24 8.42 -0.11
C THR A 474 -32.18 7.66 0.84
N ASN A 475 -32.03 6.33 0.87
CA ASN A 475 -32.80 5.43 1.71
C ASN A 475 -32.57 5.70 3.21
N ILE A 476 -33.64 5.68 4.01
CA ILE A 476 -33.63 6.10 5.42
C ILE A 476 -32.90 5.16 6.38
N HIS A 477 -32.68 3.88 6.03
CA HIS A 477 -32.09 2.87 6.92
C HIS A 477 -30.55 2.75 6.85
N LEU A 478 -29.91 3.49 5.92
CA LEU A 478 -28.46 3.44 5.69
C LEU A 478 -27.65 4.04 6.87
N LYS A 479 -26.97 3.18 7.63
CA LYS A 479 -26.11 3.58 8.77
C LYS A 479 -24.66 3.85 8.39
N LYS A 480 -24.15 3.21 7.33
CA LYS A 480 -22.75 3.35 6.88
C LYS A 480 -22.61 3.57 5.38
N ILE A 481 -21.96 4.66 5.02
CA ILE A 481 -21.57 4.99 3.64
C ILE A 481 -20.03 5.01 3.55
N VAL A 482 -19.50 4.31 2.54
CA VAL A 482 -18.07 4.32 2.21
C VAL A 482 -17.93 4.77 0.76
N TRP A 483 -17.38 5.97 0.54
CA TRP A 483 -17.17 6.55 -0.77
C TRP A 483 -15.70 6.54 -1.17
N LYS A 484 -15.41 5.97 -2.34
CA LYS A 484 -14.16 6.19 -3.07
C LYS A 484 -14.41 7.09 -4.28
N THR A 485 -13.42 7.87 -4.71
CA THR A 485 -13.46 8.55 -6.01
C THR A 485 -12.07 8.89 -6.54
N ARG A 486 -11.87 8.70 -7.85
CA ARG A 486 -10.71 9.23 -8.59
C ARG A 486 -10.89 10.70 -9.02
N ASN A 487 -12.03 11.34 -8.71
CA ASN A 487 -12.33 12.71 -9.14
C ASN A 487 -11.87 13.76 -8.09
N PRO A 488 -10.87 14.61 -8.41
CA PRO A 488 -10.33 15.59 -7.47
C PRO A 488 -11.24 16.77 -7.16
N ASN A 489 -12.32 16.97 -7.93
CA ASN A 489 -13.13 18.19 -7.89
C ASN A 489 -14.52 17.97 -7.25
N LEU A 490 -14.68 16.93 -6.42
CA LEU A 490 -15.96 16.60 -5.81
C LEU A 490 -16.42 17.69 -4.82
N VAL A 491 -17.65 18.17 -4.98
CA VAL A 491 -18.34 19.00 -3.97
C VAL A 491 -19.34 18.09 -3.25
N LEU A 492 -19.21 17.95 -1.93
CA LEU A 492 -20.15 17.15 -1.15
C LEU A 492 -21.47 17.90 -0.94
N LEU A 493 -22.57 17.13 -0.96
CA LEU A 493 -23.95 17.59 -0.93
C LEU A 493 -24.32 18.29 0.39
N SER A 494 -25.45 18.98 0.40
CA SER A 494 -26.06 19.50 1.62
C SER A 494 -26.45 18.38 2.59
N SER A 495 -26.51 18.70 3.87
CA SER A 495 -26.95 17.80 4.96
C SER A 495 -28.27 17.07 4.64
N SER A 496 -29.20 17.75 3.95
CA SER A 496 -30.47 17.21 3.47
C SER A 496 -30.40 16.10 2.41
N SER A 497 -29.20 15.72 1.95
CA SER A 497 -28.99 14.65 0.96
C SER A 497 -28.43 13.34 1.55
N TYR A 498 -28.03 13.35 2.82
CA TYR A 498 -27.58 12.15 3.53
C TYR A 498 -28.76 11.44 4.20
N PRO A 499 -28.69 10.11 4.42
CA PRO A 499 -29.65 9.42 5.27
C PRO A 499 -29.70 10.07 6.66
N PRO A 500 -30.89 10.22 7.29
CA PRO A 500 -30.99 10.79 8.64
C PRO A 500 -30.20 9.96 9.67
N ASN A 501 -30.13 8.65 9.46
CA ASN A 501 -29.48 7.68 10.36
C ASN A 501 -27.99 7.42 10.05
N LEU A 502 -27.31 8.30 9.30
CA LEU A 502 -25.92 8.07 8.88
C LEU A 502 -24.90 8.26 10.01
N GLU A 503 -24.46 7.15 10.60
CA GLU A 503 -23.48 7.16 11.70
C GLU A 503 -22.02 7.16 11.22
N THR A 504 -21.73 6.59 10.05
CA THR A 504 -20.36 6.46 9.50
C THR A 504 -20.25 6.94 8.05
N LEU A 505 -19.31 7.85 7.80
CA LEU A 505 -18.94 8.34 6.47
C LEU A 505 -17.43 8.17 6.24
N ASP A 506 -17.05 7.23 5.38
CA ASP A 506 -15.64 7.01 4.98
C ASP A 506 -15.37 7.61 3.59
N LEU A 507 -14.40 8.53 3.56
CA LEU A 507 -13.92 9.30 2.40
C LEU A 507 -12.41 9.10 2.17
N LEU A 508 -11.76 8.07 2.75
CA LEU A 508 -10.31 7.84 2.59
C LEU A 508 -9.91 7.53 1.15
N GLY A 509 -10.83 6.89 0.41
CA GLY A 509 -10.69 6.63 -1.02
C GLY A 509 -11.01 7.82 -1.92
N ILE A 510 -11.25 9.01 -1.38
CA ILE A 510 -11.41 10.25 -2.16
C ILE A 510 -10.04 10.89 -2.38
N TYR A 511 -9.61 10.92 -3.65
CA TYR A 511 -8.35 11.54 -4.06
C TYR A 511 -8.58 13.00 -4.50
N GLY A 512 -7.69 13.92 -4.13
CA GLY A 512 -7.70 15.33 -4.60
C GLY A 512 -8.40 16.36 -3.71
N ASN A 513 -8.82 17.50 -4.28
CA ASN A 513 -9.15 18.75 -3.58
C ASN A 513 -10.67 18.99 -3.39
N TYR A 514 -11.41 17.94 -3.01
CA TYR A 514 -12.81 18.03 -2.62
C TYR A 514 -13.05 18.98 -1.43
N LYS A 515 -14.26 19.54 -1.37
CA LYS A 515 -14.76 20.40 -0.28
C LYS A 515 -16.06 19.87 0.32
N ILE A 516 -16.16 19.95 1.64
CA ILE A 516 -17.35 19.63 2.43
C ILE A 516 -18.13 20.92 2.70
N THR A 517 -19.44 20.89 2.45
CA THR A 517 -20.36 22.01 2.68
C THR A 517 -21.06 21.89 4.03
N SER A 518 -21.48 20.68 4.39
CA SER A 518 -22.13 20.30 5.65
C SER A 518 -22.02 18.79 5.85
N LEU A 519 -22.26 18.32 7.08
CA LEU A 519 -22.31 16.91 7.46
C LEU A 519 -23.60 16.67 8.28
N PRO A 520 -24.20 15.47 8.28
CA PRO A 520 -25.41 15.20 9.04
C PRO A 520 -25.13 15.20 10.56
N PRO A 521 -26.09 15.64 11.39
CA PRO A 521 -25.91 15.79 12.85
C PRO A 521 -25.81 14.46 13.62
N THR A 522 -26.04 13.33 12.95
CA THR A 522 -25.94 11.96 13.47
C THR A 522 -24.57 11.31 13.25
N LEU A 523 -23.65 11.97 12.53
CA LEU A 523 -22.36 11.41 12.13
C LEU A 523 -21.42 11.19 13.33
N LYS A 524 -21.14 9.93 13.67
CA LYS A 524 -20.23 9.53 14.77
C LYS A 524 -18.79 9.33 14.30
N TYR A 525 -18.63 8.76 13.10
CA TYR A 525 -17.33 8.38 12.50
C TYR A 525 -17.13 9.08 11.15
N LEU A 526 -16.09 9.90 11.04
CA LEU A 526 -15.65 10.50 9.79
C LEU A 526 -14.24 10.00 9.44
N SER A 527 -14.07 9.35 8.29
CA SER A 527 -12.75 9.06 7.74
C SER A 527 -12.53 9.88 6.48
N MET A 528 -11.39 10.54 6.32
CA MET A 528 -11.17 11.51 5.25
C MET A 528 -9.70 11.67 4.85
N ARG A 529 -9.43 11.79 3.55
CA ARG A 529 -8.08 12.14 3.06
C ARG A 529 -7.88 13.65 3.07
N LEU A 530 -6.83 14.16 3.69
CA LEU A 530 -6.55 15.61 3.70
C LEU A 530 -5.91 16.07 2.39
N ALA A 531 -5.94 17.39 2.13
CA ALA A 531 -5.34 18.00 0.95
C ALA A 531 -3.92 18.47 1.29
N LEU A 532 -2.99 18.40 0.34
CA LEU A 532 -1.72 19.13 0.48
C LEU A 532 -2.02 20.63 0.62
N PRO A 533 -1.34 21.36 1.52
CA PRO A 533 -1.39 22.81 1.54
C PRO A 533 -0.82 23.37 0.22
N PRO A 534 -1.35 24.49 -0.30
CA PRO A 534 -0.90 25.05 -1.57
C PRO A 534 0.49 25.70 -1.53
N ASN A 535 1.11 25.87 -0.35
CA ASN A 535 2.46 26.37 -0.16
C ASN A 535 3.21 25.58 0.95
N PRO A 536 4.40 25.00 0.66
CA PRO A 536 5.21 24.27 1.64
C PRO A 536 6.31 25.16 2.24
N SER A 537 6.00 25.98 3.26
CA SER A 537 6.88 27.09 3.68
C SER A 537 7.30 27.12 5.15
N VAL A 538 7.33 25.99 5.87
CA VAL A 538 7.90 25.91 7.24
C VAL A 538 8.74 24.64 7.41
N LYS A 539 10.07 24.81 7.53
CA LYS A 539 11.07 23.81 7.97
C LYS A 539 10.88 22.37 7.43
N GLY A 540 10.51 22.21 6.16
CA GLY A 540 10.46 20.90 5.49
C GLY A 540 9.27 19.99 5.82
N TYR A 541 8.24 20.47 6.54
CA TYR A 541 7.00 19.71 6.77
C TYR A 541 5.84 20.27 5.95
N LEU A 542 5.00 19.39 5.41
CA LEU A 542 3.69 19.81 4.88
C LEU A 542 2.69 19.96 6.02
N ILE A 543 2.13 21.16 6.19
CA ILE A 543 1.12 21.48 7.21
C ILE A 543 -0.28 21.14 6.68
N TYR A 544 -0.81 20.01 7.12
CA TYR A 544 -2.19 19.59 6.89
C TYR A 544 -3.14 20.17 7.96
N SER A 545 -4.38 20.41 7.56
CA SER A 545 -5.44 21.04 8.37
C SER A 545 -6.79 20.44 7.99
N ILE A 546 -7.73 20.32 8.93
CA ILE A 546 -9.10 19.91 8.60
C ILE A 546 -9.93 21.07 8.03
N SER A 547 -9.68 22.32 8.46
CA SER A 547 -10.36 23.49 7.90
C SER A 547 -10.09 23.66 6.40
N SER A 548 -8.96 23.13 5.91
CA SER A 548 -8.65 22.98 4.48
C SER A 548 -9.72 22.22 3.68
N ARG A 549 -10.53 21.36 4.31
CA ARG A 549 -11.61 20.58 3.68
C ARG A 549 -12.98 21.24 3.73
N PHE A 550 -13.21 22.17 4.64
CA PHE A 550 -14.49 22.89 4.73
C PHE A 550 -14.46 24.16 3.86
N ARG A 551 -15.62 24.67 3.47
CA ARG A 551 -15.70 26.05 2.94
C ARG A 551 -15.67 27.02 4.12
N PRO A 552 -14.72 27.98 4.17
CA PRO A 552 -14.86 29.08 5.12
C PRO A 552 -16.17 29.82 4.80
N LYS A 553 -16.99 30.06 5.82
CA LYS A 553 -18.21 30.87 5.70
C LYS A 553 -17.77 32.29 5.36
N LYS A 554 -17.74 32.65 4.06
CA LYS A 554 -17.60 34.04 3.61
C LYS A 554 -18.77 34.82 4.18
N GLN A 555 -18.56 35.51 5.31
CA GLN A 555 -19.40 36.62 5.70
C GLN A 555 -19.30 37.65 4.57
N SER A 556 -20.38 37.84 3.82
CA SER A 556 -20.37 38.75 2.67
C SER A 556 -20.18 40.17 3.17
N LYS A 557 -19.28 40.94 2.56
CA LYS A 557 -19.04 42.35 2.97
C LYS A 557 -20.32 43.20 2.87
N GLN A 558 -21.26 42.84 1.99
CA GLN A 558 -22.61 43.42 1.93
C GLN A 558 -23.42 43.27 3.23
N GLN A 559 -23.24 42.20 4.02
CA GLN A 559 -23.83 42.08 5.37
C GLN A 559 -23.07 42.85 6.45
N GLN A 560 -21.90 43.42 6.15
CA GLN A 560 -21.20 44.35 7.04
C GLN A 560 -21.56 45.81 6.71
N GLN A 561 -21.66 46.18 5.43
CA GLN A 561 -22.09 47.54 5.02
C GLN A 561 -23.54 47.84 5.42
N SER A 562 -24.48 46.91 5.19
CA SER A 562 -25.87 47.03 5.69
C SER A 562 -25.97 47.04 7.24
N LYS A 563 -24.93 46.57 7.95
CA LYS A 563 -24.79 46.66 9.41
C LYS A 563 -23.98 47.87 9.91
N GLN A 564 -23.52 48.75 9.03
CA GLN A 564 -22.92 50.04 9.40
C GLN A 564 -23.95 51.18 9.34
N GLN A 565 -24.85 51.20 8.36
CA GLN A 565 -25.94 52.20 8.31
C GLN A 565 -27.00 51.98 9.42
N SER A 566 -27.25 50.74 9.83
CA SER A 566 -28.23 50.40 10.88
C SER A 566 -27.71 50.48 12.33
N LYS A 567 -26.47 50.95 12.56
CA LYS A 567 -25.81 50.91 13.89
C LYS A 567 -25.59 52.25 14.61
N LYS A 568 -26.20 53.35 14.13
CA LYS A 568 -26.22 54.63 14.86
C LYS A 568 -27.30 54.71 15.97
N GLN A 569 -28.22 53.75 16.03
CA GLN A 569 -29.18 53.60 17.14
C GLN A 569 -29.15 52.14 17.66
N SER A 570 -29.70 51.88 18.85
CA SER A 570 -29.68 50.58 19.59
C SER A 570 -28.31 50.08 20.12
N LYS A 571 -27.51 50.97 20.72
CA LYS A 571 -26.25 50.60 21.41
C LYS A 571 -26.48 50.10 22.87
N LYS A 572 -27.44 49.19 23.09
CA LYS A 572 -27.68 48.44 24.37
C LYS A 572 -28.31 47.07 24.05
N GLN A 573 -28.10 46.08 24.94
CA GLN A 573 -28.68 44.72 24.90
C GLN A 573 -28.47 43.84 23.64
N SER A 574 -27.22 43.51 23.27
CA SER A 574 -26.97 42.31 22.42
C SER A 574 -25.63 41.59 22.67
N LYS A 575 -25.10 41.58 23.90
CA LYS A 575 -23.99 40.69 24.31
C LYS A 575 -24.52 39.25 24.55
N LYS A 576 -25.01 38.56 23.51
CA LYS A 576 -25.31 37.12 23.57
C LYS A 576 -24.58 36.36 22.47
N GLN A 577 -23.73 35.43 22.91
CA GLN A 577 -23.05 34.35 22.20
C GLN A 577 -22.97 34.45 20.67
N SER A 578 -21.84 34.97 20.16
CA SER A 578 -21.34 34.57 18.85
C SER A 578 -20.84 33.12 18.90
N GLN A 579 -21.76 32.15 18.87
CA GLN A 579 -21.41 30.73 18.86
C GLN A 579 -20.52 30.44 17.63
N GLN A 580 -19.25 30.11 17.88
CA GLN A 580 -18.35 29.65 16.83
C GLN A 580 -18.83 28.28 16.36
N SER A 581 -19.42 28.23 15.16
CA SER A 581 -19.94 26.97 14.62
C SER A 581 -18.79 25.98 14.40
N LEU A 582 -18.85 24.83 15.07
CA LEU A 582 -17.88 23.74 14.94
C LEU A 582 -17.67 23.34 13.46
N LEU A 583 -16.44 22.90 13.13
CA LEU A 583 -16.11 22.36 11.80
C LEU A 583 -16.77 20.99 11.56
N LEU A 584 -16.98 20.22 12.62
CA LEU A 584 -17.61 18.89 12.60
C LEU A 584 -18.88 18.89 13.47
N PRO A 585 -19.88 18.03 13.15
CA PRO A 585 -21.01 17.77 14.04
C PRO A 585 -20.57 17.45 15.47
N SER A 586 -21.38 17.83 16.45
CA SER A 586 -21.13 17.57 17.88
C SER A 586 -21.09 16.07 18.22
N SER A 587 -21.73 15.24 17.39
CA SER A 587 -21.72 13.77 17.41
C SER A 587 -20.41 13.13 16.95
N THR A 588 -19.58 13.85 16.17
CA THR A 588 -18.40 13.26 15.52
C THR A 588 -17.27 13.09 16.52
N THR A 589 -17.18 11.88 17.07
CA THR A 589 -16.22 11.47 18.11
C THR A 589 -14.98 10.82 17.53
N HIS A 590 -15.05 10.24 16.33
CA HIS A 590 -13.95 9.57 15.67
C HIS A 590 -13.62 10.25 14.34
N LEU A 591 -12.35 10.57 14.13
CA LEU A 591 -11.81 11.15 12.91
C LEU A 591 -10.61 10.34 12.42
N THR A 592 -10.64 9.83 11.19
CA THR A 592 -9.45 9.28 10.52
C THR A 592 -8.97 10.24 9.45
N CYS A 593 -7.72 10.68 9.52
CA CYS A 593 -7.07 11.51 8.52
C CYS A 593 -6.01 10.71 7.76
N ALA A 594 -6.15 10.58 6.43
CA ALA A 594 -5.10 10.02 5.58
C ALA A 594 -4.28 11.11 4.87
N PHE A 595 -2.98 10.89 4.82
CA PHE A 595 -1.98 11.77 4.20
C PHE A 595 -1.54 11.23 2.84
N TRP A 596 -0.59 11.91 2.19
CA TRP A 596 0.06 11.46 0.96
C TRP A 596 1.49 10.97 1.24
N ASN A 597 2.21 10.61 0.19
CA ASN A 597 3.41 9.76 0.21
C ASN A 597 4.68 10.51 0.65
N GLU A 598 4.70 11.01 1.88
CA GLU A 598 5.66 12.02 2.38
C GLU A 598 6.25 11.60 3.74
N SER A 599 7.58 11.67 3.87
CA SER A 599 8.29 11.24 5.08
C SER A 599 8.13 12.18 6.28
N LYS A 600 7.73 13.44 6.07
CA LYS A 600 7.62 14.50 7.09
C LYS A 600 6.29 15.26 6.96
N VAL A 601 5.38 14.99 7.88
CA VAL A 601 4.01 15.55 7.91
C VAL A 601 3.82 16.39 9.17
N ALA A 602 3.19 17.55 9.07
CA ALA A 602 2.70 18.34 10.20
C ALA A 602 1.17 18.47 10.12
N PHE A 603 0.50 18.50 11.27
CA PHE A 603 -0.96 18.53 11.32
C PHE A 603 -1.49 19.49 12.39
N ARG A 604 -2.43 20.37 12.04
CA ARG A 604 -3.05 21.32 12.99
C ARG A 604 -4.00 20.63 13.96
N LEU A 605 -3.44 20.18 15.07
CA LEU A 605 -4.15 19.58 16.20
C LEU A 605 -5.04 20.59 16.92
N ASP A 606 -4.69 21.89 16.89
CA ASP A 606 -5.51 22.94 17.51
C ASP A 606 -6.91 23.08 16.87
N GLU A 607 -7.05 22.79 15.56
CA GLU A 607 -8.35 22.78 14.89
C GLU A 607 -9.24 21.65 15.45
N ILE A 608 -8.64 20.48 15.74
CA ILE A 608 -9.35 19.34 16.36
C ILE A 608 -9.75 19.67 17.79
N ILE A 609 -8.83 20.24 18.58
CA ILE A 609 -9.09 20.66 19.96
C ILE A 609 -10.24 21.67 20.00
N ASN A 610 -10.08 22.81 19.33
CA ASN A 610 -10.96 23.95 19.48
C ASN A 610 -12.28 23.81 18.72
N GLN A 611 -12.23 23.31 17.48
CA GLN A 611 -13.34 23.44 16.53
C GLN A 611 -14.11 22.13 16.31
N THR A 612 -13.85 21.08 17.09
CA THR A 612 -14.54 19.79 17.01
C THR A 612 -14.81 19.17 18.40
N ASN A 613 -15.60 18.08 18.40
CA ASN A 613 -15.82 17.19 19.55
C ASN A 613 -15.07 15.85 19.45
N VAL A 614 -14.11 15.72 18.52
CA VAL A 614 -13.36 14.47 18.30
C VAL A 614 -12.66 14.04 19.59
N LYS A 615 -12.84 12.75 19.93
CA LYS A 615 -12.20 12.03 21.04
C LYS A 615 -11.11 11.08 20.54
N TYR A 616 -11.22 10.56 19.31
CA TYR A 616 -10.28 9.62 18.71
C TYR A 616 -9.84 10.12 17.33
N LEU A 617 -8.54 10.30 17.13
CA LEU A 617 -7.92 10.77 15.91
C LEU A 617 -6.96 9.70 15.38
N THR A 618 -7.31 9.04 14.28
CA THR A 618 -6.40 8.14 13.57
C THR A 618 -5.71 8.89 12.43
N MET A 619 -4.40 8.70 12.26
CA MET A 619 -3.58 9.39 11.27
C MET A 619 -2.82 8.37 10.41
N THR A 620 -3.26 8.18 9.17
CA THR A 620 -2.78 7.13 8.27
C THR A 620 -1.78 7.68 7.25
N THR A 621 -0.54 7.20 7.32
CA THR A 621 0.54 7.45 6.35
C THR A 621 0.74 6.22 5.46
N TYR A 622 1.73 6.27 4.56
CA TYR A 622 2.14 5.12 3.76
C TYR A 622 3.01 4.09 4.52
N LYS A 623 3.59 4.47 5.67
CA LYS A 623 4.39 3.55 6.53
C LYS A 623 3.60 2.94 7.69
N GLY A 624 2.39 3.42 7.97
CA GLY A 624 1.56 2.95 9.08
C GLY A 624 0.50 3.97 9.52
N SER A 625 -0.28 3.61 10.52
CA SER A 625 -1.31 4.47 11.13
C SER A 625 -1.06 4.69 12.62
N PHE A 626 -1.05 5.96 13.03
CA PHE A 626 -0.99 6.38 14.43
C PHE A 626 -2.41 6.58 14.97
N GLN A 627 -2.70 6.21 16.21
CA GLN A 627 -4.03 6.37 16.84
C GLN A 627 -3.92 7.22 18.10
N PHE A 628 -4.60 8.38 18.16
CA PHE A 628 -4.57 9.29 19.30
C PHE A 628 -5.94 9.39 20.00
N THR A 629 -5.94 9.42 21.32
CA THR A 629 -7.08 9.80 22.17
C THR A 629 -6.92 11.25 22.61
N ILE A 630 -7.98 12.04 22.55
CA ILE A 630 -8.01 13.48 22.86
C ILE A 630 -9.08 13.74 23.93
N LYS A 631 -8.64 13.98 25.17
CA LYS A 631 -9.49 14.33 26.31
C LYS A 631 -9.28 15.80 26.68
N ARG A 632 -10.22 16.66 26.28
CA ARG A 632 -10.31 18.06 26.76
C ARG A 632 -10.61 17.99 28.26
N LEU A 633 -9.79 18.66 29.07
CA LEU A 633 -9.87 18.59 30.54
C LEU A 633 -10.78 19.69 31.07
N ASP A 634 -10.68 20.90 30.50
CA ASP A 634 -11.46 22.08 30.90
C ASP A 634 -12.58 22.41 29.90
N THR A 635 -13.60 23.14 30.37
CA THR A 635 -14.74 23.59 29.55
C THR A 635 -14.36 24.68 28.54
N ASP A 636 -13.37 25.54 28.84
CA ASP A 636 -12.82 26.54 27.91
C ASP A 636 -11.75 25.96 26.95
N LYS A 637 -11.53 24.64 27.04
CA LYS A 637 -10.56 23.82 26.27
C LYS A 637 -9.08 24.18 26.49
N LYS A 638 -8.74 25.00 27.48
CA LYS A 638 -7.37 25.44 27.75
C LYS A 638 -6.40 24.28 27.96
N ASN A 639 -6.74 23.27 28.77
CA ASN A 639 -5.93 22.07 28.93
C ASN A 639 -6.55 20.86 28.21
N VAL A 640 -5.72 20.11 27.48
CA VAL A 640 -6.11 18.90 26.75
C VAL A 640 -5.06 17.80 26.90
N LEU A 641 -5.46 16.63 27.38
CA LEU A 641 -4.66 15.42 27.32
C LEU A 641 -4.75 14.81 25.90
N VAL A 642 -3.60 14.59 25.27
CA VAL A 642 -3.48 13.89 23.98
C VAL A 642 -2.54 12.71 24.16
N LEU A 643 -2.98 11.50 23.80
CA LEU A 643 -2.24 10.26 24.05
C LEU A 643 -2.37 9.26 22.90
N GLU A 644 -1.25 8.80 22.36
CA GLU A 644 -1.18 7.74 21.38
C GLU A 644 -1.51 6.38 22.02
N LYS A 645 -2.47 5.67 21.42
CA LYS A 645 -3.03 4.41 21.93
C LYS A 645 -2.01 3.27 21.92
N ASP A 646 -1.22 3.18 20.86
CA ASP A 646 -0.40 2.01 20.56
C ASP A 646 1.01 2.10 21.19
N THR A 647 1.45 3.30 21.60
CA THR A 647 2.78 3.56 22.22
C THR A 647 2.70 4.19 23.62
N LEU A 648 1.52 4.66 24.04
CA LEU A 648 1.30 5.51 25.21
C LEU A 648 2.20 6.77 25.24
N GLN A 649 2.59 7.31 24.09
CA GLN A 649 3.25 8.62 23.99
C GLN A 649 2.22 9.75 23.97
N GLY A 650 2.41 10.78 24.78
CA GLY A 650 1.41 11.84 24.94
C GLY A 650 1.73 12.81 26.07
N GLY A 651 0.80 13.71 26.35
CA GLY A 651 0.90 14.69 27.42
C GLY A 651 -0.31 15.62 27.51
N ILE A 652 -0.33 16.46 28.55
CA ILE A 652 -1.29 17.56 28.69
C ILE A 652 -0.74 18.78 27.96
N ILE A 653 -1.55 19.37 27.09
CA ILE A 653 -1.21 20.57 26.33
C ILE A 653 -2.05 21.73 26.85
N THR A 654 -1.39 22.76 27.38
CA THR A 654 -2.01 24.01 27.83
C THR A 654 -1.95 25.06 26.71
N GLN A 655 -3.10 25.46 26.17
CA GLN A 655 -3.19 26.45 25.10
C GLN A 655 -2.97 27.88 25.63
N ARG A 656 -2.07 28.64 24.98
CA ARG A 656 -1.87 30.08 25.24
C ARG A 656 -2.74 30.92 24.30
N LYS A 657 -3.35 31.97 24.84
CA LYS A 657 -4.15 32.96 24.06
C LYS A 657 -3.21 34.03 23.54
N SER A 658 -3.29 34.35 22.25
CA SER A 658 -2.35 35.30 21.63
C SER A 658 -2.61 36.72 22.14
N ILE A 659 -1.54 37.39 22.61
CA ILE A 659 -1.64 38.66 23.36
C ILE A 659 -2.05 39.83 22.45
N ASN A 660 -1.60 39.82 21.19
CA ASN A 660 -1.75 40.96 20.26
C ASN A 660 -3.05 40.93 19.41
N SER A 661 -4.01 40.06 19.71
CA SER A 661 -5.27 39.95 18.96
C SER A 661 -6.51 40.20 19.83
N GLN A 662 -7.30 41.22 19.49
CA GLN A 662 -8.63 41.46 20.09
C GLN A 662 -9.64 40.32 19.86
N GLN A 663 -9.30 39.37 18.98
CA GLN A 663 -10.02 38.11 18.82
C GLN A 663 -9.34 37.05 19.70
N GLN A 664 -10.10 36.35 20.54
CA GLN A 664 -9.60 35.33 21.47
C GLN A 664 -9.14 34.05 20.72
N GLN A 665 -8.01 34.15 20.03
CA GLN A 665 -7.42 33.03 19.30
C GLN A 665 -6.29 32.40 20.13
N TYR A 666 -6.34 31.08 20.27
CA TYR A 666 -5.22 30.30 20.80
C TYR A 666 -4.12 30.17 19.75
N ASP A 667 -2.87 30.13 20.20
CA ASP A 667 -1.73 29.88 19.31
C ASP A 667 -1.82 28.47 18.68
N PRO A 668 -1.43 28.29 17.40
CA PRO A 668 -1.64 27.05 16.67
C PRO A 668 -0.75 25.91 17.18
N ILE A 669 -1.28 24.69 17.22
CA ILE A 669 -0.60 23.49 17.72
C ILE A 669 -0.43 22.52 16.56
N TYR A 670 0.81 22.13 16.30
CA TYR A 670 1.19 21.21 15.24
C TYR A 670 1.63 19.87 15.84
N LEU A 671 0.96 18.80 15.45
CA LEU A 671 1.45 17.43 15.64
C LEU A 671 2.38 17.11 14.46
N TYR A 672 3.63 16.77 14.73
CA TYR A 672 4.61 16.37 13.72
C TYR A 672 4.69 14.85 13.67
N LEU A 673 4.59 14.29 12.47
CA LEU A 673 4.77 12.87 12.17
C LEU A 673 5.95 12.72 11.21
N GLU A 674 7.06 12.16 11.69
CA GLU A 674 8.14 11.67 10.84
C GLU A 674 8.03 10.17 10.66
N THR A 675 8.26 9.71 9.43
CA THR A 675 8.23 8.28 9.08
C THR A 675 9.55 7.88 8.43
N ASN A 676 10.63 7.88 9.24
CA ASN A 676 11.93 7.36 8.82
C ASN A 676 11.89 5.82 8.69
N SER A 677 12.86 5.23 7.97
CA SER A 677 12.94 3.76 7.80
C SER A 677 13.72 3.08 8.93
N SER A 678 14.31 3.88 9.81
CA SER A 678 15.03 3.52 11.04
C SER A 678 14.51 4.39 12.19
N ASN A 679 14.86 4.03 13.42
CA ASN A 679 13.97 4.22 14.60
C ASN A 679 13.79 5.65 15.15
N ASN A 680 12.66 5.79 15.87
CA ASN A 680 12.27 6.82 16.86
C ASN A 680 11.90 8.25 16.40
N PRO A 681 10.64 8.68 16.67
CA PRO A 681 10.32 10.10 16.86
C PRO A 681 10.63 10.55 18.30
N TYR A 682 10.97 11.83 18.49
CA TYR A 682 11.10 12.49 19.79
C TYR A 682 10.46 13.88 19.73
N LEU A 683 9.81 14.35 20.81
CA LEU A 683 9.40 15.74 20.93
C LEU A 683 9.41 16.25 22.39
N SER A 684 10.13 17.36 22.61
CA SER A 684 10.10 18.30 23.75
C SER A 684 10.29 17.76 25.19
N ASN A 685 11.46 18.06 25.77
CA ASN A 685 11.75 17.89 27.21
C ASN A 685 11.52 19.18 28.05
N LEU A 686 11.04 20.27 27.44
CA LEU A 686 11.19 21.64 27.99
C LEU A 686 10.41 21.92 29.28
N LEU A 687 9.30 21.21 29.55
CA LEU A 687 8.54 21.40 30.80
C LEU A 687 9.25 20.81 32.02
N LEU A 688 10.10 19.79 31.82
CA LEU A 688 10.73 19.02 32.89
C LEU A 688 11.87 19.78 33.57
N LEU A 689 12.63 20.57 32.82
CA LEU A 689 13.79 21.31 33.33
C LEU A 689 13.44 22.48 34.27
N HIS A 690 12.17 22.89 34.32
CA HIS A 690 11.66 23.76 35.39
C HIS A 690 11.33 22.92 36.64
N ILE A 691 10.58 21.82 36.49
CA ILE A 691 10.15 20.97 37.61
C ILE A 691 11.35 20.42 38.39
N ILE A 692 12.45 20.05 37.70
CA ILE A 692 13.67 19.52 38.36
C ILE A 692 14.47 20.59 39.13
N LYS A 693 14.22 21.88 38.92
CA LYS A 693 14.89 22.96 39.66
C LYS A 693 14.24 23.30 41.01
N GLU A 694 13.04 22.79 41.25
CA GLU A 694 12.19 23.11 42.42
C GLU A 694 11.93 21.83 43.26
N ILE A 695 12.89 20.88 43.27
CA ILE A 695 12.79 19.62 44.03
C ILE A 695 14.08 19.44 44.85
N ASP A 696 13.95 19.62 46.15
CA ASP A 696 15.09 19.72 47.08
C ASP A 696 15.48 18.36 47.69
N SER A 697 14.77 17.29 47.33
CA SER A 697 14.83 15.97 47.97
C SER A 697 15.24 14.87 46.99
N ASN A 698 16.29 14.13 47.35
CA ASN A 698 16.77 12.99 46.56
C ASN A 698 15.75 11.83 46.52
N VAL A 699 14.91 11.67 47.54
CA VAL A 699 13.88 10.62 47.57
C VAL A 699 12.78 10.92 46.55
N ASP A 700 12.38 12.19 46.43
CA ASP A 700 11.37 12.64 45.48
C ASP A 700 11.89 12.65 44.04
N ILE A 701 13.18 12.96 43.84
CA ILE A 701 13.87 12.73 42.56
C ILE A 701 13.82 11.23 42.19
N ILE A 702 14.20 10.33 43.10
CA ILE A 702 14.16 8.88 42.84
C ILE A 702 12.73 8.41 42.53
N CYS A 703 11.73 8.86 43.28
CA CYS A 703 10.32 8.54 43.03
C CYS A 703 9.82 9.08 41.68
N LEU A 704 10.20 10.30 41.31
CA LEU A 704 9.90 10.90 40.00
C LEU A 704 10.54 10.08 38.87
N LEU A 705 11.80 9.64 39.02
CA LEU A 705 12.50 8.83 38.03
C LEU A 705 11.92 7.41 37.87
N PHE A 706 11.53 6.76 38.97
CA PHE A 706 10.89 5.44 38.94
C PHE A 706 9.48 5.50 38.34
N THR A 707 8.68 6.51 38.71
CA THR A 707 7.30 6.66 38.22
C THR A 707 7.27 7.07 36.75
N CYS A 708 8.20 7.92 36.31
CA CYS A 708 8.26 8.46 34.96
C CYS A 708 9.39 7.86 34.10
N LYS A 709 9.49 6.52 34.01
CA LYS A 709 10.63 5.82 33.35
C LYS A 709 10.96 6.28 31.91
N LYS A 710 10.01 6.80 31.12
CA LYS A 710 10.28 7.41 29.80
C LYS A 710 11.02 8.76 29.89
N LEU A 711 10.77 9.58 30.91
CA LEU A 711 11.43 10.87 31.10
C LEU A 711 12.89 10.71 31.50
N TYR A 712 13.23 9.66 32.28
CA TYR A 712 14.62 9.33 32.59
C TYR A 712 15.46 9.15 31.32
N HIS A 713 14.94 8.42 30.32
CA HIS A 713 15.65 8.24 29.06
C HIS A 713 15.58 9.48 28.14
N ASN A 714 14.46 10.18 28.02
CA ASN A 714 14.30 11.18 26.95
C ASN A 714 15.15 12.44 27.12
N SER A 715 15.66 12.76 28.31
CA SER A 715 16.65 13.83 28.52
C SER A 715 18.09 13.32 28.51
N SER A 716 18.92 13.83 27.60
CA SER A 716 20.36 13.52 27.55
C SER A 716 21.16 14.11 28.72
N SER A 717 20.64 15.08 29.47
CA SER A 717 21.28 15.56 30.71
C SER A 717 21.06 14.58 31.87
N LEU A 718 19.88 13.96 31.98
CA LEU A 718 19.61 12.88 32.95
C LEU A 718 20.31 11.58 32.56
N ARG A 719 20.38 11.28 31.26
CA ARG A 719 20.97 10.02 30.76
C ARG A 719 22.50 9.94 30.90
N ARG A 720 23.16 11.00 31.37
CA ARG A 720 24.58 10.98 31.80
C ARG A 720 24.76 10.37 33.21
N SER A 721 23.71 9.78 33.81
CA SER A 721 23.74 9.32 35.21
C SER A 721 23.40 7.83 35.47
N ILE A 722 22.58 7.12 34.66
CA ILE A 722 22.01 5.75 34.96
C ILE A 722 21.54 4.99 33.66
N GLN A 723 21.22 3.66 33.68
CA GLN A 723 20.95 2.78 32.48
C GLN A 723 19.97 1.56 32.71
N PHE A 724 19.26 1.00 31.66
CA PHE A 724 18.55 -0.36 31.46
C PHE A 724 17.30 -0.38 30.44
N LYS A 725 16.47 -1.49 30.23
CA LYS A 725 15.77 -1.86 28.90
C LYS A 725 14.34 -2.67 28.86
N ASP A 726 13.82 -3.19 27.67
CA ASP A 726 12.72 -4.15 27.04
C ASP A 726 11.12 -4.29 27.17
N ILE A 727 10.47 -5.01 26.16
CA ILE A 727 9.24 -5.97 26.08
C ILE A 727 8.22 -5.83 24.83
N LEU A 728 7.64 -6.90 24.17
CA LEU A 728 6.50 -6.85 23.13
C LEU A 728 5.79 -8.18 22.57
N GLU A 729 4.76 -8.06 21.64
CA GLU A 729 4.17 -8.95 20.54
C GLU A 729 2.58 -8.85 20.23
N ASN A 730 2.00 -9.52 19.18
CA ASN A 730 0.66 -10.25 19.11
C ASN A 730 -0.76 -9.73 18.58
N SER A 731 -1.66 -10.62 18.05
CA SER A 731 -3.20 -10.75 18.07
C SER A 731 -4.02 -11.18 16.77
N VAL A 732 -5.17 -11.94 16.87
CA VAL A 732 -5.99 -12.59 15.74
C VAL A 732 -7.58 -12.65 15.87
N SER A 733 -8.38 -13.42 15.06
CA SER A 733 -9.90 -13.38 14.96
C SER A 733 -10.78 -14.70 14.76
N ASP A 734 -11.84 -14.79 13.89
CA ASP A 734 -13.26 -14.96 14.40
C ASP A 734 -14.49 -15.80 13.79
N GLN A 735 -14.56 -16.60 12.67
CA GLN A 735 -15.91 -16.99 12.04
C GLN A 735 -16.18 -18.43 11.43
N CYS A 736 -17.47 -18.81 11.15
CA CYS A 736 -17.90 -20.03 10.37
C CYS A 736 -17.57 -19.89 8.87
N VAL A 737 -16.33 -20.20 8.53
CA VAL A 737 -15.80 -20.26 7.17
C VAL A 737 -15.63 -21.73 6.81
N ILE A 738 -16.22 -22.24 5.73
CA ILE A 738 -16.10 -23.68 5.42
C ILE A 738 -14.94 -23.95 4.43
N VAL A 739 -13.74 -23.58 4.91
CA VAL A 739 -12.40 -23.82 4.31
C VAL A 739 -11.99 -25.30 4.38
N SER A 740 -10.77 -25.56 3.90
CA SER A 740 -9.89 -26.70 4.20
C SER A 740 -8.39 -26.28 4.09
N ASP A 741 -7.46 -27.20 4.39
CA ASP A 741 -6.21 -27.02 5.17
C ASP A 741 -5.00 -26.26 4.51
N THR A 742 -4.18 -26.90 3.67
CA THR A 742 -2.73 -26.61 3.38
C THR A 742 -2.23 -25.17 3.36
N PHE A 743 -1.02 -24.98 3.91
CA PHE A 743 0.08 -24.19 3.33
C PHE A 743 1.37 -24.30 4.19
N PHE A 744 2.57 -24.13 3.61
CA PHE A 744 3.68 -23.51 4.35
C PHE A 744 4.25 -22.28 3.61
N HIS A 745 4.60 -21.25 4.37
CA HIS A 745 6.02 -20.87 4.42
C HIS A 745 6.37 -20.54 5.86
N VAL A 746 5.88 -21.37 6.79
CA VAL A 746 5.73 -21.03 8.20
C VAL A 746 7.06 -21.08 8.96
N GLU A 747 8.17 -20.83 8.26
CA GLU A 747 9.44 -20.31 8.74
C GLU A 747 9.71 -18.86 8.24
N LYS A 748 8.82 -17.86 8.54
CA LYS A 748 8.98 -16.39 8.25
C LYS A 748 8.59 -15.24 9.25
N TYR A 749 7.78 -15.33 10.31
CA TYR A 749 7.40 -14.28 11.30
C TYR A 749 7.52 -14.70 12.82
N PRO A 750 7.22 -13.88 13.84
CA PRO A 750 7.09 -14.42 15.21
C PRO A 750 5.98 -15.52 15.25
N LYS A 751 6.28 -16.77 15.70
CA LYS A 751 5.55 -18.07 15.46
C LYS A 751 4.03 -18.14 15.81
N TRP A 752 3.38 -17.05 16.21
CA TRP A 752 2.11 -17.04 16.97
C TRP A 752 0.84 -17.09 16.11
N ILE A 753 0.98 -17.01 14.79
CA ILE A 753 -0.15 -16.97 13.84
C ILE A 753 -0.64 -18.38 13.45
N ARG A 754 0.05 -19.44 13.90
CA ARG A 754 0.00 -20.80 13.32
C ARG A 754 -1.20 -21.65 13.72
N ASP A 755 -1.67 -21.55 14.98
CA ASP A 755 -2.43 -22.64 15.59
C ASP A 755 -3.97 -22.53 15.44
N LEU A 756 -4.47 -21.40 14.95
CA LEU A 756 -5.92 -21.09 14.89
C LEU A 756 -6.70 -21.83 13.77
N ILE A 757 -6.01 -22.45 12.82
CA ILE A 757 -6.59 -22.89 11.54
C ILE A 757 -7.22 -24.31 11.61
N SER A 758 -6.85 -25.14 12.58
CA SER A 758 -6.99 -26.61 12.49
C SER A 758 -8.20 -27.24 13.20
N SER A 759 -8.97 -26.51 14.02
CA SER A 759 -10.00 -27.10 14.91
C SER A 759 -11.40 -27.28 14.30
N ALA A 760 -11.53 -27.21 12.97
CA ALA A 760 -12.80 -27.05 12.25
C ALA A 760 -13.64 -28.34 12.02
N LYS A 761 -13.89 -29.15 13.07
CA LYS A 761 -14.82 -30.31 13.02
C LYS A 761 -15.76 -30.38 14.24
N ARG A 762 -16.99 -29.85 14.11
CA ARG A 762 -18.18 -30.06 15.00
C ARG A 762 -19.48 -30.08 14.18
N VAL A 763 -20.64 -30.42 14.79
CA VAL A 763 -21.65 -31.30 14.15
C VAL A 763 -22.99 -30.66 13.70
N ASP A 764 -23.40 -29.47 14.16
CA ASP A 764 -24.77 -28.92 13.91
C ASP A 764 -24.81 -27.75 12.88
N LYS A 765 -25.97 -27.51 12.22
CA LYS A 765 -26.13 -26.64 11.03
C LYS A 765 -27.48 -25.94 10.78
N SER A 766 -28.61 -26.33 11.38
CA SER A 766 -29.96 -26.06 10.82
C SER A 766 -30.36 -24.58 10.64
N ASN A 767 -29.78 -23.66 11.41
CA ASN A 767 -30.27 -22.28 11.54
C ASN A 767 -29.66 -21.26 10.55
N ILE A 768 -29.10 -21.72 9.43
CA ILE A 768 -28.28 -20.87 8.56
C ILE A 768 -29.15 -20.21 7.46
N THR A 769 -29.60 -18.97 7.72
CA THR A 769 -30.14 -18.11 6.65
C THR A 769 -29.04 -17.35 5.87
N THR A 770 -27.77 -17.65 6.15
CA THR A 770 -26.61 -16.77 5.91
C THR A 770 -25.31 -17.55 5.62
N ALA A 771 -25.38 -18.72 4.97
CA ALA A 771 -24.18 -19.43 4.49
C ALA A 771 -23.48 -18.50 3.49
N LEU A 772 -22.24 -18.05 3.66
CA LEU A 772 -21.67 -16.93 2.86
C LEU A 772 -20.53 -17.41 1.95
N VAL A 773 -20.45 -17.04 0.67
CA VAL A 773 -20.34 -18.05 -0.42
C VAL A 773 -18.97 -18.50 -1.13
N HIS A 774 -18.39 -19.75 -1.32
CA HIS A 774 -17.06 -20.29 -1.98
C HIS A 774 -17.17 -21.79 -2.40
N TYR A 775 -17.09 -22.24 -3.67
CA TYR A 775 -17.42 -23.61 -4.21
C TYR A 775 -18.73 -24.30 -3.83
N PHE A 776 -19.80 -24.10 -4.58
CA PHE A 776 -20.83 -25.13 -4.74
C PHE A 776 -20.13 -25.95 -5.83
N TYR A 777 -19.38 -27.00 -5.47
CA TYR A 777 -19.34 -28.14 -6.38
C TYR A 777 -20.36 -29.20 -5.90
N GLN A 778 -20.54 -30.28 -6.66
CA GLN A 778 -21.71 -30.80 -7.35
C GLN A 778 -21.94 -32.33 -7.14
N PRO A 779 -22.91 -32.80 -6.32
CA PRO A 779 -23.13 -34.21 -5.87
C PRO A 779 -22.95 -35.39 -6.84
N THR A 780 -21.69 -35.70 -7.14
CA THR A 780 -21.21 -37.03 -7.50
C THR A 780 -21.12 -38.00 -6.31
N SER A 781 -21.03 -37.53 -5.04
CA SER A 781 -21.51 -38.22 -3.81
C SER A 781 -21.40 -37.35 -2.55
N THR A 782 -21.98 -37.78 -1.43
CA THR A 782 -22.26 -36.96 -0.22
C THR A 782 -21.09 -36.85 0.78
N PRO A 783 -21.09 -35.89 1.74
CA PRO A 783 -22.20 -35.02 2.18
C PRO A 783 -22.24 -33.64 1.51
N THR A 784 -23.18 -33.51 0.56
CA THR A 784 -23.60 -32.23 -0.04
C THR A 784 -25.06 -31.86 0.25
N THR A 785 -25.73 -32.59 1.14
CA THR A 785 -27.15 -32.42 1.42
C THR A 785 -27.52 -31.04 1.97
N SER A 786 -26.70 -30.51 2.91
CA SER A 786 -27.07 -29.45 3.86
C SER A 786 -27.30 -28.04 3.27
N ILE A 787 -28.19 -27.91 2.29
CA ILE A 787 -28.39 -26.75 1.41
C ILE A 787 -29.82 -26.57 0.93
N TYR A 788 -30.37 -27.60 0.27
CA TYR A 788 -31.78 -27.59 -0.11
C TYR A 788 -32.62 -27.69 1.18
N ASP A 789 -32.03 -28.35 2.17
CA ASP A 789 -32.28 -28.33 3.62
C ASP A 789 -32.38 -26.93 4.27
N MET A 790 -32.10 -25.80 3.59
CA MET A 790 -32.36 -24.45 4.13
C MET A 790 -33.30 -23.66 3.20
N VAL A 791 -34.57 -24.04 3.24
CA VAL A 791 -35.67 -23.50 2.44
C VAL A 791 -35.99 -22.01 2.73
N SER A 792 -35.50 -21.46 3.84
CA SER A 792 -35.93 -20.19 4.45
C SER A 792 -35.21 -18.94 3.91
N LEU A 793 -35.18 -18.79 2.59
CA LEU A 793 -34.01 -18.19 1.94
C LEU A 793 -34.39 -17.26 0.78
N GLU A 794 -34.26 -15.94 1.01
CA GLU A 794 -35.11 -14.95 0.32
C GLU A 794 -34.38 -13.71 -0.21
N THR A 795 -33.05 -13.56 -0.04
CA THR A 795 -32.36 -12.41 -0.69
C THR A 795 -30.95 -12.74 -1.27
N LEU A 796 -30.46 -13.29 -2.49
CA LEU A 796 -29.22 -14.15 -2.87
C LEU A 796 -27.78 -13.54 -3.05
N PHE A 797 -26.68 -13.99 -2.39
CA PHE A 797 -25.31 -13.59 -2.75
C PHE A 797 -24.37 -14.72 -3.20
N ILE A 798 -24.20 -14.81 -4.52
CA ILE A 798 -23.28 -15.67 -5.24
C ILE A 798 -21.93 -15.04 -5.46
N GLN A 799 -21.04 -15.04 -4.47
CA GLN A 799 -19.61 -15.00 -4.81
C GLN A 799 -19.60 -16.15 -5.81
N HIS A 800 -19.09 -15.86 -6.99
CA HIS A 800 -18.73 -16.92 -7.86
C HIS A 800 -17.23 -16.78 -8.02
N GLU A 801 -16.56 -17.82 -8.47
CA GLU A 801 -15.13 -17.85 -8.87
C GLU A 801 -14.94 -18.87 -9.97
N ARG A 802 -15.98 -19.56 -10.47
CA ARG A 802 -15.95 -20.16 -11.80
C ARG A 802 -17.22 -19.90 -12.66
N ASN A 803 -18.16 -20.83 -12.79
CA ASN A 803 -18.73 -21.06 -14.13
C ASN A 803 -19.99 -20.33 -14.55
N SER A 804 -21.21 -20.88 -14.37
CA SER A 804 -22.46 -20.28 -14.86
C SER A 804 -23.54 -19.97 -13.82
N LEU A 805 -24.50 -19.07 -14.10
CA LEU A 805 -25.44 -18.53 -13.10
C LEU A 805 -26.92 -18.83 -13.46
N ASP A 806 -27.47 -19.99 -13.06
CA ASP A 806 -28.74 -20.46 -13.66
C ASP A 806 -30.03 -19.99 -13.02
N LEU A 807 -30.73 -19.18 -13.79
CA LEU A 807 -31.87 -18.39 -13.38
C LEU A 807 -33.15 -19.18 -13.14
N ASP A 808 -33.11 -20.48 -13.44
CA ASP A 808 -34.29 -21.30 -13.61
C ASP A 808 -34.44 -22.49 -12.60
N LEU A 809 -33.43 -22.85 -11.79
CA LEU A 809 -33.67 -23.30 -10.38
C LEU A 809 -33.36 -22.19 -9.35
N ILE A 810 -32.99 -21.01 -9.84
CA ILE A 810 -32.87 -19.77 -9.05
C ILE A 810 -34.24 -19.17 -8.81
N SER A 811 -35.14 -19.26 -9.79
CA SER A 811 -36.57 -18.99 -9.65
C SER A 811 -37.34 -20.14 -8.97
N GLN A 812 -36.74 -21.33 -8.79
CA GLN A 812 -37.32 -22.40 -7.95
C GLN A 812 -37.22 -22.09 -6.46
N LEU A 813 -36.26 -21.26 -6.06
CA LEU A 813 -36.45 -20.49 -4.85
C LEU A 813 -37.47 -19.37 -5.23
N PRO A 814 -38.63 -19.25 -4.56
CA PRO A 814 -39.75 -18.47 -5.10
C PRO A 814 -39.61 -16.95 -4.89
N ASN A 815 -38.79 -16.52 -3.93
CA ASN A 815 -38.76 -15.15 -3.44
C ASN A 815 -37.64 -14.33 -4.11
N LEU A 816 -37.62 -14.23 -5.45
CA LEU A 816 -36.58 -13.52 -6.25
C LEU A 816 -37.02 -12.11 -6.72
N GLU A 817 -36.34 -11.01 -6.31
CA GLU A 817 -36.78 -9.62 -6.62
C GLU A 817 -35.77 -8.44 -6.33
N ARG A 818 -34.44 -8.63 -6.41
CA ARG A 818 -33.26 -7.72 -6.32
C ARG A 818 -32.02 -8.55 -6.66
N LEU A 819 -30.86 -7.95 -6.93
CA LEU A 819 -29.77 -8.62 -7.63
C LEU A 819 -28.42 -7.82 -7.52
N ALA A 820 -27.22 -8.39 -7.72
CA ALA A 820 -26.10 -7.83 -8.53
C ALA A 820 -24.82 -8.69 -8.48
N VAL A 821 -24.29 -9.19 -9.61
CA VAL A 821 -23.58 -10.46 -9.68
C VAL A 821 -22.18 -10.39 -9.10
N SER A 822 -21.57 -11.55 -9.07
CA SER A 822 -20.16 -11.77 -8.98
C SER A 822 -19.89 -12.87 -9.92
N ALA A 823 -19.42 -12.40 -11.07
CA ALA A 823 -19.66 -13.04 -12.33
C ALA A 823 -18.39 -13.20 -13.14
N ILE A 824 -17.97 -14.42 -13.48
CA ILE A 824 -17.43 -14.57 -14.83
C ILE A 824 -18.72 -14.46 -15.62
N GLU A 825 -19.11 -13.34 -16.20
CA GLU A 825 -20.22 -13.27 -17.15
C GLU A 825 -21.63 -13.65 -16.56
N LEU A 826 -22.70 -13.85 -17.37
CA LEU A 826 -24.10 -13.57 -17.00
C LEU A 826 -25.23 -14.11 -17.97
N ASN A 827 -25.76 -15.33 -17.83
CA ASN A 827 -26.65 -15.95 -18.85
C ASN A 827 -28.18 -15.80 -18.73
N LYS A 828 -28.86 -16.51 -19.64
CA LYS A 828 -30.30 -16.71 -19.81
C LYS A 828 -31.16 -16.30 -18.61
N LEU A 829 -32.00 -15.32 -18.85
CA LEU A 829 -33.38 -15.50 -18.43
C LEU A 829 -34.06 -16.51 -19.35
N SER A 830 -34.83 -17.42 -18.78
CA SER A 830 -36.13 -17.70 -19.37
C SER A 830 -36.92 -16.38 -19.44
N PRO A 831 -37.35 -15.89 -20.63
CA PRO A 831 -37.98 -14.56 -20.76
C PRO A 831 -39.37 -14.45 -20.09
N HIS A 832 -39.79 -15.50 -19.37
CA HIS A 832 -41.07 -15.64 -18.69
C HIS A 832 -40.99 -15.44 -17.16
N THR A 833 -39.80 -15.33 -16.57
CA THR A 833 -39.65 -15.04 -15.13
C THR A 833 -39.87 -13.56 -14.80
N THR A 834 -40.76 -13.29 -13.84
CA THR A 834 -41.44 -11.99 -13.65
C THR A 834 -40.72 -11.01 -12.71
N LEU A 835 -39.47 -10.66 -12.99
CA LEU A 835 -38.72 -9.71 -12.15
C LEU A 835 -38.77 -8.24 -12.62
N LYS A 836 -38.86 -7.28 -11.67
CA LYS A 836 -39.34 -5.89 -11.91
C LYS A 836 -38.25 -4.80 -11.85
N LEU A 837 -37.36 -4.76 -12.85
CA LEU A 837 -35.98 -4.32 -12.57
C LEU A 837 -35.55 -2.92 -13.06
N THR A 838 -34.71 -2.22 -12.26
CA THR A 838 -34.64 -0.74 -12.24
C THR A 838 -33.30 0.00 -11.87
N LYS A 839 -32.05 -0.44 -12.15
CA LYS A 839 -30.77 0.23 -11.65
C LYS A 839 -29.30 -0.12 -12.17
N PHE A 840 -28.86 0.08 -13.43
CA PHE A 840 -27.62 -0.61 -13.93
C PHE A 840 -26.30 -0.14 -13.13
N SER A 841 -25.30 -1.03 -12.78
CA SER A 841 -24.11 -0.90 -11.83
C SER A 841 -23.31 -2.17 -11.29
N SER A 842 -22.19 -2.70 -11.85
CA SER A 842 -21.37 -3.90 -11.41
C SER A 842 -19.85 -3.65 -11.29
N HIS A 843 -19.25 -3.30 -10.12
CA HIS A 843 -18.12 -2.32 -9.81
C HIS A 843 -16.55 -2.66 -9.40
N ARG A 844 -15.63 -3.32 -10.18
CA ARG A 844 -14.13 -3.74 -10.18
C ARG A 844 -13.55 -4.71 -11.31
N TYR A 845 -14.18 -5.72 -12.02
CA TYR A 845 -13.81 -6.68 -13.17
C TYR A 845 -14.28 -6.14 -14.67
N CYS A 846 -13.91 -6.52 -15.95
CA CYS A 846 -14.33 -6.15 -17.37
C CYS A 846 -15.29 -7.06 -18.22
N VAL A 847 -15.99 -6.46 -19.22
CA VAL A 847 -17.07 -6.94 -20.16
C VAL A 847 -16.80 -8.08 -21.18
N THR A 848 -17.82 -8.90 -21.48
CA THR A 848 -18.15 -9.48 -22.82
C THR A 848 -19.68 -9.63 -23.12
N GLY A 849 -20.32 -8.94 -24.10
CA GLY A 849 -21.61 -9.39 -24.70
C GLY A 849 -23.01 -8.71 -24.45
N ILE A 850 -23.20 -7.38 -24.42
CA ILE A 850 -24.56 -6.76 -24.43
C ILE A 850 -25.31 -7.09 -25.72
N ARG A 851 -26.61 -7.36 -25.56
CA ARG A 851 -27.61 -7.26 -26.64
C ARG A 851 -28.69 -6.23 -26.29
N SER A 852 -29.28 -5.62 -27.31
CA SER A 852 -30.36 -4.65 -27.20
C SER A 852 -31.64 -5.24 -26.59
N GLY A 853 -32.53 -4.39 -26.05
CA GLY A 853 -33.79 -4.79 -25.39
C GLY A 853 -33.64 -5.55 -24.05
N LEU A 854 -32.55 -6.31 -23.93
CA LEU A 854 -32.06 -6.98 -22.73
C LEU A 854 -31.94 -5.98 -21.55
N LEU A 855 -31.61 -4.71 -21.81
CA LEU A 855 -31.72 -3.61 -20.84
C LEU A 855 -33.16 -3.07 -20.74
N PRO A 856 -33.80 -3.08 -19.54
CA PRO A 856 -35.10 -2.47 -19.37
C PRO A 856 -34.98 -0.95 -19.50
N SER A 857 -35.82 -0.36 -20.35
CA SER A 857 -35.79 1.05 -20.78
C SER A 857 -35.93 2.10 -19.66
N SER A 858 -36.21 1.69 -18.42
CA SER A 858 -36.34 2.59 -17.25
C SER A 858 -35.05 3.30 -16.81
N LEU A 859 -33.92 3.10 -17.50
CA LEU A 859 -32.55 3.42 -17.07
C LEU A 859 -32.06 4.85 -17.41
N THR A 860 -31.03 5.33 -16.68
CA THR A 860 -30.71 6.79 -16.62
C THR A 860 -29.23 7.21 -16.53
N SER A 861 -28.25 6.34 -16.22
CA SER A 861 -26.78 6.66 -16.26
C SER A 861 -25.95 5.44 -15.85
N LEU A 862 -24.69 5.36 -16.34
CA LEU A 862 -24.14 4.17 -17.03
C LEU A 862 -22.57 4.12 -16.93
N SER A 863 -21.91 2.96 -16.62
CA SER A 863 -20.41 2.74 -16.56
C SER A 863 -19.94 1.23 -16.39
N LEU A 864 -18.86 0.71 -17.05
CA LEU A 864 -18.24 -0.68 -17.05
C LEU A 864 -16.70 -0.74 -16.77
N ARG A 865 -15.95 -1.82 -17.13
CA ARG A 865 -14.84 -1.79 -18.14
C ARG A 865 -15.26 -2.47 -19.44
N LEU A 866 -14.60 -2.16 -20.53
CA LEU A 866 -14.68 -2.89 -21.78
C LEU A 866 -13.46 -3.81 -21.91
N GLN A 867 -13.71 -5.05 -22.31
CA GLN A 867 -12.70 -5.92 -22.94
C GLN A 867 -12.87 -5.74 -24.47
N GLU A 868 -14.07 -6.04 -24.99
CA GLU A 868 -14.60 -5.71 -26.34
C GLU A 868 -15.20 -4.29 -26.47
N ILE A 869 -15.64 -3.86 -27.66
CA ILE A 869 -16.34 -2.58 -27.91
C ILE A 869 -17.88 -2.79 -27.99
N PRO A 870 -18.75 -1.84 -27.54
CA PRO A 870 -20.20 -2.02 -27.56
C PRO A 870 -20.80 -2.13 -28.98
N PRO A 871 -21.85 -2.94 -29.17
CA PRO A 871 -22.76 -2.77 -30.32
C PRO A 871 -23.34 -1.35 -30.36
N ILE A 872 -23.45 -0.78 -31.56
CA ILE A 872 -23.69 0.67 -31.76
C ILE A 872 -25.06 1.15 -31.21
N ASP A 873 -26.04 0.26 -31.09
CA ASP A 873 -27.41 0.55 -30.64
C ASP A 873 -27.62 0.35 -29.13
N THR A 874 -26.62 -0.16 -28.41
CA THR A 874 -26.68 -0.58 -26.99
C THR A 874 -27.32 0.43 -26.04
N PHE A 875 -27.27 1.72 -26.38
CA PHE A 875 -27.76 2.82 -25.55
C PHE A 875 -29.08 3.45 -26.02
N ILE A 876 -29.66 3.00 -27.15
CA ILE A 876 -30.81 3.67 -27.78
C ILE A 876 -32.09 3.55 -26.96
N SER A 877 -32.34 2.40 -26.30
CA SER A 877 -33.50 2.24 -25.39
C SER A 877 -33.37 3.02 -24.07
N LEU A 878 -32.25 3.72 -23.84
CA LEU A 878 -31.92 4.46 -22.63
C LEU A 878 -32.15 5.97 -22.86
N THR A 879 -33.33 6.32 -23.36
CA THR A 879 -33.70 7.69 -23.78
C THR A 879 -33.63 8.75 -22.66
N LEU A 880 -33.41 8.33 -21.41
CA LEU A 880 -33.34 9.16 -20.21
C LEU A 880 -31.90 9.30 -19.64
N LEU A 881 -30.87 9.04 -20.46
CA LEU A 881 -29.47 8.98 -20.03
C LEU A 881 -28.71 10.33 -20.09
N VAL A 882 -27.80 10.57 -19.12
CA VAL A 882 -27.11 11.87 -18.95
C VAL A 882 -25.57 11.80 -18.80
N LYS A 883 -24.98 10.62 -18.53
CA LYS A 883 -23.55 10.49 -18.13
C LYS A 883 -22.90 9.18 -18.61
N LEU A 884 -21.61 9.28 -18.97
CA LEU A 884 -20.74 8.22 -19.53
C LEU A 884 -19.25 8.34 -19.05
N LYS A 885 -18.35 7.33 -19.20
CA LYS A 885 -16.88 7.40 -18.94
C LYS A 885 -16.11 6.15 -19.45
N ILE A 886 -15.30 6.22 -20.52
CA ILE A 886 -14.51 5.07 -21.03
C ILE A 886 -13.18 4.92 -20.31
N ASP A 887 -12.68 3.68 -20.29
CA ASP A 887 -11.34 3.23 -19.92
C ASP A 887 -11.19 1.77 -20.48
N MET A 888 -9.99 1.14 -20.53
CA MET A 888 -9.79 -0.16 -21.23
C MET A 888 -8.70 -1.00 -20.54
N GLU A 889 -8.90 -2.31 -20.48
CA GLU A 889 -7.87 -3.28 -20.05
C GLU A 889 -6.74 -3.34 -21.10
N LYS A 890 -5.71 -4.14 -20.85
CA LYS A 890 -4.94 -4.75 -21.93
C LYS A 890 -5.91 -5.40 -22.92
N ILE A 891 -6.04 -4.84 -24.11
CA ILE A 891 -6.63 -5.53 -25.27
C ILE A 891 -5.74 -6.74 -25.52
N SER A 892 -6.27 -7.94 -25.24
CA SER A 892 -5.47 -9.15 -25.37
C SER A 892 -5.13 -9.37 -26.85
N MET A 893 -3.92 -9.85 -27.16
CA MET A 893 -3.51 -10.04 -28.55
C MET A 893 -4.35 -11.11 -29.32
N VAL A 894 -5.31 -11.81 -28.70
CA VAL A 894 -6.33 -12.64 -29.39
C VAL A 894 -7.01 -11.86 -30.50
N GLU A 895 -7.49 -10.66 -30.15
CA GLU A 895 -8.41 -9.89 -30.97
C GLU A 895 -7.74 -9.32 -32.23
N ARG A 896 -6.42 -9.44 -32.34
CA ARG A 896 -5.66 -9.22 -33.59
C ARG A 896 -6.04 -10.20 -34.71
N SER A 897 -6.57 -11.37 -34.38
CA SER A 897 -7.03 -12.35 -35.38
C SER A 897 -8.42 -12.02 -35.94
N ILE A 898 -9.30 -11.44 -35.10
CA ILE A 898 -10.71 -11.19 -35.41
C ILE A 898 -10.86 -9.86 -36.16
N TYR A 899 -10.44 -8.74 -35.55
CA TYR A 899 -10.70 -7.41 -36.11
C TYR A 899 -9.93 -7.09 -37.41
N ASN A 900 -9.06 -7.98 -37.88
CA ASN A 900 -8.30 -7.80 -39.12
C ASN A 900 -8.91 -8.48 -40.36
N LYS A 901 -9.99 -9.28 -40.23
CA LYS A 901 -10.63 -9.91 -41.40
C LYS A 901 -11.67 -9.02 -42.09
N ASP A 902 -12.59 -8.42 -41.34
CA ASP A 902 -13.81 -7.83 -41.93
C ASP A 902 -13.80 -6.29 -42.06
N GLY A 903 -12.61 -5.67 -42.06
CA GLY A 903 -12.44 -4.21 -42.24
C GLY A 903 -12.94 -3.32 -41.10
N TYR A 904 -13.84 -3.81 -40.23
CA TYR A 904 -14.59 -3.06 -39.22
C TYR A 904 -13.73 -2.08 -38.40
N LYS A 905 -14.29 -0.89 -38.13
CA LYS A 905 -13.68 0.16 -37.30
C LYS A 905 -14.46 0.26 -35.99
N PRO A 906 -13.83 0.12 -34.81
CA PRO A 906 -14.54 0.25 -33.55
C PRO A 906 -15.13 1.67 -33.41
N PHE A 907 -16.44 1.76 -33.13
CA PHE A 907 -17.17 3.02 -33.04
C PHE A 907 -18.11 3.04 -31.84
N ILE A 908 -18.30 4.22 -31.23
CA ILE A 908 -19.21 4.42 -30.11
C ILE A 908 -20.11 5.64 -30.39
N ASN A 909 -21.41 5.40 -30.61
CA ASN A 909 -22.39 6.45 -30.90
C ASN A 909 -23.04 6.98 -29.61
N LEU A 910 -22.91 8.28 -29.38
CA LEU A 910 -23.42 8.98 -28.18
C LEU A 910 -24.38 10.13 -28.49
N GLU A 911 -24.78 10.28 -29.76
CA GLU A 911 -25.40 11.51 -30.27
C GLU A 911 -26.90 11.61 -29.97
N SER A 912 -27.62 10.48 -30.03
CA SER A 912 -29.03 10.39 -29.61
C SER A 912 -29.23 10.66 -28.11
N ILE A 913 -28.16 10.60 -27.32
CA ILE A 913 -28.14 10.94 -25.89
C ILE A 913 -27.96 12.46 -25.76
N THR A 914 -28.93 13.23 -26.28
CA THR A 914 -28.88 14.70 -26.45
C THR A 914 -28.65 15.49 -25.15
N THR A 915 -28.80 14.86 -23.98
CA THR A 915 -28.56 15.49 -22.67
C THR A 915 -27.13 15.30 -22.11
N LEU A 916 -26.26 14.56 -22.81
CA LEU A 916 -24.90 14.19 -22.38
C LEU A 916 -23.89 15.35 -22.42
N LYS A 917 -23.22 15.63 -21.28
CA LYS A 917 -22.37 16.83 -21.07
C LYS A 917 -20.91 16.60 -20.65
N THR A 918 -20.41 15.36 -20.52
CA THR A 918 -19.01 15.12 -20.11
C THR A 918 -18.52 13.70 -20.47
N PHE A 919 -17.39 13.62 -21.14
CA PHE A 919 -16.76 12.40 -21.65
C PHE A 919 -15.31 12.19 -21.11
N LYS A 920 -14.78 10.97 -21.17
CA LYS A 920 -13.41 10.57 -20.73
C LYS A 920 -13.00 9.23 -21.39
N PHE A 921 -11.70 9.01 -21.60
CA PHE A 921 -11.13 7.72 -22.04
C PHE A 921 -9.74 7.46 -21.42
N CYS A 922 -9.47 6.22 -20.99
CA CYS A 922 -8.13 5.71 -20.65
C CYS A 922 -7.87 4.33 -21.30
N GLY A 923 -6.61 3.89 -21.41
CA GLY A 923 -6.33 2.56 -21.94
C GLY A 923 -4.83 2.25 -21.96
N TYR A 924 -4.45 1.10 -21.42
CA TYR A 924 -3.06 0.68 -21.27
C TYR A 924 -2.53 -0.01 -22.52
N GLY A 925 -2.05 0.77 -23.49
CA GLY A 925 -1.33 0.26 -24.65
C GLY A 925 0.08 -0.23 -24.27
N ASP A 926 0.34 -1.53 -24.42
CA ASP A 926 1.71 -2.00 -24.64
C ASP A 926 2.23 -1.39 -25.95
N ARG A 927 3.53 -1.07 -26.04
CA ARG A 927 4.16 -0.33 -27.15
C ARG A 927 4.19 -1.05 -28.51
N MET A 928 3.41 -2.10 -28.70
CA MET A 928 3.29 -2.87 -29.92
C MET A 928 2.30 -2.18 -30.88
N ASN A 929 2.76 -1.72 -32.04
CA ASN A 929 2.06 -0.79 -32.95
C ASN A 929 0.83 -1.36 -33.71
N TYR A 930 0.14 -2.38 -33.20
CA TYR A 930 -0.83 -3.18 -33.95
C TYR A 930 -2.32 -2.97 -33.59
N TYR A 931 -2.66 -1.93 -32.83
CA TYR A 931 -4.06 -1.69 -32.42
C TYR A 931 -4.79 -0.71 -33.36
N LYS A 932 -5.95 -1.12 -33.88
CA LYS A 932 -6.90 -0.24 -34.60
C LYS A 932 -7.41 0.87 -33.67
N CYS A 933 -7.77 2.01 -34.26
CA CYS A 933 -8.24 3.18 -33.52
C CYS A 933 -9.77 3.14 -33.33
N ILE A 934 -10.22 3.39 -32.10
CA ILE A 934 -11.62 3.52 -31.70
C ILE A 934 -12.08 4.96 -31.99
N GLU A 935 -13.14 5.12 -32.79
CA GLU A 935 -13.75 6.42 -33.09
C GLU A 935 -15.01 6.68 -32.25
N ILE A 936 -15.23 7.95 -31.88
CA ILE A 936 -16.25 8.32 -30.89
C ILE A 936 -16.98 9.59 -31.36
N SER A 937 -18.31 9.53 -31.47
CA SER A 937 -19.16 10.72 -31.64
C SER A 937 -19.50 11.36 -30.30
N ILE A 938 -19.58 12.70 -30.26
CA ILE A 938 -19.78 13.46 -29.03
C ILE A 938 -20.76 14.62 -29.30
N PRO A 939 -21.92 14.70 -28.62
CA PRO A 939 -22.86 15.79 -28.82
C PRO A 939 -22.27 17.14 -28.36
N SER A 940 -22.66 18.22 -29.04
CA SER A 940 -22.07 19.56 -28.99
C SER A 940 -22.05 20.26 -27.61
N SER A 941 -22.70 19.70 -26.59
CA SER A 941 -22.77 20.28 -25.23
C SER A 941 -21.57 19.95 -24.31
N ILE A 942 -20.49 19.41 -24.87
CA ILE A 942 -19.26 18.99 -24.14
C ILE A 942 -18.33 20.17 -23.77
N LYS A 943 -17.63 20.04 -22.62
CA LYS A 943 -16.73 21.09 -22.07
C LYS A 943 -15.35 20.64 -21.57
N ILE A 944 -15.12 19.34 -21.40
CA ILE A 944 -13.86 18.78 -20.87
C ILE A 944 -13.55 17.46 -21.59
N LEU A 945 -12.30 17.29 -22.02
CA LEU A 945 -11.81 16.10 -22.72
C LEU A 945 -10.50 15.61 -22.09
N LEU A 946 -10.40 14.29 -21.90
CA LEU A 946 -9.18 13.62 -21.41
C LEU A 946 -9.06 12.29 -22.13
N LEU A 947 -7.92 12.11 -22.80
CA LEU A 947 -7.62 11.00 -23.69
C LEU A 947 -6.23 10.48 -23.32
N SER A 948 -6.21 9.36 -22.58
CA SER A 948 -4.99 8.81 -21.96
C SER A 948 -4.58 7.46 -22.58
N SER A 949 -4.79 7.34 -23.89
CA SER A 949 -4.36 6.21 -24.73
C SER A 949 -4.19 6.70 -26.18
N ASP A 950 -3.39 6.03 -26.99
CA ASP A 950 -3.16 6.38 -28.40
C ASP A 950 -4.16 5.74 -29.39
N ILE A 951 -5.01 4.83 -28.87
CA ILE A 951 -6.03 4.08 -29.62
C ILE A 951 -7.34 4.86 -29.86
N ILE A 952 -7.39 6.17 -29.61
CA ILE A 952 -8.66 6.95 -29.57
C ILE A 952 -8.68 8.03 -30.64
N GLN A 953 -9.78 8.12 -31.39
CA GLN A 953 -10.10 9.17 -32.36
C GLN A 953 -11.42 9.86 -31.97
N ILE A 954 -11.43 11.19 -31.95
CA ILE A 954 -12.66 11.96 -31.96
C ILE A 954 -13.15 12.04 -33.40
N SER A 955 -14.44 11.79 -33.64
CA SER A 955 -14.99 11.94 -34.99
C SER A 955 -14.86 13.39 -35.46
N SER A 956 -14.37 13.60 -36.69
CA SER A 956 -14.05 14.93 -37.22
C SER A 956 -15.25 15.87 -37.32
N GLN A 957 -16.46 15.31 -37.34
CA GLN A 957 -17.74 16.01 -37.36
C GLN A 957 -18.13 16.62 -35.99
N CYS A 958 -17.47 16.20 -34.90
CA CYS A 958 -17.83 16.62 -33.54
C CYS A 958 -17.24 17.99 -33.17
N ILE A 959 -18.06 19.04 -33.29
CA ILE A 959 -17.68 20.40 -32.86
C ILE A 959 -17.77 20.52 -31.33
N MET A 960 -16.70 20.99 -30.69
CA MET A 960 -16.61 21.18 -29.24
C MET A 960 -16.42 22.67 -28.86
N PRO A 961 -17.38 23.56 -29.17
CA PRO A 961 -17.21 25.02 -29.07
C PRO A 961 -17.10 25.56 -27.63
N GLN A 962 -17.06 24.68 -26.62
CA GLN A 962 -17.04 25.04 -25.20
C GLN A 962 -15.90 24.31 -24.43
N LEU A 963 -14.87 23.81 -25.12
CA LEU A 963 -13.73 23.07 -24.54
C LEU A 963 -12.63 23.98 -23.96
N GLU A 964 -12.38 23.89 -22.65
CA GLU A 964 -11.37 24.73 -21.97
C GLU A 964 -10.00 24.06 -21.73
N LYS A 965 -9.94 22.72 -21.71
CA LYS A 965 -8.81 21.95 -21.16
C LYS A 965 -8.65 20.62 -21.88
N LEU A 966 -7.40 20.26 -22.20
CA LEU A 966 -7.04 19.00 -22.87
C LEU A 966 -5.86 18.30 -22.19
N TYR A 967 -5.97 16.97 -22.08
CA TYR A 967 -4.94 16.05 -21.59
C TYR A 967 -4.87 14.89 -22.58
N VAL A 968 -3.68 14.66 -23.16
CA VAL A 968 -3.59 13.98 -24.46
C VAL A 968 -2.23 13.28 -24.65
N VAL A 969 -2.24 12.10 -25.25
CA VAL A 969 -1.02 11.38 -25.66
C VAL A 969 -0.54 11.96 -26.99
N GLN A 970 0.77 12.21 -27.15
CA GLN A 970 1.33 12.92 -28.31
C GLN A 970 0.83 12.39 -29.65
N LYS A 971 0.85 11.06 -29.80
CA LYS A 971 0.39 10.33 -30.98
C LYS A 971 -1.05 10.71 -31.38
N THR A 972 -1.96 10.95 -30.44
CA THR A 972 -3.34 11.41 -30.76
C THR A 972 -3.46 12.86 -31.24
N LEU A 973 -2.45 13.72 -31.01
CA LEU A 973 -2.38 15.03 -31.68
C LEU A 973 -1.74 14.91 -33.07
N ILE A 974 -0.72 14.05 -33.21
CA ILE A 974 0.05 13.87 -34.45
C ILE A 974 -0.76 13.14 -35.52
N ASP A 975 -1.47 12.08 -35.14
CA ASP A 975 -2.33 11.28 -36.02
C ASP A 975 -3.62 12.03 -36.43
N GLY A 976 -3.77 13.33 -36.11
CA GLY A 976 -4.99 14.12 -36.35
C GLY A 976 -6.22 13.69 -35.53
N LYS A 977 -6.12 12.61 -34.75
CA LYS A 977 -7.18 12.00 -33.92
C LYS A 977 -7.85 12.95 -32.94
N VAL A 978 -7.20 14.07 -32.59
CA VAL A 978 -7.71 15.15 -31.74
C VAL A 978 -7.35 16.51 -32.34
N SER A 979 -8.32 17.17 -32.99
CA SER A 979 -8.13 18.52 -33.53
C SER A 979 -8.10 19.58 -32.42
N LEU A 980 -6.96 20.25 -32.26
CA LEU A 980 -6.85 21.47 -31.44
C LEU A 980 -7.65 22.64 -32.05
N VAL A 981 -7.69 22.72 -33.39
CA VAL A 981 -8.28 23.84 -34.13
C VAL A 981 -9.79 23.96 -33.87
N SER A 982 -10.51 22.84 -33.99
CA SER A 982 -11.96 22.73 -33.75
C SER A 982 -12.38 22.96 -32.29
N SER A 983 -11.40 23.13 -31.40
CA SER A 983 -11.55 23.20 -29.95
C SER A 983 -10.86 24.45 -29.33
N SER A 984 -10.36 25.36 -30.18
CA SER A 984 -9.26 26.26 -29.83
C SER A 984 -9.64 27.46 -28.95
N GLN A 985 -10.83 28.05 -29.16
CA GLN A 985 -11.19 29.40 -28.69
C GLN A 985 -11.17 29.59 -27.15
N SER A 986 -11.17 28.52 -26.35
CA SER A 986 -11.09 28.61 -24.89
C SER A 986 -9.99 27.75 -24.23
N LEU A 987 -9.09 27.13 -25.00
CA LEU A 987 -8.09 26.20 -24.46
C LEU A 987 -6.95 26.94 -23.72
N LYS A 988 -6.83 26.75 -22.40
CA LYS A 988 -5.81 27.42 -21.56
C LYS A 988 -4.70 26.53 -21.00
N LYS A 989 -4.85 25.20 -21.09
CA LYS A 989 -3.82 24.24 -20.65
C LYS A 989 -3.78 22.99 -21.53
N LEU A 990 -2.55 22.57 -21.85
CA LEU A 990 -2.19 21.39 -22.62
C LEU A 990 -1.09 20.63 -21.87
N VAL A 991 -1.20 19.30 -21.83
CA VAL A 991 -0.14 18.40 -21.34
C VAL A 991 -0.03 17.28 -22.35
N ILE A 992 1.17 17.07 -22.87
CA ILE A 992 1.47 16.08 -23.89
C ILE A 992 2.31 14.97 -23.26
N TYR A 993 1.76 13.75 -23.27
CA TYR A 993 2.41 12.55 -22.74
C TYR A 993 3.05 11.72 -23.85
N ASP A 994 4.08 10.96 -23.48
CA ASP A 994 4.72 9.93 -24.30
C ASP A 994 5.08 10.42 -25.71
N CYS A 995 5.93 11.45 -25.75
CA CYS A 995 6.34 12.09 -26.98
C CYS A 995 7.48 11.31 -27.65
N PHE A 996 7.16 10.58 -28.72
CA PHE A 996 8.12 9.78 -29.51
C PHE A 996 8.45 10.42 -30.87
N TYR A 997 7.46 11.04 -31.50
CA TYR A 997 7.51 11.48 -32.89
C TYR A 997 7.71 12.99 -32.99
N LYS A 998 8.11 13.52 -34.14
CA LYS A 998 8.21 14.98 -34.32
C LYS A 998 6.83 15.60 -34.26
N ILE A 999 6.63 16.64 -33.46
CA ILE A 999 5.38 17.41 -33.42
C ILE A 999 5.34 18.23 -34.71
N PRO A 1000 4.48 17.90 -35.69
CA PRO A 1000 4.44 18.60 -36.96
C PRO A 1000 3.85 20.01 -36.81
N VAL A 1001 4.23 20.90 -37.74
CA VAL A 1001 3.91 22.34 -37.71
C VAL A 1001 2.39 22.61 -37.68
N ASN A 1002 1.59 21.70 -38.23
CA ASN A 1002 0.13 21.79 -38.26
C ASN A 1002 -0.55 21.54 -36.89
N ILE A 1003 0.18 21.09 -35.86
CA ILE A 1003 -0.33 21.13 -34.47
C ILE A 1003 -0.19 22.57 -33.96
N ILE A 1004 -1.16 23.40 -34.36
CA ILE A 1004 -1.29 24.77 -33.87
C ILE A 1004 -1.63 24.73 -32.38
N ILE A 1005 -0.64 25.06 -31.55
CA ILE A 1005 -0.83 25.27 -30.12
C ILE A 1005 -1.58 26.60 -29.94
N PRO A 1006 -2.80 26.64 -29.34
CA PRO A 1006 -3.57 27.87 -29.27
C PRO A 1006 -2.85 29.02 -28.56
N SER A 1007 -3.01 30.24 -29.07
CA SER A 1007 -2.40 31.47 -28.54
C SER A 1007 -2.81 31.78 -27.09
N THR A 1008 -3.91 31.19 -26.62
CA THR A 1008 -4.41 31.24 -25.24
C THR A 1008 -3.69 30.29 -24.27
N LEU A 1009 -2.69 29.50 -24.71
CA LEU A 1009 -2.00 28.53 -23.87
C LEU A 1009 -0.90 29.15 -22.99
N GLU A 1010 -1.26 29.46 -21.75
CA GLU A 1010 -0.35 30.00 -20.73
C GLU A 1010 0.75 29.01 -20.26
N ARG A 1011 0.53 27.69 -20.40
CA ARG A 1011 1.36 26.63 -19.77
C ARG A 1011 1.41 25.33 -20.57
N LEU A 1012 2.61 24.81 -20.81
CA LEU A 1012 2.87 23.58 -21.57
C LEU A 1012 3.75 22.61 -20.77
N THR A 1013 3.61 21.31 -21.05
CA THR A 1013 4.51 20.27 -20.53
C THR A 1013 4.63 19.17 -21.56
N ILE A 1014 5.88 18.83 -21.89
CA ILE A 1014 6.28 17.83 -22.88
C ILE A 1014 7.11 16.76 -22.16
N ARG A 1015 6.89 15.50 -22.51
CA ARG A 1015 7.68 14.36 -22.03
C ARG A 1015 8.21 13.59 -23.24
N LYS A 1016 9.39 13.97 -23.76
CA LYS A 1016 10.11 13.14 -24.74
C LYS A 1016 10.45 11.81 -24.08
N LEU A 1017 10.50 10.75 -24.88
CA LEU A 1017 11.03 9.48 -24.45
C LEU A 1017 12.48 9.31 -24.94
N ILE A 1018 13.06 8.20 -24.50
CA ILE A 1018 14.46 7.79 -24.72
C ILE A 1018 14.80 7.76 -26.22
N ASP A 1019 15.92 8.41 -26.58
CA ASP A 1019 16.55 8.42 -27.91
C ASP A 1019 15.64 8.90 -29.06
N CYS A 1020 14.64 9.71 -28.72
CA CYS A 1020 13.74 10.30 -29.70
C CYS A 1020 14.44 11.46 -30.42
N GLN A 1021 14.35 11.47 -31.76
CA GLN A 1021 14.83 12.59 -32.58
C GLN A 1021 14.24 13.92 -32.13
N ASP A 1022 14.84 15.04 -32.55
CA ASP A 1022 14.31 16.39 -32.35
C ASP A 1022 12.81 16.49 -32.74
N ILE A 1023 11.92 16.68 -31.75
CA ILE A 1023 10.47 16.72 -31.89
C ILE A 1023 9.83 18.12 -31.80
N LEU A 1024 10.54 19.09 -31.25
CA LEU A 1024 10.12 20.46 -30.93
C LEU A 1024 10.71 21.54 -31.84
N GLY A 1025 11.72 21.25 -32.67
CA GLY A 1025 12.36 22.21 -33.58
C GLY A 1025 11.45 22.78 -34.67
N ARG A 1026 10.19 22.33 -34.71
CA ARG A 1026 9.09 22.82 -35.56
C ARG A 1026 7.90 23.38 -34.75
N VAL A 1027 7.99 23.41 -33.43
CA VAL A 1027 6.94 23.88 -32.52
C VAL A 1027 7.12 25.36 -32.23
N VAL A 1028 6.18 26.17 -32.73
CA VAL A 1028 6.06 27.57 -32.31
C VAL A 1028 5.35 27.60 -30.95
N PHE A 1029 6.05 28.02 -29.91
CA PHE A 1029 5.42 28.26 -28.61
C PHE A 1029 4.61 29.58 -28.64
N PRO A 1030 3.38 29.60 -28.10
CA PRO A 1030 2.55 30.80 -28.11
C PRO A 1030 3.12 31.88 -27.18
N PRO A 1031 2.90 33.18 -27.47
CA PRO A 1031 3.50 34.29 -26.73
C PRO A 1031 3.00 34.40 -25.27
N SER A 1032 1.91 33.72 -24.93
CA SER A 1032 1.38 33.60 -23.55
C SER A 1032 2.11 32.55 -22.70
N LEU A 1033 3.01 31.74 -23.27
CA LEU A 1033 3.64 30.60 -22.59
C LEU A 1033 4.73 31.02 -21.58
N THR A 1034 4.29 31.35 -20.37
CA THR A 1034 5.18 31.71 -19.25
C THR A 1034 5.98 30.54 -18.68
N HIS A 1035 5.59 29.29 -18.95
CA HIS A 1035 6.14 28.09 -18.33
C HIS A 1035 6.30 26.94 -19.33
N LEU A 1036 7.54 26.51 -19.54
CA LEU A 1036 7.90 25.32 -20.32
C LEU A 1036 8.56 24.27 -19.42
N THR A 1037 8.34 23.00 -19.71
CA THR A 1037 9.08 21.88 -19.15
C THR A 1037 9.17 20.78 -20.18
N VAL A 1038 10.40 20.38 -20.48
CA VAL A 1038 10.76 19.30 -21.41
C VAL A 1038 11.56 18.26 -20.61
N PHE A 1039 11.17 17.00 -20.74
CA PHE A 1039 11.95 15.84 -20.29
C PHE A 1039 12.42 15.07 -21.53
N GLY A 1040 13.51 14.32 -21.42
CA GLY A 1040 14.22 13.66 -22.52
C GLY A 1040 15.01 14.63 -23.41
N ASP A 1041 15.71 14.06 -24.40
CA ASP A 1041 16.87 14.62 -25.10
C ASP A 1041 16.81 16.12 -25.47
N TYR A 1042 17.94 16.82 -25.32
CA TYR A 1042 18.05 18.25 -25.64
C TYR A 1042 17.60 18.52 -27.06
N GLU A 1043 17.06 19.72 -27.24
CA GLU A 1043 16.59 20.20 -28.52
C GLU A 1043 16.63 21.73 -28.57
N PRO A 1044 17.26 22.33 -29.59
CA PRO A 1044 17.24 23.78 -29.79
C PRO A 1044 15.84 24.24 -30.20
N VAL A 1045 15.18 24.96 -29.31
CA VAL A 1045 13.83 25.51 -29.50
C VAL A 1045 13.82 27.02 -29.33
N LYS A 1046 13.08 27.74 -30.17
CA LYS A 1046 12.91 29.19 -30.02
C LYS A 1046 11.92 29.46 -28.88
N LEU A 1047 12.46 29.75 -27.70
CA LEU A 1047 11.69 30.01 -26.49
C LEU A 1047 10.93 31.36 -26.61
N PRO A 1048 9.69 31.46 -26.11
CA PRO A 1048 8.89 32.68 -26.21
C PRO A 1048 9.32 33.68 -25.13
N GLU A 1049 9.29 34.99 -25.45
CA GLU A 1049 9.86 36.04 -24.58
C GLU A 1049 9.24 36.08 -23.16
N SER A 1050 8.00 35.63 -22.99
CA SER A 1050 7.30 35.55 -21.70
C SER A 1050 7.78 34.41 -20.78
N LEU A 1051 8.66 33.53 -21.24
CA LEU A 1051 9.13 32.37 -20.48
C LEU A 1051 10.08 32.76 -19.34
N ILE A 1052 9.53 32.74 -18.12
CA ILE A 1052 10.28 33.06 -16.89
C ILE A 1052 11.06 31.87 -16.31
N LYS A 1053 10.75 30.64 -16.75
CA LYS A 1053 11.31 29.39 -16.20
C LYS A 1053 11.42 28.28 -17.23
N LEU A 1054 12.61 27.70 -17.33
CA LEU A 1054 12.92 26.52 -18.14
C LEU A 1054 13.37 25.35 -17.25
N LYS A 1055 12.83 24.16 -17.49
CA LYS A 1055 13.41 22.88 -17.05
C LYS A 1055 13.54 21.99 -18.27
N GLN A 1056 14.76 21.53 -18.55
CA GLN A 1056 15.13 20.78 -19.75
C GLN A 1056 16.16 19.70 -19.41
N GLU A 1057 16.23 18.66 -20.23
CA GLU A 1057 17.18 17.54 -20.13
C GLU A 1057 18.20 17.61 -21.28
N PHE A 1058 19.38 17.05 -21.09
CA PHE A 1058 20.59 17.45 -21.83
C PHE A 1058 21.53 16.28 -22.16
N ASN A 1059 22.09 16.26 -23.38
CA ASN A 1059 22.83 15.08 -23.91
C ASN A 1059 23.98 15.34 -24.92
N LYS A 1060 24.11 16.52 -25.52
CA LYS A 1060 25.13 16.88 -26.54
C LYS A 1060 25.55 18.34 -26.36
N HIS A 1061 26.77 18.74 -26.77
CA HIS A 1061 27.36 20.08 -26.54
C HIS A 1061 26.36 21.25 -26.48
N ALA A 1062 26.46 22.05 -25.41
CA ALA A 1062 25.59 23.18 -25.17
C ALA A 1062 25.74 24.28 -26.22
N MET A 1063 24.61 24.68 -26.81
CA MET A 1063 24.50 25.88 -27.62
C MET A 1063 24.14 27.09 -26.74
N SER A 1064 24.58 28.28 -27.15
CA SER A 1064 24.29 29.53 -26.43
C SER A 1064 22.79 29.82 -26.44
N TYR A 1065 22.19 29.93 -25.26
CA TYR A 1065 20.86 30.50 -25.11
C TYR A 1065 21.05 32.01 -24.93
N SER A 1066 20.28 32.82 -25.65
CA SER A 1066 20.10 34.24 -25.31
C SER A 1066 18.63 34.46 -25.01
N HIS A 1067 18.29 34.69 -23.74
CA HIS A 1067 16.91 34.84 -23.29
C HIS A 1067 16.83 35.73 -22.05
N PRO A 1068 16.44 37.02 -22.19
CA PRO A 1068 16.61 38.01 -21.13
C PRO A 1068 15.67 37.84 -19.93
N ASN A 1069 14.53 37.15 -20.09
CA ASN A 1069 13.51 37.03 -19.03
C ASN A 1069 13.62 35.73 -18.20
N LEU A 1070 14.57 34.86 -18.52
CA LEU A 1070 14.72 33.55 -17.91
C LEU A 1070 15.42 33.64 -16.53
N LYS A 1071 14.65 33.61 -15.45
CA LYS A 1071 15.17 33.76 -14.07
C LYS A 1071 15.68 32.47 -13.42
N LYS A 1072 15.07 31.33 -13.78
CA LYS A 1072 15.51 29.99 -13.30
C LYS A 1072 15.69 29.02 -14.46
N LEU A 1073 16.89 28.46 -14.52
CA LEU A 1073 17.26 27.36 -15.39
C LEU A 1073 17.48 26.09 -14.56
N VAL A 1074 16.90 24.97 -15.00
CA VAL A 1074 17.16 23.63 -14.47
C VAL A 1074 17.59 22.74 -15.62
N TRP A 1075 18.84 22.27 -15.57
CA TRP A 1075 19.35 21.26 -16.47
C TRP A 1075 19.47 19.93 -15.76
N MET A 1076 19.10 18.89 -16.50
CA MET A 1076 19.32 17.50 -16.15
C MET A 1076 20.14 16.89 -17.27
N THR A 1077 21.03 15.95 -16.99
CA THR A 1077 21.56 15.06 -18.03
C THR A 1077 20.94 13.68 -17.88
N ARG A 1078 20.79 13.00 -19.01
CA ARG A 1078 20.17 11.68 -19.07
C ARG A 1078 21.21 10.61 -18.75
N ILE A 1079 20.87 9.64 -17.88
CA ILE A 1079 21.72 8.46 -17.64
C ILE A 1079 21.51 7.49 -18.82
N THR A 1080 22.31 7.64 -19.88
CA THR A 1080 22.16 6.87 -21.14
C THR A 1080 23.05 5.65 -21.23
N SER A 1081 24.26 5.69 -20.65
CA SER A 1081 25.23 4.60 -20.68
C SER A 1081 26.13 4.62 -19.43
N LEU A 1082 26.87 3.52 -19.20
CA LEU A 1082 27.86 3.40 -18.12
C LEU A 1082 29.28 3.80 -18.54
N THR A 1083 29.46 4.39 -19.72
CA THR A 1083 30.77 4.65 -20.35
C THR A 1083 31.44 5.90 -19.78
N PHE A 1084 32.42 5.72 -18.89
CA PHE A 1084 33.08 6.72 -18.04
C PHE A 1084 33.78 7.94 -18.68
N ARG A 1085 33.62 8.22 -19.99
CA ARG A 1085 34.20 9.41 -20.65
C ARG A 1085 33.17 10.12 -21.55
N GLY A 1086 32.42 11.06 -20.96
CA GLY A 1086 31.67 12.07 -21.72
C GLY A 1086 32.60 13.17 -22.28
N PRO A 1087 32.25 13.82 -23.40
CA PRO A 1087 33.03 14.93 -23.96
C PRO A 1087 32.94 16.18 -23.07
N LYS A 1088 33.99 17.02 -23.03
CA LYS A 1088 34.00 18.23 -22.20
C LYS A 1088 32.84 19.17 -22.56
N ILE A 1089 31.86 19.32 -21.66
CA ILE A 1089 30.84 20.38 -21.77
C ILE A 1089 31.47 21.69 -21.31
N VAL A 1090 32.05 22.43 -22.27
CA VAL A 1090 32.26 23.87 -22.12
C VAL A 1090 30.87 24.53 -22.06
N LEU A 1091 30.65 25.43 -21.10
CA LEU A 1091 29.41 26.22 -21.04
C LEU A 1091 29.47 27.36 -22.07
N PRO A 1092 28.51 27.46 -23.00
CA PRO A 1092 28.43 28.57 -23.95
C PRO A 1092 27.92 29.83 -23.24
N CYS A 1093 28.82 30.61 -22.67
CA CYS A 1093 28.53 31.90 -22.05
C CYS A 1093 29.38 32.97 -22.75
N PRO A 1094 28.80 34.14 -23.09
CA PRO A 1094 28.39 35.09 -22.03
C PRO A 1094 26.89 35.34 -21.80
N ILE A 1095 25.97 34.79 -22.61
CA ILE A 1095 24.74 35.51 -23.00
C ILE A 1095 23.43 35.16 -22.24
N ILE A 1096 23.47 34.90 -20.91
CA ILE A 1096 22.22 34.86 -20.10
C ILE A 1096 22.31 35.80 -18.89
N PRO A 1097 22.04 37.11 -19.07
CA PRO A 1097 22.35 38.12 -18.06
C PRO A 1097 21.54 38.00 -16.76
N ASN A 1098 20.34 37.39 -16.78
CA ASN A 1098 19.35 37.50 -15.71
C ASN A 1098 19.00 36.17 -14.99
N ILE A 1099 19.79 35.10 -15.13
CA ILE A 1099 19.57 33.89 -14.33
C ILE A 1099 19.95 34.17 -12.87
N GLU A 1100 19.01 33.96 -11.95
CA GLU A 1100 19.25 34.01 -10.51
C GLU A 1100 19.51 32.61 -9.92
N THR A 1101 18.99 31.56 -10.57
CA THR A 1101 19.12 30.16 -10.14
C THR A 1101 19.56 29.23 -11.27
N LEU A 1102 20.69 28.55 -11.05
CA LEU A 1102 21.30 27.58 -11.94
C LEU A 1102 21.42 26.23 -11.22
N ASP A 1103 20.86 25.19 -11.83
CA ASP A 1103 20.60 23.90 -11.17
C ASP A 1103 21.08 22.75 -12.06
N PHE A 1104 22.17 22.11 -11.63
CA PHE A 1104 22.95 21.06 -12.31
C PHE A 1104 23.09 19.78 -11.46
N VAL A 1105 22.22 19.52 -10.47
CA VAL A 1105 22.31 18.32 -9.60
C VAL A 1105 22.22 17.02 -10.40
N ASP A 1106 21.38 17.03 -11.44
CA ASP A 1106 21.16 15.92 -12.36
C ASP A 1106 22.20 15.87 -13.51
N ILE A 1107 23.31 16.62 -13.43
CA ILE A 1107 24.41 16.57 -14.42
C ILE A 1107 25.46 15.52 -14.03
N PHE A 1108 25.60 14.46 -14.82
CA PHE A 1108 26.60 13.39 -14.68
C PHE A 1108 27.89 13.69 -15.48
N TRP A 1109 28.96 12.94 -15.21
CA TRP A 1109 30.30 13.00 -15.84
C TRP A 1109 31.13 14.23 -15.51
N SER A 1110 32.46 14.10 -15.54
CA SER A 1110 33.48 15.03 -15.02
C SER A 1110 33.70 16.33 -15.82
N HIS A 1111 32.63 16.91 -16.35
CA HIS A 1111 32.66 18.21 -17.03
C HIS A 1111 33.06 19.35 -16.09
N THR A 1112 33.93 20.25 -16.54
CA THR A 1112 34.27 21.50 -15.84
C THR A 1112 33.37 22.65 -16.29
N ILE A 1113 32.90 23.43 -15.32
CA ILE A 1113 32.19 24.68 -15.49
C ILE A 1113 33.27 25.75 -15.71
N ASP A 1114 33.50 26.11 -16.96
CA ASP A 1114 34.54 27.09 -17.33
C ASP A 1114 34.13 28.56 -17.03
N TYR A 1115 32.84 28.83 -16.79
CA TYR A 1115 32.32 30.15 -16.43
C TYR A 1115 30.99 30.05 -15.67
N ILE A 1116 30.76 30.96 -14.71
CA ILE A 1116 29.49 31.09 -13.97
C ILE A 1116 29.03 32.55 -14.05
N PRO A 1117 27.80 32.84 -14.53
CA PRO A 1117 27.33 34.22 -14.65
C PRO A 1117 27.32 34.98 -13.31
N PRO A 1118 27.69 36.27 -13.28
CA PRO A 1118 27.74 37.05 -12.05
C PRO A 1118 26.38 37.28 -11.40
N THR A 1119 25.27 36.97 -12.07
CA THR A 1119 23.90 37.05 -11.52
C THR A 1119 23.43 35.77 -10.81
N ILE A 1120 24.20 34.66 -10.86
CA ILE A 1120 23.85 33.44 -10.13
C ILE A 1120 23.90 33.67 -8.61
N LYS A 1121 22.72 33.66 -7.98
CA LYS A 1121 22.56 33.70 -6.51
C LYS A 1121 22.54 32.29 -5.91
N HIS A 1122 21.94 31.35 -6.65
CA HIS A 1122 21.78 29.96 -6.25
C HIS A 1122 22.39 29.04 -7.31
N LEU A 1123 23.47 28.37 -6.94
CA LEU A 1123 24.15 27.36 -7.77
C LEU A 1123 23.96 25.98 -7.15
N SER A 1124 23.55 25.00 -7.94
CA SER A 1124 23.48 23.59 -7.53
C SER A 1124 24.22 22.73 -8.54
N MET A 1125 25.06 21.79 -8.11
CA MET A 1125 25.91 20.98 -8.99
C MET A 1125 26.22 19.60 -8.42
N ARG A 1126 26.63 18.68 -9.28
CA ARG A 1126 27.18 17.37 -8.90
C ARG A 1126 28.71 17.43 -8.83
N LEU A 1127 29.30 16.93 -7.75
CA LEU A 1127 30.73 16.67 -7.65
C LEU A 1127 31.00 15.18 -7.87
N GLU A 1128 32.13 14.84 -8.48
CA GLU A 1128 32.54 13.46 -8.77
C GLU A 1128 33.99 13.22 -8.32
N VAL A 1129 34.33 11.95 -8.08
CA VAL A 1129 35.64 11.53 -7.56
C VAL A 1129 36.73 11.68 -8.64
N PRO A 1130 37.91 12.26 -8.34
CA PRO A 1130 39.03 12.27 -9.28
C PRO A 1130 39.47 10.83 -9.62
N PRO A 1131 39.76 10.50 -10.89
CA PRO A 1131 39.88 9.12 -11.39
C PRO A 1131 41.20 8.40 -11.02
N GLN A 1132 41.82 8.72 -9.89
CA GLN A 1132 42.97 7.98 -9.37
C GLN A 1132 42.52 6.75 -8.55
N PRO A 1133 43.34 5.68 -8.49
CA PRO A 1133 43.07 4.51 -7.66
C PRO A 1133 43.32 4.82 -6.17
N TRP A 1134 42.28 5.28 -5.47
CA TRP A 1134 42.28 5.57 -4.03
C TRP A 1134 42.39 4.31 -3.15
N LEU A 1135 43.48 3.56 -3.27
CA LEU A 1135 43.62 2.17 -2.82
C LEU A 1135 43.24 1.87 -1.36
N ARG A 1136 43.34 2.86 -0.44
CA ARG A 1136 42.83 2.77 0.95
C ARG A 1136 42.28 4.11 1.52
N GLY A 1137 41.85 5.05 0.66
CA GLY A 1137 41.55 6.44 1.05
C GLY A 1137 40.07 6.86 1.03
N TYR A 1138 39.75 7.96 1.74
CA TYR A 1138 38.51 8.70 1.50
C TYR A 1138 38.62 9.44 0.15
N PRO A 1139 37.68 9.26 -0.80
CA PRO A 1139 37.64 10.06 -2.02
C PRO A 1139 37.45 11.54 -1.69
N ILE A 1140 38.37 12.38 -2.14
CA ILE A 1140 38.37 13.83 -1.89
C ILE A 1140 37.57 14.54 -2.98
N PHE A 1141 36.44 15.12 -2.60
CA PHE A 1141 35.63 16.01 -3.42
C PHE A 1141 36.12 17.46 -3.26
N SER A 1142 36.24 18.15 -4.39
CA SER A 1142 36.72 19.52 -4.53
C SER A 1142 35.79 20.25 -5.50
N ILE A 1143 35.52 21.54 -5.30
CA ILE A 1143 34.81 22.34 -6.30
C ILE A 1143 35.69 22.64 -7.52
N THR A 1144 37.03 22.63 -7.40
CA THR A 1144 37.93 22.74 -8.57
C THR A 1144 37.82 21.55 -9.53
N SER A 1145 37.39 20.37 -9.05
CA SER A 1145 37.04 19.24 -9.92
C SER A 1145 35.91 19.57 -10.91
N ARG A 1146 35.18 20.65 -10.66
CA ARG A 1146 34.03 21.12 -11.43
C ARG A 1146 34.10 22.57 -11.89
N ILE A 1147 35.10 23.36 -11.49
CA ILE A 1147 35.20 24.78 -11.84
C ILE A 1147 36.62 25.06 -12.30
N THR A 1148 36.76 25.58 -13.52
CA THR A 1148 38.08 25.92 -14.09
C THR A 1148 38.55 27.25 -13.50
N VAL A 1149 39.63 27.22 -12.72
CA VAL A 1149 40.22 28.42 -12.12
C VAL A 1149 41.11 29.14 -13.15
N PRO A 1150 40.88 30.43 -13.46
CA PRO A 1150 41.75 31.18 -14.38
C PRO A 1150 43.14 31.40 -13.78
N GLN A 1151 44.19 30.85 -14.42
CA GLN A 1151 45.56 30.89 -13.90
C GLN A 1151 46.21 32.30 -13.87
N GLN A 1152 45.61 33.30 -14.52
CA GLN A 1152 46.25 34.61 -14.78
C GLN A 1152 45.83 35.76 -13.85
N GLN A 1153 44.88 35.58 -12.93
CA GLN A 1153 44.50 36.62 -11.96
C GLN A 1153 44.28 36.04 -10.55
N PRO A 1154 45.30 36.08 -9.67
CA PRO A 1154 45.25 35.44 -8.35
C PRO A 1154 44.32 36.13 -7.33
N SER A 1155 43.66 37.23 -7.69
CA SER A 1155 42.75 38.01 -6.85
C SER A 1155 41.25 37.77 -7.12
N GLN A 1156 40.88 37.00 -8.15
CA GLN A 1156 39.46 36.71 -8.43
C GLN A 1156 38.94 35.49 -7.65
N PRO A 1157 37.73 35.55 -7.06
CA PRO A 1157 37.10 34.39 -6.43
C PRO A 1157 36.61 33.38 -7.49
N TRP A 1158 36.69 32.09 -7.18
CA TRP A 1158 36.30 30.99 -8.07
C TRP A 1158 34.78 30.91 -8.30
N LEU A 1159 33.98 31.52 -7.41
CA LEU A 1159 32.54 31.74 -7.58
C LEU A 1159 32.25 33.25 -7.58
N PRO A 1160 31.32 33.73 -8.43
CA PRO A 1160 30.94 35.14 -8.42
C PRO A 1160 30.45 35.61 -7.05
N SER A 1161 30.67 36.90 -6.75
CA SER A 1161 30.35 37.50 -5.44
C SER A 1161 28.87 37.37 -5.02
N ASN A 1162 27.94 37.29 -5.99
CA ASN A 1162 26.52 37.09 -5.73
C ASN A 1162 26.14 35.64 -5.39
N THR A 1163 27.00 34.65 -5.67
CA THR A 1163 26.73 33.21 -5.42
C THR A 1163 26.85 32.90 -3.93
N THR A 1164 25.80 33.28 -3.21
CA THR A 1164 25.66 33.13 -1.75
C THR A 1164 25.20 31.72 -1.34
N ASN A 1165 24.52 30.99 -2.24
CA ASN A 1165 24.09 29.62 -2.01
C ASN A 1165 24.74 28.65 -3.01
N LEU A 1166 25.42 27.64 -2.49
CA LEU A 1166 25.96 26.50 -3.24
C LEU A 1166 25.31 25.20 -2.75
N SER A 1167 24.93 24.31 -3.67
CA SER A 1167 24.51 22.94 -3.36
C SER A 1167 25.37 21.94 -4.13
N CYS A 1168 25.95 20.97 -3.44
CA CYS A 1168 26.84 19.95 -3.99
C CYS A 1168 26.23 18.56 -3.77
N PHE A 1169 25.98 17.82 -4.85
CA PHE A 1169 25.65 16.39 -4.77
C PHE A 1169 26.94 15.57 -4.89
N LEU A 1170 27.34 14.86 -3.83
CA LEU A 1170 28.53 14.02 -3.82
C LEU A 1170 28.18 12.62 -4.33
N ARG A 1171 28.66 12.26 -5.53
CA ARG A 1171 28.54 10.90 -6.05
C ARG A 1171 29.83 10.12 -5.79
N ALA A 1172 29.84 9.31 -4.74
CA ALA A 1172 30.77 8.20 -4.56
C ALA A 1172 30.01 6.87 -4.55
N GLU A 1173 30.71 5.81 -4.95
CA GLU A 1173 30.29 4.42 -4.73
C GLU A 1173 30.77 3.93 -3.35
N ASN A 1174 31.85 4.52 -2.84
CA ASN A 1174 32.28 4.38 -1.45
C ASN A 1174 31.41 5.24 -0.51
N PHE A 1175 30.93 4.62 0.55
CA PHE A 1175 30.07 5.23 1.57
C PHE A 1175 30.80 6.27 2.45
N LYS A 1176 32.13 6.27 2.41
CA LYS A 1176 33.03 7.20 3.10
C LYS A 1176 33.61 8.19 2.10
N VAL A 1177 33.41 9.49 2.33
CA VAL A 1177 33.88 10.58 1.44
C VAL A 1177 34.44 11.76 2.24
N ALA A 1178 35.34 12.53 1.62
CA ALA A 1178 35.87 13.78 2.17
C ALA A 1178 35.54 14.95 1.22
N PHE A 1179 35.33 16.15 1.76
CA PHE A 1179 35.04 17.35 0.97
C PHE A 1179 35.92 18.53 1.42
N ARG A 1180 36.58 19.21 0.48
CA ARG A 1180 37.39 20.41 0.77
C ARG A 1180 36.54 21.63 1.07
N LEU A 1181 36.49 21.99 2.35
CA LEU A 1181 35.79 23.17 2.85
C LEU A 1181 36.65 24.43 2.74
N ASP A 1182 37.98 24.31 2.81
CA ASP A 1182 38.92 25.42 2.64
C ASP A 1182 38.75 26.12 1.29
N GLU A 1183 38.43 25.37 0.23
CA GLU A 1183 38.09 25.91 -1.08
C GLU A 1183 36.87 26.86 -1.04
N ILE A 1184 35.84 26.48 -0.29
CA ILE A 1184 34.64 27.31 -0.12
C ILE A 1184 34.95 28.54 0.73
N ILE A 1185 35.73 28.37 1.81
CA ILE A 1185 36.11 29.46 2.71
C ILE A 1185 36.95 30.50 1.98
N ASN A 1186 38.05 30.10 1.34
CA ASN A 1186 39.10 30.98 0.87
C ASN A 1186 38.77 31.66 -0.47
N HIS A 1187 38.03 30.98 -1.36
CA HIS A 1187 37.91 31.39 -2.77
C HIS A 1187 36.48 31.67 -3.22
N THR A 1188 35.50 31.77 -2.32
CA THR A 1188 34.09 32.03 -2.67
C THR A 1188 33.41 33.02 -1.74
N ASN A 1189 32.26 33.56 -2.16
CA ASN A 1189 31.37 34.35 -1.30
C ASN A 1189 30.17 33.52 -0.76
N VAL A 1190 30.26 32.18 -0.82
CA VAL A 1190 29.21 31.29 -0.32
C VAL A 1190 29.00 31.52 1.18
N ARG A 1191 27.73 31.68 1.55
CA ARG A 1191 27.23 31.77 2.94
C ARG A 1191 26.42 30.54 3.33
N TYR A 1192 25.82 29.86 2.36
CA TYR A 1192 24.99 28.66 2.54
C TYR A 1192 25.48 27.53 1.62
N LEU A 1193 25.98 26.44 2.21
CA LEU A 1193 26.50 25.27 1.50
C LEU A 1193 25.62 24.05 1.79
N SER A 1194 25.06 23.40 0.77
CA SER A 1194 24.16 22.24 0.92
C SER A 1194 24.79 20.99 0.32
N ILE A 1195 25.27 20.07 1.15
CA ILE A 1195 25.94 18.84 0.70
C ILE A 1195 24.93 17.69 0.75
N THR A 1196 24.67 17.06 -0.38
CA THR A 1196 23.80 15.87 -0.51
C THR A 1196 24.61 14.65 -0.88
N THR A 1197 24.52 13.57 -0.11
CA THR A 1197 25.21 12.29 -0.37
C THR A 1197 24.33 11.31 -1.15
N PHE A 1198 24.91 10.18 -1.57
CA PHE A 1198 24.26 9.18 -2.43
C PHE A 1198 22.98 8.57 -1.83
N ASP A 1199 22.96 8.40 -0.51
CA ASP A 1199 21.80 8.01 0.32
C ASP A 1199 20.63 9.01 0.30
N ARG A 1200 20.83 10.19 -0.33
CA ARG A 1200 19.93 11.34 -0.38
C ARG A 1200 19.72 12.04 0.97
N THR A 1201 20.63 11.89 1.94
CA THR A 1201 20.67 12.83 3.06
C THR A 1201 21.33 14.13 2.62
N THR A 1202 20.76 15.26 3.04
CA THR A 1202 21.30 16.60 2.76
C THR A 1202 21.64 17.30 4.08
N LYS A 1203 22.92 17.64 4.25
CA LYS A 1203 23.44 18.50 5.32
C LYS A 1203 23.53 19.93 4.78
N HIS A 1204 23.18 20.92 5.60
CA HIS A 1204 23.18 22.33 5.18
C HIS A 1204 24.02 23.15 6.15
N PHE A 1205 25.06 23.80 5.67
CA PHE A 1205 26.02 24.57 6.45
C PHE A 1205 25.87 26.07 6.21
N THR A 1206 25.93 26.87 7.28
CA THR A 1206 26.21 28.31 7.21
C THR A 1206 27.70 28.57 7.42
N ILE A 1207 28.27 29.45 6.60
CA ILE A 1207 29.67 29.86 6.64
C ILE A 1207 29.72 31.38 6.84
N GLN A 1208 30.28 31.82 7.98
CA GLN A 1208 30.46 33.23 8.32
C GLN A 1208 31.94 33.51 8.61
N ARG A 1209 32.56 34.28 7.72
CA ARG A 1209 33.89 34.85 7.91
C ARG A 1209 33.81 35.93 8.98
N LEU A 1210 34.70 35.90 9.97
CA LEU A 1210 34.70 36.81 11.12
C LEU A 1210 35.71 37.97 10.94
N ASP A 1211 36.69 37.77 10.06
CA ASP A 1211 37.73 38.71 9.65
C ASP A 1211 37.84 38.81 8.12
N SER A 1212 38.59 39.81 7.64
CA SER A 1212 38.74 40.11 6.21
C SER A 1212 39.79 39.25 5.49
N ASP A 1213 40.67 38.56 6.23
CA ASP A 1213 41.68 37.64 5.69
C ASP A 1213 41.25 36.15 5.77
N ASN A 1214 39.98 35.90 6.15
CA ASN A 1214 39.37 34.59 6.38
C ASN A 1214 40.05 33.74 7.47
N LYS A 1215 40.94 34.32 8.28
CA LYS A 1215 41.69 33.60 9.30
C LYS A 1215 40.77 32.94 10.34
N ASN A 1216 39.61 33.50 10.66
CA ASN A 1216 38.64 32.92 11.58
C ASN A 1216 37.26 32.82 10.94
N VAL A 1217 36.73 31.60 10.82
CA VAL A 1217 35.46 31.35 10.13
C VAL A 1217 34.55 30.45 10.97
N LEU A 1218 33.38 30.97 11.31
CA LEU A 1218 32.31 30.22 11.95
C LEU A 1218 31.60 29.35 10.89
N VAL A 1219 31.67 28.03 11.07
CA VAL A 1219 30.98 27.05 10.23
C VAL A 1219 30.02 26.24 11.10
N LEU A 1220 28.73 26.23 10.75
CA LEU A 1220 27.68 25.54 11.50
C LEU A 1220 26.79 24.71 10.58
N GLU A 1221 26.60 23.42 10.86
CA GLU A 1221 25.56 22.61 10.22
C GLU A 1221 24.19 22.99 10.81
N THR A 1222 23.32 23.54 9.99
CA THR A 1222 22.10 24.26 10.39
C THR A 1222 20.97 23.39 10.95
N GLN A 1223 21.02 22.06 10.80
CA GLN A 1223 20.02 21.16 11.38
C GLN A 1223 20.43 20.66 12.78
N THR A 1224 21.72 20.35 12.96
CA THR A 1224 22.29 19.76 14.17
C THR A 1224 23.00 20.78 15.08
N LEU A 1225 23.33 21.95 14.53
CA LEU A 1225 24.20 22.99 15.10
C LEU A 1225 25.62 22.50 15.43
N LEU A 1226 26.04 21.35 14.90
CA LEU A 1226 27.41 20.87 14.97
C LEU A 1226 28.29 21.76 14.08
N GLY A 1227 29.36 22.31 14.67
CA GLY A 1227 30.12 23.39 14.08
C GLY A 1227 31.02 24.09 15.09
N GLY A 1228 31.69 25.16 14.66
CA GLY A 1228 32.61 25.93 15.49
C GLY A 1228 33.31 27.04 14.71
N ILE A 1229 34.17 27.78 15.40
CA ILE A 1229 35.10 28.72 14.75
C ILE A 1229 36.33 27.91 14.32
N ILE A 1230 36.61 27.93 13.02
CA ILE A 1230 37.82 27.35 12.44
C ILE A 1230 38.83 28.49 12.30
N THR A 1231 39.94 28.42 13.03
CA THR A 1231 41.08 29.31 12.84
C THR A 1231 42.05 28.68 11.84
N GLN A 1232 42.31 29.34 10.71
CA GLN A 1232 43.22 28.84 9.69
C GLN A 1232 44.68 29.18 10.04
N GLN A 1233 45.56 28.18 9.93
CA GLN A 1233 47.00 28.39 10.10
C GLN A 1233 47.63 28.76 8.74
N ARG A 1234 48.36 29.89 8.69
CA ARG A 1234 49.16 30.28 7.53
C ARG A 1234 50.47 29.50 7.56
N LYS A 1235 50.87 28.90 6.43
CA LYS A 1235 52.21 28.32 6.30
C LYS A 1235 53.25 29.45 6.25
N SER A 1236 54.25 29.40 7.13
CA SER A 1236 55.40 30.31 7.12
C SER A 1236 56.39 29.95 6.00
N ILE A 1237 55.99 30.17 4.75
CA ILE A 1237 56.81 29.90 3.57
C ILE A 1237 57.85 31.02 3.43
N ASN A 1238 59.11 30.70 3.67
CA ASN A 1238 60.21 31.65 3.75
C ASN A 1238 60.78 32.03 2.36
N CYS A 1239 59.90 32.27 1.38
CA CYS A 1239 60.24 32.51 -0.04
C CYS A 1239 59.32 33.56 -0.67
N GLN A 1240 59.84 34.34 -1.63
CA GLN A 1240 59.30 35.63 -2.08
C GLN A 1240 58.06 35.57 -3.01
N GLN A 1241 57.19 34.57 -2.90
CA GLN A 1241 55.95 34.48 -3.71
C GLN A 1241 54.70 34.75 -2.86
N GLN A 1242 53.99 35.83 -3.17
CA GLN A 1242 53.02 36.51 -2.28
C GLN A 1242 51.63 35.83 -2.16
N GLN A 1243 51.52 34.51 -2.23
CA GLN A 1243 50.24 33.81 -2.03
C GLN A 1243 50.14 33.26 -0.61
N GLN A 1244 49.15 33.72 0.16
CA GLN A 1244 48.89 33.24 1.52
C GLN A 1244 48.31 31.81 1.47
N GLN A 1245 49.18 30.81 1.65
CA GLN A 1245 48.75 29.42 1.69
C GLN A 1245 48.32 29.01 3.10
N TYR A 1246 47.03 28.70 3.25
CA TYR A 1246 46.45 28.05 4.41
C TYR A 1246 46.49 26.52 4.26
N ASP A 1247 46.41 25.79 5.37
CA ASP A 1247 46.25 24.33 5.36
C ASP A 1247 44.85 23.88 4.90
N PRO A 1248 44.74 22.79 4.11
CA PRO A 1248 43.44 22.26 3.67
C PRO A 1248 42.55 21.80 4.82
N ILE A 1249 41.23 21.91 4.64
CA ILE A 1249 40.23 21.57 5.66
C ILE A 1249 39.23 20.59 5.05
N TYR A 1250 39.18 19.38 5.57
CA TYR A 1250 38.32 18.31 5.06
C TYR A 1250 37.12 18.06 5.98
N LEU A 1251 35.91 18.10 5.41
CA LEU A 1251 34.70 17.53 6.02
C LEU A 1251 34.56 16.07 5.63
N TYR A 1252 34.52 15.16 6.61
CA TYR A 1252 34.35 13.73 6.37
C TYR A 1252 32.89 13.32 6.58
N PHE A 1253 32.37 12.51 5.66
CA PHE A 1253 31.04 11.91 5.74
C PHE A 1253 31.16 10.39 5.64
N ASP A 1254 30.55 9.67 6.58
CA ASP A 1254 30.37 8.22 6.55
C ASP A 1254 28.87 7.95 6.46
N THR A 1255 28.42 7.30 5.38
CA THR A 1255 27.02 6.94 5.13
C THR A 1255 26.70 5.48 5.47
N TYR A 1256 27.68 4.69 5.93
CA TYR A 1256 27.43 3.39 6.56
C TYR A 1256 27.19 3.53 8.06
N ASN A 1257 27.94 4.41 8.73
CA ASN A 1257 27.76 4.69 10.15
C ASN A 1257 26.44 5.46 10.37
N ASN A 1258 25.38 4.73 10.74
CA ASN A 1258 24.03 5.25 10.97
C ASN A 1258 23.90 6.15 12.24
N ASN A 1259 25.01 6.75 12.68
CA ASN A 1259 25.11 7.67 13.80
C ASN A 1259 25.13 9.13 13.28
N PRO A 1260 23.98 9.82 13.14
CA PRO A 1260 23.90 11.14 12.48
C PRO A 1260 24.58 12.29 13.25
N PHE A 1261 25.15 11.98 14.42
CA PHE A 1261 25.83 12.90 15.35
C PHE A 1261 27.35 12.84 15.28
N GLU A 1262 27.93 11.85 14.59
CA GLU A 1262 29.39 11.64 14.53
C GLU A 1262 30.02 12.39 13.35
N PHE A 1263 30.08 13.71 13.48
CA PHE A 1263 30.63 14.58 12.44
C PHE A 1263 32.12 14.87 12.69
N ASN A 1264 32.97 14.51 11.72
CA ASN A 1264 34.43 14.67 11.81
C ASN A 1264 34.91 15.66 10.74
N TRP A 1265 35.63 16.69 11.17
CA TRP A 1265 36.55 17.46 10.32
C TRP A 1265 37.97 17.35 10.85
N ARG A 1266 38.97 17.46 9.96
CA ARG A 1266 40.39 17.52 10.33
C ARG A 1266 41.13 18.49 9.41
N TYR A 1267 42.18 19.09 9.94
CA TYR A 1267 43.24 19.68 9.12
C TYR A 1267 44.04 18.55 8.43
N ALA A 1268 44.74 18.88 7.36
CA ALA A 1268 45.59 17.97 6.59
C ALA A 1268 46.83 17.50 7.38
#